data_AF-A0AAD9Q449-F1
#
_entry.id   AF-A0AAD9Q449-F1
#
_cell.length_a   1.000
_cell.length_b   1.000
_cell.length_c   1.000
_cell.angle_alpha   90.00
_cell.angle_beta   90.00
_cell.angle_gamma   90.00
#
_symmetry.space_group_name_H-M   'P 1'
#
loop_
_entity.id
_entity.type
_entity.pdbx_description
1 polymer ?
#
loop_
_entity_poly.entity_id
_entity_poly.type
_entity_poly.pdbx_seq_one_letter_code
_entity_poly.pdbx_strand_id
1 'polypeptide(L)'
;MCMGCPVDKDLMQLVTVEVANLEEELKNLKTTSEDEAKKISNALQSFKDEADNYFKQIEEKQKELSAAISDNAGDISKNTKRLDGCDESISLLEERQSNLEETVVSVKDKQVTLSSEVGALKTEQSQLDSRVRALEERTVNAVAGGKIVQVPCRNSCFCGRRNELEAIAAHTRNCKGGFIHSAICGLGGVGKTSLVVEFLCQHEEDYPGGIFWISGENNQVFQRTLNEVARQLGTFQNDFSVSLSNTLECLKRQEDLWCLVVDNLDELEMSPDMKKLLTGHWKHKAGGHIIITTRREVVEIGEDLGLEEEYCIELKCLTSDEGIQLLEMRTGKVTGDEEHARKLVRELGGLPLALDQAGAYIRCLKKPIKEYLKEYQKQRLRLLKKMKARNLVENTSSERLAVHTTWLMNFEHIADLSQELDLGQAPTLVMQICAFFGPDDIPYQLINQEIYKEDHSTMCDQAEVVSLLTKFSLFQRYSTNSFSVHRLVQEVIRSELRKETDSVSELDILSYAVRVLHFALEHALSPASVCQSFSEDAVFSLDNPPSLHLWSKLALHATYLQEHLCSLSEKQKVSLNSFLCTDEIIRIFNEAGVFFAVSQENIKAQEMQKLKLDLLVNNNAAQDSTALPDYFLDIPLRDRECKLISHCMRQPPTDCDSIQEVNASQMEKEKEVNHLREQGNLEVKHNRFTEALKLYSKAIDLSTGDYRLFSNRSLCYLKLGDPQKALEDCDKCLSLKSNFPKAFIRKVWALDELVKSGSTERVAQKKAMMALALHLDSSLSCDKKWSKMFQDEPGLTTREVTNESQLAFALMNTQACETLLLHEGEYNLSHFITFTDLQIVGLGQGAVLRVKEVFGIFSRIYFENIALPKGSIGLVCSGKDVAIHMVHCDISGGSSSCEEYPECDGGPGCIAASLGKPTCDRSGKFGDASTKSGVPGFPGLCIANGSAQIENCLVHDCGGGGILVTGEGSQAQVRRCEVYKNHQAGLEAREGGKLVAMENRIFNSGFHGILIGPNAGECNIDGNKIFENAFEGICAARNEREIAICNNHIHHNGPFGISLDEDSRLLISKNKIFENGHWGILAKSRTSAIIRENLISNNKCGGIHIGENYSGCIQLESNTIRDHSGPWLQYPDEKYSIPCDGFSPEPLGYYLPPGENQIYTHPPILSQNKIFNNREGMNHPREVVGRIYNGCTFCRRSKDEVQRLLKCPKCHIATYCSKECQKKHWPSHRALCRALKGRYSITVKMVPTMSQELSLNGYLEVI
;
A
#
# COMPACT_ATOMS: atom_id res chain seq x y z
N MET A 1 -28.16 -38.97 53.94
CA MET A 1 -27.56 -39.34 52.65
C MET A 1 -28.70 -39.93 51.82
N CYS A 2 -29.44 -39.20 50.99
CA CYS A 2 -29.00 -38.48 49.79
C CYS A 2 -29.91 -37.24 49.57
N MET A 3 -29.30 -36.10 49.27
CA MET A 3 -30.00 -34.88 48.87
C MET A 3 -30.46 -35.00 47.41
N GLY A 4 -31.73 -35.36 47.17
CA GLY A 4 -32.41 -35.10 45.89
C GLY A 4 -32.13 -36.05 44.72
N CYS A 5 -31.84 -37.34 44.96
CA CYS A 5 -31.88 -38.38 43.92
C CYS A 5 -32.95 -39.44 44.28
N PRO A 6 -33.66 -40.03 43.29
CA PRO A 6 -34.65 -41.08 43.52
C PRO A 6 -33.98 -42.30 44.15
N VAL A 7 -34.56 -42.76 45.26
CA VAL A 7 -34.05 -43.87 46.08
C VAL A 7 -34.14 -45.16 45.28
N ASP A 8 -32.99 -45.81 45.08
CA ASP A 8 -32.86 -47.07 44.37
C ASP A 8 -33.71 -48.16 45.06
N LYS A 9 -34.45 -48.93 44.26
CA LYS A 9 -35.34 -50.01 44.72
C LYS A 9 -34.54 -51.10 45.44
N ASP A 10 -33.27 -51.26 45.06
CA ASP A 10 -32.33 -52.20 45.68
C ASP A 10 -31.85 -51.70 47.05
N LEU A 11 -31.72 -50.39 47.23
CA LEU A 11 -31.41 -49.77 48.52
C LEU A 11 -32.58 -49.93 49.51
N MET A 12 -33.82 -49.86 49.02
CA MET A 12 -35.01 -50.11 49.84
C MET A 12 -35.11 -51.56 50.29
N GLN A 13 -34.77 -52.54 49.43
CA GLN A 13 -34.70 -53.94 49.84
C GLN A 13 -33.62 -54.17 50.90
N LEU A 14 -32.44 -53.56 50.74
CA LEU A 14 -31.34 -53.63 51.71
C LEU A 14 -31.75 -53.09 53.10
N VAL A 15 -32.38 -51.91 53.14
CA VAL A 15 -32.86 -51.33 54.41
C VAL A 15 -33.95 -52.19 55.05
N THR A 16 -34.84 -52.78 54.24
CA THR A 16 -35.92 -53.65 54.76
C THR A 16 -35.36 -54.97 55.32
N VAL A 17 -34.34 -55.54 54.67
CA VAL A 17 -33.63 -56.74 55.15
C VAL A 17 -32.86 -56.43 56.43
N GLU A 18 -32.20 -55.28 56.51
CA GLU A 18 -31.39 -54.92 57.68
C GLU A 18 -32.25 -54.58 58.90
N VAL A 19 -33.41 -53.94 58.70
CA VAL A 19 -34.40 -53.74 59.76
C VAL A 19 -34.98 -55.08 60.24
N ALA A 20 -35.22 -56.04 59.35
CA ALA A 20 -35.67 -57.39 59.73
C ALA A 20 -34.60 -58.17 60.51
N ASN A 21 -33.32 -58.08 60.10
CA ASN A 21 -32.19 -58.68 60.80
C ASN A 21 -32.03 -58.06 62.20
N LEU A 22 -32.14 -56.73 62.32
CA LEU A 22 -32.11 -56.03 63.61
C LEU A 22 -33.29 -56.41 64.51
N GLU A 23 -34.49 -56.62 63.97
CA GLU A 23 -35.65 -57.12 64.73
C GLU A 23 -35.45 -58.57 65.23
N GLU A 24 -34.72 -59.40 64.47
CA GLU A 24 -34.36 -60.77 64.85
C GLU A 24 -33.24 -60.82 65.92
N GLU A 25 -32.23 -59.96 65.80
CA GLU A 25 -31.18 -59.77 66.82
C GLU A 25 -31.75 -59.17 68.13
N LEU A 26 -32.73 -58.27 68.05
CA LEU A 26 -33.45 -57.72 69.19
C LEU A 26 -34.30 -58.79 69.93
N LYS A 27 -34.79 -59.80 69.21
CA LYS A 27 -35.50 -60.96 69.79
C LYS A 27 -34.56 -61.86 70.60
N ASN A 28 -33.31 -62.01 70.16
CA ASN A 28 -32.29 -62.79 70.87
C ASN A 28 -31.76 -62.06 72.13
N LEU A 29 -31.58 -60.74 72.07
CA LEU A 29 -31.16 -59.91 73.22
C LEU A 29 -32.21 -59.80 74.36
N LYS A 30 -33.50 -60.02 74.09
CA LYS A 30 -34.58 -60.04 75.10
C LYS A 30 -34.44 -61.16 76.15
N THR A 31 -33.55 -62.13 75.95
CA THR A 31 -33.31 -63.23 76.91
C THR A 31 -32.17 -62.97 77.90
N THR A 32 -31.41 -61.88 77.73
CA THR A 32 -30.20 -61.61 78.54
C THR A 32 -30.16 -60.24 79.25
N SER A 33 -30.97 -59.24 78.86
CA SER A 33 -31.12 -57.96 79.59
C SER A 33 -32.39 -57.21 79.13
N GLU A 34 -33.35 -56.99 80.02
CA GLU A 34 -34.67 -56.41 79.68
C GLU A 34 -34.63 -54.88 79.47
N ASP A 35 -33.67 -54.18 80.09
CA ASP A 35 -33.61 -52.70 80.09
C ASP A 35 -32.95 -52.11 78.83
N GLU A 36 -32.01 -52.82 78.19
CA GLU A 36 -31.39 -52.35 76.94
C GLU A 36 -32.29 -52.59 75.73
N ALA A 37 -33.03 -53.71 75.70
CA ALA A 37 -34.01 -54.01 74.65
C ALA A 37 -35.14 -52.95 74.60
N LYS A 38 -35.52 -52.38 75.74
CA LYS A 38 -36.55 -51.34 75.83
C LYS A 38 -36.11 -50.00 75.23
N LYS A 39 -34.83 -49.61 75.42
CA LYS A 39 -34.29 -48.37 74.85
C LYS A 39 -34.17 -48.45 73.32
N ILE A 40 -33.71 -49.59 72.80
CA ILE A 40 -33.57 -49.80 71.36
C ILE A 40 -34.94 -49.89 70.68
N SER A 41 -35.92 -50.55 71.32
CA SER A 41 -37.31 -50.60 70.80
C SER A 41 -37.96 -49.21 70.68
N ASN A 42 -37.69 -48.29 71.61
CA ASN A 42 -38.24 -46.93 71.55
C ASN A 42 -37.60 -46.09 70.44
N ALA A 43 -36.29 -46.26 70.19
CA ALA A 43 -35.60 -45.57 69.11
C ALA A 43 -36.05 -46.07 67.73
N LEU A 44 -36.28 -47.37 67.58
CA LEU A 44 -36.84 -47.97 66.36
C LEU A 44 -38.28 -47.49 66.08
N GLN A 45 -39.11 -47.35 67.13
CA GLN A 45 -40.48 -46.84 66.96
C GLN A 45 -40.47 -45.37 66.50
N SER A 46 -39.59 -44.53 67.05
CA SER A 46 -39.43 -43.14 66.62
C SER A 46 -39.04 -43.03 65.13
N PHE A 47 -38.18 -43.92 64.65
CA PHE A 47 -37.79 -43.96 63.23
C PHE A 47 -38.94 -44.42 62.32
N LYS A 48 -39.76 -45.35 62.80
CA LYS A 48 -40.95 -45.86 62.08
C LYS A 48 -42.01 -44.77 61.93
N ASP A 49 -42.24 -44.00 62.99
CA ASP A 49 -43.22 -42.91 63.00
C ASP A 49 -42.78 -41.75 62.06
N GLU A 50 -41.48 -41.44 61.97
CA GLU A 50 -40.97 -40.45 61.00
C GLU A 50 -41.06 -40.94 59.55
N ALA A 51 -40.77 -42.22 59.28
CA ALA A 51 -40.92 -42.81 57.95
C ALA A 51 -42.38 -42.77 57.48
N ASP A 52 -43.34 -43.13 58.33
CA ASP A 52 -44.77 -43.11 58.01
C ASP A 52 -45.31 -41.70 57.70
N ASN A 53 -44.76 -40.66 58.34
CA ASN A 53 -45.12 -39.26 58.05
C ASN A 53 -44.61 -38.82 56.66
N TYR A 54 -43.41 -39.24 56.26
CA TYR A 54 -42.91 -39.03 54.90
C TYR A 54 -43.72 -39.80 53.84
N PHE A 55 -44.19 -41.02 54.15
CA PHE A 55 -45.06 -41.78 53.26
C PHE A 55 -46.40 -41.07 53.00
N LYS A 56 -47.04 -40.50 54.02
CA LYS A 56 -48.29 -39.73 53.84
C LYS A 56 -48.13 -38.51 52.93
N GLN A 57 -47.01 -37.78 53.02
CA GLN A 57 -46.75 -36.63 52.16
C GLN A 57 -46.54 -37.02 50.68
N ILE A 58 -46.00 -38.22 50.43
CA ILE A 58 -45.81 -38.75 49.08
C ILE A 58 -47.17 -39.20 48.49
N GLU A 59 -48.04 -39.83 49.28
CA GLU A 59 -49.40 -40.21 48.84
C GLU A 59 -50.30 -39.01 48.53
N GLU A 60 -50.22 -37.92 49.31
CA GLU A 60 -50.97 -36.68 49.04
C GLU A 60 -50.52 -36.02 47.73
N LYS A 61 -49.21 -35.96 47.46
CA LYS A 61 -48.68 -35.44 46.18
C LYS A 61 -49.01 -36.35 44.99
N GLN A 62 -49.09 -37.67 45.17
CA GLN A 62 -49.55 -38.58 44.12
C GLN A 62 -51.04 -38.40 43.80
N LYS A 63 -51.89 -38.10 44.79
CA LYS A 63 -53.31 -37.80 44.57
C LYS A 63 -53.52 -36.51 43.79
N GLU A 64 -52.80 -35.44 44.12
CA GLU A 64 -52.84 -34.17 43.37
C GLU A 64 -52.40 -34.35 41.91
N LEU A 65 -51.36 -35.15 41.66
CA LEU A 65 -50.89 -35.45 40.30
C LEU A 65 -51.89 -36.31 39.51
N SER A 66 -52.58 -37.26 40.16
CA SER A 66 -53.58 -38.10 39.51
C SER A 66 -54.86 -37.35 39.09
N ALA A 67 -55.27 -36.34 39.88
CA ALA A 67 -56.40 -35.47 39.54
C ALA A 67 -56.09 -34.59 38.33
N ALA A 68 -54.87 -34.02 38.26
CA ALA A 68 -54.41 -33.22 37.13
C ALA A 68 -54.28 -34.02 35.81
N ILE A 69 -53.99 -35.32 35.90
CA ILE A 69 -53.93 -36.22 34.72
C ILE A 69 -55.34 -36.55 34.20
N SER A 70 -56.34 -36.69 35.07
CA SER A 70 -57.73 -36.97 34.70
C SER A 70 -58.38 -35.80 33.95
N ASP A 71 -58.12 -34.57 34.37
CA ASP A 71 -58.66 -33.36 33.71
C ASP A 71 -58.04 -33.16 32.31
N ASN A 72 -56.73 -33.40 32.17
CA ASN A 72 -56.04 -33.33 30.87
C ASN A 72 -56.49 -34.44 29.88
N ALA A 73 -56.86 -35.63 30.37
CA ALA A 73 -57.36 -36.71 29.51
C ALA A 73 -58.74 -36.39 28.90
N GLY A 74 -59.58 -35.63 29.59
CA GLY A 74 -60.89 -35.18 29.10
C GLY A 74 -60.79 -34.15 27.96
N ASP A 75 -59.79 -33.27 28.00
CA ASP A 75 -59.52 -32.28 26.95
C ASP A 75 -58.84 -32.90 25.72
N ILE A 76 -58.00 -33.93 25.90
CA ILE A 76 -57.39 -34.69 24.80
C ILE A 76 -58.45 -35.44 23.99
N SER A 77 -59.49 -35.98 24.63
CA SER A 77 -60.63 -36.68 23.97
C SER A 77 -61.52 -35.76 23.13
N LYS A 78 -61.70 -34.51 23.56
CA LYS A 78 -62.42 -33.49 22.76
C LYS A 78 -61.60 -32.98 21.59
N ASN A 79 -60.28 -32.91 21.72
CA ASN A 79 -59.37 -32.51 20.64
C ASN A 79 -59.15 -33.61 19.59
N THR A 80 -59.24 -34.90 19.96
CA THR A 80 -59.13 -36.02 19.00
C THR A 80 -60.32 -36.07 18.03
N LYS A 81 -61.55 -35.76 18.46
CA LYS A 81 -62.72 -35.69 17.54
C LYS A 81 -62.72 -34.48 16.59
N ARG A 82 -61.81 -33.51 16.77
CA ARG A 82 -61.57 -32.40 15.83
C ARG A 82 -60.49 -32.70 14.80
N LEU A 83 -59.74 -33.79 14.95
CA LEU A 83 -58.66 -34.21 14.05
C LEU A 83 -59.10 -35.14 12.91
N ASP A 84 -60.29 -35.75 13.00
CA ASP A 84 -60.87 -36.59 11.93
C ASP A 84 -61.47 -35.78 10.75
N GLY A 85 -61.21 -34.47 10.69
CA GLY A 85 -61.67 -33.57 9.61
C GLY A 85 -60.54 -32.93 8.79
N CYS A 86 -59.28 -33.35 8.98
CA CYS A 86 -58.12 -32.76 8.32
C CYS A 86 -57.45 -33.66 7.26
N ASP A 87 -58.09 -34.74 6.80
CA ASP A 87 -57.51 -35.60 5.75
C ASP A 87 -57.39 -34.87 4.38
N GLU A 88 -58.32 -33.97 4.04
CA GLU A 88 -58.21 -33.14 2.83
C GLU A 88 -57.10 -32.09 2.92
N SER A 89 -56.84 -31.57 4.12
CA SER A 89 -55.76 -30.59 4.32
C SER A 89 -54.39 -31.26 4.34
N ILE A 90 -54.31 -32.50 4.84
CA ILE A 90 -53.08 -33.30 4.82
C ILE A 90 -52.76 -33.73 3.37
N SER A 91 -53.73 -34.18 2.58
CA SER A 91 -53.45 -34.54 1.17
C SER A 91 -53.04 -33.34 0.32
N LEU A 92 -53.66 -32.16 0.52
CA LEU A 92 -53.25 -30.91 -0.11
C LEU A 92 -51.85 -30.44 0.33
N LEU A 93 -51.47 -30.72 1.59
CA LEU A 93 -50.13 -30.41 2.10
C LEU A 93 -49.09 -31.41 1.59
N GLU A 94 -49.42 -32.69 1.43
CA GLU A 94 -48.56 -33.70 0.84
C GLU A 94 -48.34 -33.44 -0.67
N GLU A 95 -49.39 -33.04 -1.40
CA GLU A 95 -49.28 -32.62 -2.80
C GLU A 95 -48.46 -31.33 -2.95
N ARG A 96 -48.67 -30.35 -2.05
CA ARG A 96 -47.82 -29.16 -1.98
C ARG A 96 -46.38 -29.48 -1.62
N GLN A 97 -46.15 -30.42 -0.71
CA GLN A 97 -44.82 -30.86 -0.31
C GLN A 97 -44.11 -31.53 -1.48
N SER A 98 -44.79 -32.41 -2.23
CA SER A 98 -44.25 -33.04 -3.45
C SER A 98 -43.88 -31.99 -4.51
N ASN A 99 -44.77 -31.02 -4.77
CA ASN A 99 -44.48 -29.91 -5.68
C ASN A 99 -43.34 -29.01 -5.18
N LEU A 100 -43.23 -28.80 -3.86
CA LEU A 100 -42.12 -28.07 -3.24
C LEU A 100 -40.81 -28.85 -3.37
N GLU A 101 -40.82 -30.16 -3.22
CA GLU A 101 -39.63 -31.00 -3.39
C GLU A 101 -39.16 -31.00 -4.84
N GLU A 102 -40.08 -31.09 -5.81
CA GLU A 102 -39.76 -31.03 -7.24
C GLU A 102 -39.24 -29.65 -7.67
N THR A 103 -39.82 -28.57 -7.13
CA THR A 103 -39.30 -27.20 -7.35
C THR A 103 -37.96 -26.98 -6.65
N VAL A 104 -37.72 -27.54 -5.46
CA VAL A 104 -36.41 -27.49 -4.79
C VAL A 104 -35.35 -28.25 -5.58
N VAL A 105 -35.69 -29.39 -6.19
CA VAL A 105 -34.78 -30.11 -7.10
C VAL A 105 -34.49 -29.27 -8.35
N SER A 106 -35.51 -28.68 -8.97
CA SER A 106 -35.33 -27.78 -10.13
C SER A 106 -34.50 -26.53 -9.77
N VAL A 107 -34.69 -25.96 -8.59
CA VAL A 107 -33.91 -24.82 -8.10
C VAL A 107 -32.48 -25.24 -7.76
N LYS A 108 -32.26 -26.43 -7.21
CA LYS A 108 -30.91 -27.00 -7.00
C LYS A 108 -30.19 -27.25 -8.31
N ASP A 109 -30.86 -27.80 -9.31
CA ASP A 109 -30.28 -28.01 -10.64
C ASP A 109 -29.93 -26.67 -11.30
N LYS A 110 -30.83 -25.68 -11.21
CA LYS A 110 -30.53 -24.31 -11.63
C LYS A 110 -29.39 -23.69 -10.82
N GLN A 111 -29.30 -23.94 -9.52
CA GLN A 111 -28.22 -23.46 -8.66
C GLN A 111 -26.88 -24.11 -9.02
N VAL A 112 -26.87 -25.38 -9.40
CA VAL A 112 -25.68 -26.10 -9.87
C VAL A 112 -25.22 -25.54 -11.22
N THR A 113 -26.16 -25.31 -12.16
CA THR A 113 -25.86 -24.68 -13.47
C THR A 113 -25.39 -23.23 -13.31
N LEU A 114 -26.03 -22.44 -12.44
CA LEU A 114 -25.56 -21.09 -12.10
C LEU A 114 -24.21 -21.13 -11.39
N SER A 115 -23.93 -22.13 -10.56
CA SER A 115 -22.63 -22.26 -9.87
C SER A 115 -21.52 -22.64 -10.85
N SER A 116 -21.81 -23.44 -11.87
CA SER A 116 -20.85 -23.76 -12.94
C SER A 116 -20.61 -22.57 -13.87
N GLU A 117 -21.66 -21.81 -14.23
CA GLU A 117 -21.54 -20.56 -14.99
C GLU A 117 -20.77 -19.48 -14.19
N VAL A 118 -21.06 -19.31 -12.90
CA VAL A 118 -20.31 -18.42 -12.00
C VAL A 118 -18.86 -18.89 -11.86
N GLY A 119 -18.62 -20.21 -11.85
CA GLY A 119 -17.27 -20.79 -11.87
C GLY A 119 -16.51 -20.46 -13.16
N ALA A 120 -17.16 -20.60 -14.32
CA ALA A 120 -16.60 -20.23 -15.61
C ALA A 120 -16.30 -18.72 -15.69
N LEU A 121 -17.25 -17.88 -15.28
CA LEU A 121 -17.10 -16.42 -15.22
C LEU A 121 -16.00 -15.98 -14.25
N LYS A 122 -15.83 -16.65 -13.11
CA LYS A 122 -14.71 -16.41 -12.17
C LYS A 122 -13.36 -16.80 -12.76
N THR A 123 -13.33 -17.88 -13.55
CA THR A 123 -12.11 -18.35 -14.23
C THR A 123 -11.72 -17.36 -15.34
N GLU A 124 -12.68 -16.91 -16.14
CA GLU A 124 -12.49 -15.85 -17.13
C GLU A 124 -12.07 -14.52 -16.47
N GLN A 125 -12.69 -14.15 -15.34
CA GLN A 125 -12.33 -12.96 -14.56
C GLN A 125 -10.88 -13.03 -14.07
N SER A 126 -10.44 -14.16 -13.54
CA SER A 126 -9.06 -14.36 -13.08
C SER A 126 -8.04 -14.29 -14.23
N GLN A 127 -8.35 -14.93 -15.37
CA GLN A 127 -7.52 -14.85 -16.58
C GLN A 127 -7.43 -13.41 -17.11
N LEU A 128 -8.52 -12.65 -17.09
CA LEU A 128 -8.51 -11.27 -17.58
C LEU A 128 -7.85 -10.30 -16.59
N ASP A 129 -8.05 -10.47 -15.28
CA ASP A 129 -7.35 -9.70 -14.24
C ASP A 129 -5.84 -9.90 -14.35
N SER A 130 -5.38 -11.11 -14.69
CA SER A 130 -3.97 -11.37 -14.97
C SER A 130 -3.45 -10.63 -16.21
N ARG A 131 -4.29 -10.48 -17.25
CA ARG A 131 -3.97 -9.71 -18.47
C ARG A 131 -3.95 -8.20 -18.20
N VAL A 132 -4.90 -7.69 -17.42
CA VAL A 132 -4.97 -6.28 -17.01
C VAL A 132 -3.78 -5.94 -16.11
N ARG A 133 -3.44 -6.78 -15.12
CA ARG A 133 -2.23 -6.58 -14.29
C ARG A 133 -0.96 -6.60 -15.12
N ALA A 134 -0.84 -7.50 -16.10
CA ALA A 134 0.31 -7.53 -17.00
C ALA A 134 0.41 -6.25 -17.87
N LEU A 135 -0.72 -5.65 -18.25
CA LEU A 135 -0.76 -4.34 -18.94
C LEU A 135 -0.39 -3.19 -17.98
N GLU A 136 -0.90 -3.20 -16.75
CA GLU A 136 -0.59 -2.21 -15.72
C GLU A 136 0.90 -2.24 -15.34
N GLU A 137 1.46 -3.41 -15.06
CA GLU A 137 2.89 -3.59 -14.72
C GLU A 137 3.81 -3.18 -15.88
N ARG A 138 3.46 -3.51 -17.13
CA ARG A 138 4.22 -3.05 -18.30
C ARG A 138 4.14 -1.54 -18.48
N THR A 139 3.00 -0.91 -18.19
CA THR A 139 2.85 0.54 -18.32
C THR A 139 3.57 1.29 -17.21
N VAL A 140 3.52 0.80 -15.96
CA VAL A 140 4.33 1.36 -14.86
C VAL A 140 5.82 1.28 -15.21
N ASN A 141 6.26 0.19 -15.85
CA ASN A 141 7.64 0.04 -16.32
C ASN A 141 7.97 0.90 -17.56
N ALA A 142 6.99 1.23 -18.41
CA ALA A 142 7.15 2.14 -19.55
C ALA A 142 7.16 3.62 -19.12
N VAL A 143 6.36 3.99 -18.12
CA VAL A 143 6.28 5.35 -17.55
C VAL A 143 7.47 5.66 -16.65
N ALA A 144 8.09 4.65 -16.05
CA ALA A 144 9.34 4.81 -15.27
C ALA A 144 10.53 5.37 -16.07
N GLY A 145 10.41 5.55 -17.40
CA GLY A 145 11.41 6.20 -18.25
C GLY A 145 10.92 7.40 -19.08
N GLY A 146 9.64 7.81 -18.98
CA GLY A 146 9.05 8.86 -19.82
C GLY A 146 8.68 10.14 -19.05
N LYS A 147 9.13 11.31 -19.53
CA LYS A 147 8.76 12.62 -18.97
C LYS A 147 7.28 12.91 -19.27
N ILE A 148 6.42 12.98 -18.25
CA ILE A 148 5.01 13.37 -18.40
C ILE A 148 4.93 14.90 -18.37
N VAL A 149 4.43 15.52 -19.45
CA VAL A 149 4.26 16.98 -19.55
C VAL A 149 2.81 17.30 -19.88
N GLN A 150 2.04 17.71 -18.88
CA GLN A 150 0.67 18.21 -19.04
C GLN A 150 0.66 19.73 -18.89
N VAL A 151 0.85 20.44 -19.99
CA VAL A 151 0.77 21.91 -20.02
C VAL A 151 -0.17 22.35 -21.14
N PRO A 152 -1.15 23.24 -20.86
CA PRO A 152 -1.98 23.84 -21.90
C PRO A 152 -1.15 24.56 -22.99
N CYS A 153 -1.71 24.69 -24.19
CA CYS A 153 -1.02 25.37 -25.29
C CYS A 153 -0.60 26.81 -24.93
N ARG A 154 0.66 27.15 -25.25
CA ARG A 154 1.22 28.48 -25.04
C ARG A 154 0.48 29.53 -25.87
N ASN A 155 0.11 30.65 -25.26
CA ASN A 155 -0.50 31.77 -25.98
C ASN A 155 0.56 32.53 -26.80
N SER A 156 0.38 32.60 -28.11
CA SER A 156 1.31 33.26 -29.05
C SER A 156 1.47 34.78 -28.82
N CYS A 157 0.51 35.42 -28.14
CA CYS A 157 0.50 36.85 -27.92
C CYS A 157 0.60 37.23 -26.43
N PHE A 158 1.30 36.41 -25.65
CA PHE A 158 1.66 36.76 -24.30
C PHE A 158 2.69 37.91 -24.29
N CYS A 159 2.43 38.98 -23.53
CA CYS A 159 3.36 40.10 -23.38
C CYS A 159 3.28 40.74 -21.98
N GLY A 160 4.31 41.51 -21.63
CA GLY A 160 4.45 42.12 -20.31
C GLY A 160 4.77 41.09 -19.22
N ARG A 161 4.50 41.46 -17.96
CA ARG A 161 4.58 40.56 -16.79
C ARG A 161 5.94 39.96 -16.46
N ARG A 162 7.01 40.67 -16.86
CA ARG A 162 8.37 40.22 -16.63
C ARG A 162 8.68 40.10 -15.15
N ASN A 163 8.20 41.05 -14.34
CA ASN A 163 8.42 41.06 -12.90
C ASN A 163 7.76 39.86 -12.22
N GLU A 164 6.57 39.48 -12.68
CA GLU A 164 5.80 38.36 -12.14
C GLU A 164 6.39 37.02 -12.57
N LEU A 165 6.86 36.88 -13.82
CA LEU A 165 7.62 35.70 -14.27
C LEU A 165 8.92 35.56 -13.47
N GLU A 166 9.65 36.65 -13.26
CA GLU A 166 10.86 36.68 -12.44
C GLU A 166 10.55 36.36 -10.97
N ALA A 167 9.38 36.76 -10.44
CA ALA A 167 8.93 36.40 -9.11
C ALA A 167 8.63 34.89 -8.99
N ILE A 168 7.91 34.29 -9.94
CA ILE A 168 7.69 32.83 -9.98
C ILE A 168 9.03 32.09 -10.07
N ALA A 169 9.95 32.56 -10.92
CA ALA A 169 11.29 32.00 -11.03
C ALA A 169 12.10 32.17 -9.73
N ALA A 170 11.96 33.28 -9.01
CA ALA A 170 12.62 33.51 -7.73
C ALA A 170 12.06 32.58 -6.63
N HIS A 171 10.74 32.35 -6.62
CA HIS A 171 10.11 31.39 -5.71
C HIS A 171 10.61 29.97 -5.96
N THR A 172 10.81 29.60 -7.23
CA THR A 172 11.17 28.23 -7.64
C THR A 172 12.68 27.93 -7.67
N ARG A 173 13.57 28.93 -7.82
CA ARG A 173 15.04 28.73 -7.89
C ARG A 173 15.74 28.52 -6.54
N ASN A 174 15.11 28.88 -5.42
CA ASN A 174 15.80 29.01 -4.13
C ASN A 174 16.00 27.71 -3.33
N CYS A 175 15.76 26.51 -3.90
CA CYS A 175 15.74 25.28 -3.09
C CYS A 175 16.51 24.10 -3.71
N LYS A 176 17.76 23.92 -3.25
CA LYS A 176 18.37 22.59 -3.22
C LYS A 176 17.72 21.78 -2.08
N GLY A 177 16.60 21.10 -2.39
CA GLY A 177 16.01 20.03 -1.57
C GLY A 177 14.80 20.41 -0.70
N GLY A 178 13.87 21.24 -1.17
CA GLY A 178 12.64 21.58 -0.44
C GLY A 178 11.43 21.78 -1.35
N PHE A 179 10.25 21.46 -0.83
CA PHE A 179 8.96 21.64 -1.48
C PHE A 179 8.49 23.10 -1.41
N ILE A 180 8.04 23.66 -2.53
CA ILE A 180 7.63 25.07 -2.64
C ILE A 180 6.17 25.18 -3.08
N HIS A 181 5.46 26.14 -2.49
CA HIS A 181 4.12 26.56 -2.87
C HIS A 181 4.15 28.01 -3.33
N SER A 182 3.52 28.32 -4.46
CA SER A 182 3.23 29.69 -4.87
C SER A 182 1.79 29.82 -5.34
N ALA A 183 1.13 30.91 -4.95
CA ALA A 183 -0.24 31.19 -5.35
C ALA A 183 -0.29 32.44 -6.23
N ILE A 184 -1.01 32.37 -7.34
CA ILE A 184 -1.24 33.48 -8.27
C ILE A 184 -2.71 33.87 -8.14
N CYS A 185 -2.95 35.05 -7.59
CA CYS A 185 -4.26 35.56 -7.25
C CYS A 185 -4.67 36.65 -8.24
N GLY A 186 -5.97 36.84 -8.49
CA GLY A 186 -6.44 37.96 -9.32
C GLY A 186 -7.76 37.70 -10.03
N LEU A 187 -8.25 38.70 -10.74
CA LEU A 187 -9.57 38.67 -11.38
C LEU A 187 -9.69 37.61 -12.50
N GLY A 188 -10.92 37.22 -12.84
CA GLY A 188 -11.19 36.36 -13.99
C GLY A 188 -10.77 37.04 -15.31
N GLY A 189 -10.14 36.31 -16.24
CA GLY A 189 -9.67 36.88 -17.52
C GLY A 189 -8.41 37.74 -17.43
N VAL A 190 -7.80 37.89 -16.24
CA VAL A 190 -6.52 38.58 -16.06
C VAL A 190 -5.33 37.73 -16.50
N GLY A 191 -5.50 36.49 -16.95
CA GLY A 191 -4.39 35.67 -17.50
C GLY A 191 -3.47 35.02 -16.46
N LYS A 192 -4.00 34.62 -15.30
CA LYS A 192 -3.28 33.84 -14.28
C LYS A 192 -2.78 32.50 -14.85
N THR A 193 -3.69 31.74 -15.47
CA THR A 193 -3.38 30.48 -16.14
C THR A 193 -2.35 30.68 -17.25
N SER A 194 -2.49 31.73 -18.06
CA SER A 194 -1.52 32.06 -19.13
C SER A 194 -0.12 32.40 -18.59
N LEU A 195 -0.02 33.04 -17.42
CA LEU A 195 1.26 33.33 -16.77
C LEU A 195 1.98 32.04 -16.34
N VAL A 196 1.24 31.08 -15.76
CA VAL A 196 1.79 29.77 -15.36
C VAL A 196 2.25 28.97 -16.57
N VAL A 197 1.43 28.92 -17.62
CA VAL A 197 1.77 28.26 -18.88
C VAL A 197 3.06 28.86 -19.47
N GLU A 198 3.16 30.19 -19.54
CA GLU A 198 4.35 30.86 -20.06
C GLU A 198 5.59 30.54 -19.23
N PHE A 199 5.47 30.54 -17.89
CA PHE A 199 6.57 30.17 -17.00
C PHE A 199 7.04 28.73 -17.23
N LEU A 200 6.10 27.77 -17.27
CA LEU A 200 6.42 26.34 -17.43
C LEU A 200 6.98 26.02 -18.82
N CYS A 201 6.48 26.65 -19.88
CA CYS A 201 7.06 26.50 -21.22
C CYS A 201 8.51 27.02 -21.29
N GLN A 202 8.87 28.02 -20.49
CA GLN A 202 10.25 28.54 -20.43
C GLN A 202 11.18 27.69 -19.53
N HIS A 203 10.63 26.92 -18.60
CA HIS A 203 11.37 26.16 -17.58
C HIS A 203 11.03 24.66 -17.63
N GLU A 204 10.62 24.14 -18.79
CA GLU A 204 10.18 22.75 -18.92
C GLU A 204 11.31 21.76 -18.62
N GLU A 205 12.55 22.12 -18.97
CA GLU A 205 13.76 21.33 -18.69
C GLU A 205 14.10 21.26 -17.21
N ASP A 206 13.63 22.23 -16.40
CA ASP A 206 13.90 22.25 -14.96
C ASP A 206 13.11 21.18 -14.18
N TYR A 207 12.09 20.57 -14.81
CA TYR A 207 11.21 19.57 -14.19
C TYR A 207 11.32 18.18 -14.86
N PRO A 208 12.45 17.45 -14.67
CA PRO A 208 12.61 16.11 -15.21
C PRO A 208 11.62 15.10 -14.61
N GLY A 209 11.08 15.36 -13.42
CA GLY A 209 10.06 14.54 -12.76
C GLY A 209 8.65 14.72 -13.33
N GLY A 210 8.49 15.62 -14.30
CA GLY A 210 7.22 15.85 -14.99
C GLY A 210 6.42 17.03 -14.46
N ILE A 211 5.46 17.44 -15.27
CA ILE A 211 4.55 18.56 -15.02
C ILE A 211 3.12 18.01 -15.05
N PHE A 212 2.41 18.17 -13.94
CA PHE A 212 1.05 17.68 -13.74
C PHE A 212 0.09 18.86 -13.61
N TRP A 213 -1.10 18.75 -14.18
CA TRP A 213 -2.10 19.82 -14.17
C TRP A 213 -3.45 19.31 -13.65
N ILE A 214 -3.92 19.87 -12.54
CA ILE A 214 -5.21 19.53 -11.93
C ILE A 214 -6.08 20.78 -11.76
N SER A 215 -7.40 20.60 -11.76
CA SER A 215 -8.35 21.70 -11.57
C SER A 215 -8.93 21.66 -10.15
N GLY A 216 -8.82 22.78 -9.43
CA GLY A 216 -9.35 22.99 -8.09
C GLY A 216 -10.72 23.67 -8.07
N GLU A 217 -11.45 23.70 -9.20
CA GLU A 217 -12.72 24.42 -9.34
C GLU A 217 -13.79 23.99 -8.35
N ASN A 218 -13.92 22.68 -8.13
CA ASN A 218 -14.73 22.10 -7.07
C ASN A 218 -14.22 20.70 -6.72
N ASN A 219 -14.70 20.13 -5.61
CA ASN A 219 -14.24 18.81 -5.16
C ASN A 219 -14.40 17.71 -6.21
N GLN A 220 -15.46 17.73 -7.02
CA GLN A 220 -15.72 16.69 -8.02
C GLN A 220 -14.73 16.76 -9.18
N VAL A 221 -14.50 17.97 -9.71
CA VAL A 221 -13.52 18.21 -10.78
C VAL A 221 -12.09 17.93 -10.28
N PHE A 222 -11.80 18.27 -9.02
CA PHE A 222 -10.53 17.94 -8.37
C PHE A 222 -10.30 16.43 -8.28
N GLN A 223 -11.29 15.67 -7.78
CA GLN A 223 -11.19 14.21 -7.68
C GLN A 223 -10.97 13.57 -9.05
N ARG A 224 -11.69 14.05 -10.07
CA ARG A 224 -11.58 13.57 -11.46
C ARG A 224 -10.20 13.82 -12.07
N THR A 225 -9.71 15.06 -12.02
CA THR A 225 -8.41 15.44 -12.58
C THR A 225 -7.24 14.81 -11.82
N LEU A 226 -7.36 14.64 -10.50
CA LEU A 226 -6.37 13.90 -9.73
C LEU A 226 -6.36 12.40 -10.07
N ASN A 227 -7.52 11.78 -10.27
CA ASN A 227 -7.59 10.38 -10.70
C ASN A 227 -6.97 10.19 -12.10
N GLU A 228 -7.03 11.19 -12.98
CA GLU A 228 -6.30 11.17 -14.25
C GLU A 228 -4.78 11.15 -14.03
N VAL A 229 -4.25 12.03 -13.16
CA VAL A 229 -2.84 12.01 -12.75
C VAL A 229 -2.47 10.67 -12.10
N ALA A 230 -3.34 10.11 -11.25
CA ALA A 230 -3.11 8.82 -10.60
C ALA A 230 -3.07 7.66 -11.61
N ARG A 231 -3.88 7.69 -12.67
CA ARG A 231 -3.83 6.69 -13.74
C ARG A 231 -2.51 6.75 -14.51
N GLN A 232 -1.97 7.95 -14.73
CA GLN A 232 -0.69 8.14 -15.40
C GLN A 232 0.48 7.67 -14.54
N LEU A 233 0.45 7.96 -13.24
CA LEU A 233 1.46 7.53 -12.27
C LEU A 233 1.33 6.06 -11.83
N GLY A 234 0.29 5.35 -12.29
CA GLY A 234 0.03 3.96 -11.90
C GLY A 234 -0.42 3.78 -10.44
N THR A 235 -0.93 4.84 -9.81
CA THR A 235 -1.36 4.89 -8.41
C THR A 235 -2.88 4.82 -8.23
N PHE A 236 -3.65 4.75 -9.32
CA PHE A 236 -5.12 4.66 -9.31
C PHE A 236 -5.62 3.37 -8.62
N GLN A 237 -6.62 3.51 -7.76
CA GLN A 237 -7.25 2.45 -6.95
C GLN A 237 -8.75 2.70 -6.86
N ASN A 238 -9.52 1.67 -6.48
CA ASN A 238 -11.00 1.72 -6.40
C ASN A 238 -11.57 2.72 -5.38
N ASP A 239 -10.74 3.21 -4.45
CA ASP A 239 -11.09 4.24 -3.47
C ASP A 239 -10.25 5.50 -3.74
N PHE A 240 -10.92 6.65 -3.94
CA PHE A 240 -10.27 7.94 -4.17
C PHE A 240 -9.28 8.30 -3.05
N SER A 241 -9.61 8.01 -1.79
CA SER A 241 -8.76 8.35 -0.64
C SER A 241 -7.43 7.58 -0.66
N VAL A 242 -7.46 6.35 -1.16
CA VAL A 242 -6.29 5.48 -1.39
C VAL A 242 -5.52 5.96 -2.62
N SER A 243 -6.21 6.26 -3.73
CA SER A 243 -5.63 6.84 -4.95
C SER A 243 -4.86 8.14 -4.65
N LEU A 244 -5.46 9.05 -3.90
CA LEU A 244 -4.83 10.28 -3.42
C LEU A 244 -3.61 9.95 -2.55
N SER A 245 -3.72 9.05 -1.58
CA SER A 245 -2.59 8.71 -0.69
C SER A 245 -1.41 8.11 -1.46
N ASN A 246 -1.66 7.20 -2.38
CA ASN A 246 -0.64 6.56 -3.20
C ASN A 246 0.01 7.56 -4.17
N THR A 247 -0.79 8.44 -4.77
CA THR A 247 -0.30 9.50 -5.66
C THR A 247 0.62 10.48 -4.91
N LEU A 248 0.22 10.91 -3.71
CA LEU A 248 1.05 11.78 -2.87
C LEU A 248 2.32 11.09 -2.37
N GLU A 249 2.25 9.79 -2.06
CA GLU A 249 3.43 9.00 -1.69
C GLU A 249 4.37 8.78 -2.88
N CYS A 250 3.84 8.60 -4.09
CA CYS A 250 4.61 8.52 -5.33
C CYS A 250 5.37 9.84 -5.60
N LEU A 251 4.65 10.97 -5.63
CA LEU A 251 5.25 12.31 -5.78
C LEU A 251 6.28 12.62 -4.67
N LYS A 252 6.07 12.10 -3.46
CA LYS A 252 7.01 12.27 -2.35
C LYS A 252 8.28 11.43 -2.48
N ARG A 253 8.21 10.25 -3.13
CA ARG A 253 9.35 9.35 -3.34
C ARG A 253 10.16 9.71 -4.60
N GLN A 254 9.57 10.48 -5.50
CA GLN A 254 10.21 10.90 -6.73
C GLN A 254 11.46 11.76 -6.44
N GLU A 255 12.61 11.33 -6.96
CA GLU A 255 13.89 12.02 -6.76
C GLU A 255 14.06 13.22 -7.70
N ASP A 256 13.48 13.12 -8.90
CA ASP A 256 13.47 14.17 -9.91
C ASP A 256 12.46 15.27 -9.57
N LEU A 257 12.85 16.53 -9.83
CA LEU A 257 12.01 17.70 -9.55
C LEU A 257 10.76 17.68 -10.43
N TRP A 258 9.59 17.74 -9.81
CA TRP A 258 8.29 17.79 -10.50
C TRP A 258 7.53 19.09 -10.18
N CYS A 259 6.57 19.45 -11.04
CA CYS A 259 5.67 20.57 -10.82
C CYS A 259 4.21 20.13 -10.90
N LEU A 260 3.38 20.52 -9.93
CA LEU A 260 1.93 20.32 -9.94
C LEU A 260 1.21 21.66 -9.98
N VAL A 261 0.42 21.89 -11.01
CA VAL A 261 -0.43 23.09 -11.12
C VAL A 261 -1.82 22.77 -10.62
N VAL A 262 -2.33 23.58 -9.68
CA VAL A 262 -3.72 23.54 -9.21
C VAL A 262 -4.42 24.79 -9.74
N ASP A 263 -5.14 24.65 -10.85
CA ASP A 263 -5.79 25.76 -11.55
C ASP A 263 -7.22 25.98 -11.04
N ASN A 264 -7.63 27.24 -10.88
CA ASN A 264 -8.98 27.66 -10.46
C ASN A 264 -9.42 27.20 -9.06
N LEU A 265 -8.53 27.29 -8.06
CA LEU A 265 -8.88 27.03 -6.65
C LEU A 265 -9.71 28.18 -6.06
N ASP A 266 -10.98 28.28 -6.47
CA ASP A 266 -11.85 29.40 -6.17
C ASP A 266 -12.84 29.15 -5.01
N GLU A 267 -13.01 27.89 -4.59
CA GLU A 267 -13.91 27.56 -3.46
C GLU A 267 -13.44 28.22 -2.15
N LEU A 268 -14.38 28.86 -1.46
CA LEU A 268 -14.16 29.47 -0.14
C LEU A 268 -13.86 28.39 0.91
N GLU A 269 -14.55 27.26 0.85
CA GLU A 269 -14.32 26.12 1.74
C GLU A 269 -13.66 24.97 0.98
N MET A 270 -12.36 24.75 1.22
CA MET A 270 -11.65 23.62 0.64
C MET A 270 -12.12 22.28 1.24
N SER A 271 -12.35 21.30 0.37
CA SER A 271 -12.66 19.94 0.78
C SER A 271 -11.53 19.28 1.59
N PRO A 272 -11.83 18.22 2.38
CA PRO A 272 -10.80 17.46 3.09
C PRO A 272 -9.70 16.91 2.17
N ASP A 273 -10.08 16.52 0.95
CA ASP A 273 -9.17 15.98 -0.06
C ASP A 273 -8.22 17.04 -0.62
N MET A 274 -8.77 18.22 -0.95
CA MET A 274 -7.97 19.38 -1.35
C MET A 274 -7.02 19.81 -0.24
N LYS A 275 -7.49 19.86 1.02
CA LYS A 275 -6.66 20.16 2.19
C LYS A 275 -5.54 19.14 2.36
N LYS A 276 -5.80 17.84 2.16
CA LYS A 276 -4.78 16.79 2.24
C LYS A 276 -3.70 16.98 1.18
N LEU A 277 -4.05 17.34 -0.05
CA LEU A 277 -3.08 17.66 -1.10
C LEU A 277 -2.33 18.97 -0.82
N LEU A 278 -3.02 20.03 -0.43
CA LEU A 278 -2.48 21.39 -0.34
C LEU A 278 -1.81 21.73 1.01
N THR A 279 -2.15 21.04 2.10
CA THR A 279 -1.59 21.31 3.45
C THR A 279 -0.99 20.07 4.14
N GLY A 280 -1.07 18.89 3.52
CA GLY A 280 -0.62 17.63 4.13
C GLY A 280 0.89 17.54 4.38
N HIS A 281 1.29 16.78 5.42
CA HIS A 281 2.69 16.63 5.85
C HIS A 281 3.63 15.93 4.84
N TRP A 282 3.09 15.32 3.78
CA TRP A 282 3.87 14.62 2.75
C TRP A 282 4.86 15.56 2.03
N LYS A 283 4.49 16.85 1.92
CA LYS A 283 5.26 17.94 1.34
C LYS A 283 6.66 18.12 1.93
N HIS A 284 6.83 17.89 3.23
CA HIS A 284 8.10 18.16 3.93
C HIS A 284 9.26 17.26 3.47
N LYS A 285 8.97 16.18 2.75
CA LYS A 285 9.95 15.23 2.22
C LYS A 285 9.94 15.14 0.69
N ALA A 286 9.05 15.87 0.01
CA ALA A 286 8.95 15.87 -1.45
C ALA A 286 9.90 16.91 -2.06
N GLY A 287 10.46 16.59 -3.23
CA GLY A 287 11.23 17.54 -4.05
C GLY A 287 10.39 18.00 -5.25
N GLY A 288 9.50 18.98 -5.06
CA GLY A 288 8.64 19.47 -6.14
C GLY A 288 7.97 20.81 -5.82
N HIS A 289 7.38 21.42 -6.84
CA HIS A 289 6.71 22.72 -6.75
C HIS A 289 5.20 22.58 -6.97
N ILE A 290 4.40 23.30 -6.19
CA ILE A 290 2.97 23.50 -6.47
C ILE A 290 2.72 24.97 -6.82
N ILE A 291 2.09 25.19 -7.97
CA ILE A 291 1.65 26.51 -8.43
C ILE A 291 0.12 26.52 -8.43
N ILE A 292 -0.47 27.47 -7.74
CA ILE A 292 -1.93 27.58 -7.58
C ILE A 292 -2.41 28.81 -8.33
N THR A 293 -3.50 28.71 -9.08
CA THR A 293 -4.22 29.89 -9.60
C THR A 293 -5.56 30.03 -8.90
N THR A 294 -5.92 31.25 -8.49
CA THR A 294 -7.18 31.50 -7.76
C THR A 294 -7.72 32.91 -8.01
N ARG A 295 -9.04 33.08 -7.88
CA ARG A 295 -9.72 34.38 -7.80
C ARG A 295 -9.85 34.91 -6.37
N ARG A 296 -9.44 34.13 -5.37
CA ARG A 296 -9.46 34.53 -3.96
C ARG A 296 -8.42 35.61 -3.68
N GLU A 297 -8.64 36.38 -2.61
CA GLU A 297 -7.70 37.41 -2.20
C GLU A 297 -6.42 36.79 -1.61
N VAL A 298 -5.30 37.52 -1.74
CA VAL A 298 -3.97 37.08 -1.29
C VAL A 298 -3.95 36.71 0.19
N VAL A 299 -4.64 37.48 1.03
CA VAL A 299 -4.69 37.28 2.48
C VAL A 299 -5.45 35.99 2.80
N GLU A 300 -6.63 35.80 2.20
CA GLU A 300 -7.48 34.62 2.44
C GLU A 300 -6.78 33.31 2.04
N ILE A 301 -6.16 33.27 0.86
CA ILE A 301 -5.46 32.07 0.41
C ILE A 301 -4.15 31.84 1.18
N GLY A 302 -3.50 32.92 1.61
CA GLY A 302 -2.31 32.87 2.45
C GLY A 302 -2.60 32.26 3.83
N GLU A 303 -3.69 32.68 4.47
CA GLU A 303 -4.14 32.13 5.75
C GLU A 303 -4.55 30.66 5.64
N ASP A 304 -5.32 30.30 4.61
CA ASP A 304 -5.82 28.94 4.38
C ASP A 304 -4.72 27.90 4.11
N LEU A 305 -3.65 28.32 3.42
CA LEU A 305 -2.54 27.45 3.03
C LEU A 305 -1.31 27.59 3.92
N GLY A 306 -1.31 28.56 4.84
CA GLY A 306 -0.15 28.91 5.67
C GLY A 306 1.02 29.44 4.85
N LEU A 307 0.74 30.17 3.77
CA LEU A 307 1.75 30.79 2.89
C LEU A 307 2.07 32.20 3.36
N GLU A 308 3.36 32.54 3.37
CA GLU A 308 3.79 33.92 3.58
C GLU A 308 3.39 34.76 2.36
N GLU A 309 2.99 36.03 2.59
CA GLU A 309 2.52 36.93 1.52
C GLU A 309 3.50 37.06 0.36
N GLU A 310 4.81 36.89 0.61
CA GLU A 310 5.86 36.93 -0.41
C GLU A 310 5.69 35.84 -1.49
N TYR A 311 5.09 34.69 -1.17
CA TYR A 311 4.86 33.59 -2.14
C TYR A 311 3.53 33.70 -2.90
N CYS A 312 2.73 34.73 -2.58
CA CYS A 312 1.46 35.01 -3.22
C CYS A 312 1.59 36.22 -4.17
N ILE A 313 1.39 35.97 -5.47
CA ILE A 313 1.52 36.99 -6.52
C ILE A 313 0.13 37.51 -6.88
N GLU A 314 -0.15 38.78 -6.56
CA GLU A 314 -1.38 39.45 -6.99
C GLU A 314 -1.26 39.95 -8.43
N LEU A 315 -2.05 39.37 -9.33
CA LEU A 315 -2.06 39.72 -10.74
C LEU A 315 -3.11 40.78 -11.05
N LYS A 316 -2.62 41.96 -11.43
CA LYS A 316 -3.45 43.12 -11.78
C LYS A 316 -3.69 43.19 -13.29
N CYS A 317 -4.68 44.00 -13.69
CA CYS A 317 -4.88 44.34 -15.10
C CYS A 317 -3.63 45.00 -15.67
N LEU A 318 -3.43 44.86 -16.98
CA LEU A 318 -2.27 45.40 -17.67
C LEU A 318 -2.22 46.92 -17.55
N THR A 319 -1.01 47.45 -17.42
CA THR A 319 -0.77 48.88 -17.48
C THR A 319 -1.14 49.43 -18.87
N SER A 320 -1.27 50.75 -19.00
CA SER A 320 -1.56 51.36 -20.31
C SER A 320 -0.49 51.00 -21.36
N ASP A 321 0.77 50.92 -20.97
CA ASP A 321 1.87 50.64 -21.89
C ASP A 321 1.91 49.15 -22.27
N GLU A 322 1.72 48.24 -21.31
CA GLU A 322 1.60 46.79 -21.61
C GLU A 322 0.35 46.47 -22.43
N GLY A 323 -0.77 47.16 -22.18
CA GLY A 323 -1.99 47.00 -22.96
C GLY A 323 -1.84 47.51 -24.39
N ILE A 324 -1.12 48.60 -24.61
CA ILE A 324 -0.75 49.07 -25.95
C ILE A 324 0.16 48.05 -26.62
N GLN A 325 1.16 47.53 -25.91
CA GLN A 325 2.06 46.50 -26.43
C GLN A 325 1.31 45.23 -26.87
N LEU A 326 0.31 44.79 -26.10
CA LEU A 326 -0.56 43.66 -26.47
C LEU A 326 -1.34 43.95 -27.76
N LEU A 327 -1.91 45.16 -27.86
CA LEU A 327 -2.62 45.60 -29.06
C LEU A 327 -1.70 45.69 -30.28
N GLU A 328 -0.47 46.20 -30.12
CA GLU A 328 0.52 46.28 -31.20
C GLU A 328 0.99 44.89 -31.64
N MET A 329 1.22 43.98 -30.69
CA MET A 329 1.60 42.60 -30.99
C MET A 329 0.50 41.88 -31.78
N ARG A 330 -0.77 42.16 -31.45
CA ARG A 330 -1.91 41.59 -32.18
C ARG A 330 -2.18 42.27 -33.51
N THR A 331 -2.17 43.60 -33.59
CA THR A 331 -2.62 44.36 -34.77
C THR A 331 -1.50 44.73 -35.75
N GLY A 332 -0.23 44.62 -35.34
CA GLY A 332 0.94 45.20 -36.02
C GLY A 332 1.31 46.57 -35.44
N LYS A 333 2.53 47.08 -35.72
CA LYS A 333 3.01 48.38 -35.21
C LYS A 333 2.02 49.52 -35.51
N VAL A 334 1.51 50.17 -34.47
CA VAL A 334 0.54 51.26 -34.55
C VAL A 334 1.27 52.60 -34.72
N THR A 335 1.83 52.87 -35.90
CA THR A 335 2.49 54.17 -36.14
C THR A 335 1.45 55.28 -36.28
N GLY A 336 1.34 56.17 -35.29
CA GLY A 336 0.54 57.41 -35.36
C GLY A 336 -0.84 57.38 -34.70
N ASP A 337 -1.25 56.30 -34.04
CA ASP A 337 -2.58 56.18 -33.39
C ASP A 337 -2.51 55.84 -31.87
N GLU A 338 -1.36 56.12 -31.24
CA GLU A 338 -1.10 55.84 -29.81
C GLU A 338 -2.14 56.46 -28.87
N GLU A 339 -2.66 57.65 -29.20
CA GLU A 339 -3.66 58.33 -28.35
C GLU A 339 -4.98 57.55 -28.30
N HIS A 340 -5.45 57.03 -29.44
CA HIS A 340 -6.67 56.21 -29.50
C HIS A 340 -6.44 54.82 -28.92
N ALA A 341 -5.26 54.22 -29.12
CA ALA A 341 -4.87 52.97 -28.46
C ALA A 341 -4.91 53.11 -26.93
N ARG A 342 -4.31 54.19 -26.39
CA ARG A 342 -4.32 54.47 -24.94
C ARG A 342 -5.72 54.75 -24.39
N LYS A 343 -6.63 55.32 -25.20
CA LYS A 343 -8.04 55.50 -24.82
C LYS A 343 -8.79 54.16 -24.83
N LEU A 344 -8.55 53.31 -25.84
CA LEU A 344 -9.15 51.99 -25.92
C LEU A 344 -8.73 51.09 -24.74
N VAL A 345 -7.44 51.07 -24.39
CA VAL A 345 -6.94 50.31 -23.24
C VAL A 345 -7.61 50.75 -21.93
N ARG A 346 -7.80 52.07 -21.75
CA ARG A 346 -8.52 52.62 -20.59
C ARG A 346 -10.00 52.21 -20.57
N GLU A 347 -10.67 52.22 -21.71
CA GLU A 347 -12.09 51.85 -21.83
C GLU A 347 -12.36 50.34 -21.66
N LEU A 348 -11.34 49.52 -21.89
CA LEU A 348 -11.35 48.06 -21.65
C LEU A 348 -10.81 47.69 -20.25
N GLY A 349 -10.40 48.67 -19.43
CA GLY A 349 -9.92 48.45 -18.07
C GLY A 349 -8.59 47.70 -17.98
N GLY A 350 -7.79 47.65 -19.06
CA GLY A 350 -6.51 46.92 -19.09
C GLY A 350 -6.64 45.39 -18.99
N LEU A 351 -7.84 44.83 -19.16
CA LEU A 351 -8.05 43.39 -19.07
C LEU A 351 -7.47 42.66 -20.30
N PRO A 352 -6.51 41.73 -20.15
CA PRO A 352 -5.90 41.01 -21.26
C PRO A 352 -6.91 40.35 -22.19
N LEU A 353 -7.92 39.66 -21.64
CA LEU A 353 -8.93 38.94 -22.44
C LEU A 353 -9.73 39.89 -23.35
N ALA A 354 -10.16 41.05 -22.82
CA ALA A 354 -10.93 42.03 -23.60
C ALA A 354 -10.04 42.72 -24.65
N LEU A 355 -8.78 43.00 -24.31
CA LEU A 355 -7.79 43.55 -25.23
C LEU A 355 -7.44 42.60 -26.36
N ASP A 356 -7.31 41.30 -26.07
CA ASP A 356 -7.01 40.27 -27.06
C ASP A 356 -8.15 40.14 -28.08
N GLN A 357 -9.39 40.11 -27.61
CA GLN A 357 -10.60 40.10 -28.45
C GLN A 357 -10.72 41.38 -29.30
N ALA A 358 -10.47 42.54 -28.71
CA ALA A 358 -10.50 43.82 -29.43
C ALA A 358 -9.39 43.88 -30.50
N GLY A 359 -8.17 43.50 -30.16
CA GLY A 359 -7.03 43.46 -31.07
C GLY A 359 -7.25 42.47 -32.22
N ALA A 360 -7.81 41.29 -31.92
CA ALA A 360 -8.17 40.31 -32.94
C ALA A 360 -9.22 40.87 -33.93
N TYR A 361 -10.27 41.54 -33.43
CA TYR A 361 -11.27 42.20 -34.26
C TYR A 361 -10.64 43.28 -35.16
N ILE A 362 -9.84 44.17 -34.57
CA ILE A 362 -9.15 45.26 -35.27
C ILE A 362 -8.26 44.72 -36.40
N ARG A 363 -7.44 43.69 -36.11
CA ARG A 363 -6.56 43.05 -37.09
C ARG A 363 -7.37 42.44 -38.23
N CYS A 364 -8.37 41.63 -37.90
CA CYS A 364 -9.09 40.83 -38.87
C CYS A 364 -9.86 41.69 -39.87
N LEU A 365 -10.39 42.82 -39.41
CA LEU A 365 -11.14 43.76 -40.25
C LEU A 365 -10.28 44.89 -40.81
N LYS A 366 -8.96 44.90 -40.49
CA LYS A 366 -8.03 45.98 -40.82
C LYS A 366 -8.59 47.35 -40.47
N LYS A 367 -9.33 47.42 -39.36
CA LYS A 367 -10.11 48.60 -38.98
C LYS A 367 -9.25 49.56 -38.16
N PRO A 368 -9.29 50.89 -38.40
CA PRO A 368 -8.56 51.83 -37.55
C PRO A 368 -9.06 51.78 -36.09
N ILE A 369 -8.13 51.88 -35.12
CA ILE A 369 -8.44 51.80 -33.68
C ILE A 369 -9.47 52.85 -33.28
N LYS A 370 -9.35 54.05 -33.85
CA LYS A 370 -10.32 55.15 -33.67
C LYS A 370 -11.76 54.78 -34.03
N GLU A 371 -11.96 54.01 -35.08
CA GLU A 371 -13.30 53.60 -35.52
C GLU A 371 -13.86 52.49 -34.64
N TYR A 372 -13.03 51.51 -34.30
CA TYR A 372 -13.40 50.47 -33.34
C TYR A 372 -13.82 51.06 -31.99
N LEU A 373 -13.05 52.02 -31.46
CA LEU A 373 -13.35 52.68 -30.18
C LEU A 373 -14.73 53.35 -30.18
N LYS A 374 -15.13 53.99 -31.29
CA LYS A 374 -16.45 54.61 -31.41
C LYS A 374 -17.58 53.56 -31.39
N GLU A 375 -17.38 52.45 -32.09
CA GLU A 375 -18.37 51.36 -32.12
C GLU A 375 -18.48 50.65 -30.79
N TYR A 376 -17.36 50.40 -30.11
CA TYR A 376 -17.31 49.87 -28.76
C TYR A 376 -18.10 50.75 -27.79
N GLN A 377 -17.86 52.08 -27.80
CA GLN A 377 -18.61 53.02 -26.95
C GLN A 377 -20.12 53.00 -27.27
N LYS A 378 -20.49 52.94 -28.55
CA LYS A 378 -21.88 52.86 -28.99
C LYS A 378 -22.55 51.57 -28.53
N GLN A 379 -21.88 50.43 -28.66
CA GLN A 379 -22.41 49.13 -28.28
C GLN A 379 -22.50 49.00 -26.75
N ARG A 380 -21.51 49.50 -26.00
CA ARG A 380 -21.56 49.57 -24.53
C ARG A 380 -22.77 50.36 -24.06
N LEU A 381 -23.05 51.51 -24.68
CA LEU A 381 -24.22 52.32 -24.35
C LEU A 381 -25.54 51.61 -24.68
N ARG A 382 -25.60 50.84 -25.77
CA ARG A 382 -26.78 50.01 -26.10
C ARG A 382 -27.00 48.92 -25.05
N LEU A 383 -25.94 48.24 -24.64
CA LEU A 383 -25.97 47.22 -23.59
C LEU A 383 -26.44 47.79 -22.24
N LEU A 384 -25.86 48.91 -21.81
CA LEU A 384 -26.28 49.61 -20.59
C LEU A 384 -27.74 50.09 -20.64
N LYS A 385 -28.27 50.42 -21.82
CA LYS A 385 -29.69 50.78 -22.01
C LYS A 385 -30.63 49.57 -21.93
N LYS A 386 -30.18 48.39 -22.39
CA LYS A 386 -30.96 47.13 -22.32
C LYS A 386 -31.00 46.56 -20.89
N MET A 387 -29.93 46.73 -20.11
CA MET A 387 -29.85 46.30 -18.70
C MET A 387 -30.64 47.26 -17.78
N LYS A 388 -31.95 47.03 -17.57
CA LYS A 388 -32.77 47.83 -16.63
C LYS A 388 -32.14 47.87 -15.21
N ALA A 389 -32.20 49.04 -14.57
CA ALA A 389 -31.46 49.45 -13.38
C ALA A 389 -31.64 48.63 -12.07
N ARG A 390 -32.36 47.50 -12.06
CA ARG A 390 -32.59 46.69 -10.84
C ARG A 390 -31.52 45.61 -10.57
N ASN A 391 -30.70 45.24 -11.56
CA ASN A 391 -29.70 44.17 -11.41
C ASN A 391 -28.24 44.70 -11.31
N LEU A 392 -28.06 46.00 -11.09
CA LEU A 392 -26.72 46.65 -11.08
C LEU A 392 -25.93 46.43 -9.77
N VAL A 393 -26.54 45.87 -8.72
CA VAL A 393 -26.03 46.04 -7.35
C VAL A 393 -25.20 44.86 -6.81
N GLU A 394 -25.16 43.68 -7.45
CA GLU A 394 -24.41 42.55 -6.85
C GLU A 394 -23.31 41.90 -7.69
N ASN A 395 -23.17 42.11 -9.01
CA ASN A 395 -22.20 41.28 -9.76
C ASN A 395 -21.61 41.79 -11.09
N THR A 396 -21.76 43.05 -11.49
CA THR A 396 -21.22 43.49 -12.80
C THR A 396 -20.07 44.49 -12.63
N SER A 397 -18.87 43.96 -12.45
CA SER A 397 -17.64 44.76 -12.47
C SER A 397 -17.43 45.39 -13.87
N SER A 398 -16.70 46.51 -13.94
CA SER A 398 -16.42 47.23 -15.20
C SER A 398 -15.77 46.32 -16.26
N GLU A 399 -15.03 45.31 -15.82
CA GLU A 399 -14.31 44.32 -16.62
C GLU A 399 -15.26 43.31 -17.25
N ARG A 400 -16.30 42.84 -16.54
CA ARG A 400 -17.33 41.96 -17.11
C ARG A 400 -18.10 42.67 -18.22
N LEU A 401 -18.39 43.96 -18.03
CA LEU A 401 -19.05 44.80 -19.04
C LEU A 401 -18.17 44.99 -20.29
N ALA A 402 -16.85 45.14 -20.10
CA ALA A 402 -15.91 45.26 -21.22
C ALA A 402 -15.89 43.99 -22.08
N VAL A 403 -15.75 42.81 -21.45
CA VAL A 403 -15.78 41.51 -22.16
C VAL A 403 -17.14 41.26 -22.83
N HIS A 404 -18.24 41.59 -22.15
CA HIS A 404 -19.59 41.46 -22.74
C HIS A 404 -19.75 42.33 -24.00
N THR A 405 -19.18 43.54 -23.98
CA THR A 405 -19.26 44.48 -25.10
C THR A 405 -18.38 44.03 -26.27
N THR A 406 -17.13 43.63 -26.02
CA THR A 406 -16.22 43.13 -27.05
C THR A 406 -16.75 41.84 -27.67
N TRP A 407 -17.30 40.94 -26.84
CA TRP A 407 -17.92 39.71 -27.32
C TRP A 407 -19.09 39.99 -28.26
N LEU A 408 -20.05 40.84 -27.87
CA LEU A 408 -21.24 41.10 -28.68
C LEU A 408 -20.88 41.69 -30.05
N MET A 409 -19.86 42.57 -30.10
CA MET A 409 -19.35 43.10 -31.36
C MET A 409 -18.72 42.03 -32.26
N ASN A 410 -17.94 41.12 -31.68
CA ASN A 410 -17.35 40.01 -32.44
C ASN A 410 -18.44 39.02 -32.90
N PHE A 411 -19.46 38.76 -32.07
CA PHE A 411 -20.56 37.85 -32.38
C PHE A 411 -21.43 38.37 -33.54
N GLU A 412 -21.90 39.62 -33.46
CA GLU A 412 -22.67 40.26 -34.54
C GLU A 412 -21.89 40.18 -35.86
N HIS A 413 -20.57 40.41 -35.82
CA HIS A 413 -19.75 40.38 -37.01
C HIS A 413 -19.46 38.98 -37.55
N ILE A 414 -19.27 37.97 -36.70
CA ILE A 414 -19.13 36.57 -37.14
C ILE A 414 -20.43 36.11 -37.81
N ALA A 415 -21.58 36.52 -37.31
CA ALA A 415 -22.88 36.19 -37.90
C ALA A 415 -23.08 36.83 -39.29
N ASP A 416 -22.56 38.04 -39.51
CA ASP A 416 -22.56 38.67 -40.84
C ASP A 416 -21.56 37.98 -41.79
N LEU A 417 -20.32 37.74 -41.33
CA LEU A 417 -19.26 37.15 -42.13
C LEU A 417 -19.52 35.68 -42.49
N SER A 418 -20.25 34.95 -41.65
CA SER A 418 -20.64 33.57 -41.95
C SER A 418 -21.67 33.48 -43.09
N GLN A 419 -22.48 34.53 -43.29
CA GLN A 419 -23.37 34.65 -44.45
C GLN A 419 -22.60 34.96 -45.74
N GLU A 420 -21.52 35.76 -45.65
CA GLU A 420 -20.68 36.10 -46.81
C GLU A 420 -19.78 34.94 -47.26
N LEU A 421 -19.37 34.06 -46.35
CA LEU A 421 -18.50 32.91 -46.60
C LEU A 421 -19.26 31.62 -46.97
N ASP A 422 -20.57 31.69 -47.24
CA ASP A 422 -21.45 30.54 -47.50
C ASP A 422 -21.45 29.47 -46.38
N LEU A 423 -21.00 29.82 -45.16
CA LEU A 423 -20.96 28.92 -43.99
C LEU A 423 -22.31 28.86 -43.24
N GLY A 424 -23.25 29.76 -43.58
CA GLY A 424 -24.59 29.81 -43.01
C GLY A 424 -24.61 30.19 -41.51
N GLN A 425 -25.49 29.55 -40.74
CA GLN A 425 -25.63 29.79 -39.29
C GLN A 425 -24.69 28.93 -38.43
N ALA A 426 -23.87 28.05 -39.03
CA ALA A 426 -23.12 27.07 -38.26
C ALA A 426 -22.11 27.67 -37.28
N PRO A 427 -21.27 28.67 -37.63
CA PRO A 427 -20.36 29.27 -36.64
C PRO A 427 -21.11 29.84 -35.43
N THR A 428 -22.22 30.54 -35.67
CA THR A 428 -23.09 31.11 -34.62
C THR A 428 -23.70 30.03 -33.72
N LEU A 429 -24.21 28.95 -34.31
CA LEU A 429 -24.77 27.82 -33.58
C LEU A 429 -23.71 27.08 -32.76
N VAL A 430 -22.52 26.81 -33.34
CA VAL A 430 -21.39 26.21 -32.62
C VAL A 430 -21.02 27.04 -31.40
N MET A 431 -21.00 28.36 -31.54
CA MET A 431 -20.73 29.25 -30.40
C MET A 431 -21.74 29.11 -29.27
N GLN A 432 -23.03 29.08 -29.62
CA GLN A 432 -24.12 28.97 -28.67
C GLN A 432 -24.16 27.58 -28.01
N ILE A 433 -23.94 26.52 -28.78
CA ILE A 433 -23.87 25.12 -28.30
C ILE A 433 -22.71 24.95 -27.30
N CYS A 434 -21.52 25.47 -27.63
CA CYS A 434 -20.33 25.36 -26.76
C CYS A 434 -20.51 26.02 -25.39
N ALA A 435 -21.54 26.88 -25.20
CA ALA A 435 -21.86 27.45 -23.90
C ALA A 435 -22.46 26.44 -22.90
N PHE A 436 -22.89 25.28 -23.37
CA PHE A 436 -23.47 24.18 -22.58
C PHE A 436 -22.54 22.97 -22.45
N PHE A 437 -21.34 23.03 -23.03
CA PHE A 437 -20.28 22.04 -22.82
C PHE A 437 -19.25 22.53 -21.79
N GLY A 438 -18.42 21.61 -21.31
CA GLY A 438 -17.22 21.96 -20.53
C GLY A 438 -16.34 23.01 -21.24
N PRO A 439 -15.72 23.94 -20.50
CA PRO A 439 -15.00 25.08 -21.07
C PRO A 439 -13.70 24.72 -21.80
N ASP A 440 -13.08 23.60 -21.43
CA ASP A 440 -11.77 23.18 -21.91
C ASP A 440 -11.87 21.89 -22.76
N ASP A 441 -10.91 21.72 -23.67
CA ASP A 441 -10.69 20.51 -24.49
C ASP A 441 -11.88 20.03 -25.34
N ILE A 442 -12.70 20.95 -25.85
CA ILE A 442 -13.85 20.67 -26.73
C ILE A 442 -13.37 20.06 -28.06
N PRO A 443 -13.69 18.78 -28.38
CA PRO A 443 -13.20 18.12 -29.59
C PRO A 443 -13.80 18.68 -30.89
N TYR A 444 -13.02 18.70 -31.97
CA TYR A 444 -13.49 19.16 -33.29
C TYR A 444 -14.63 18.29 -33.84
N GLN A 445 -14.78 17.04 -33.37
CA GLN A 445 -15.87 16.12 -33.71
C GLN A 445 -17.26 16.64 -33.32
N LEU A 446 -17.35 17.61 -32.40
CA LEU A 446 -18.59 18.33 -32.09
C LEU A 446 -18.94 19.40 -33.14
N ILE A 447 -18.15 19.60 -34.18
CA ILE A 447 -18.52 20.41 -35.33
C ILE A 447 -18.88 19.44 -36.44
N ASN A 448 -20.15 19.03 -36.52
CA ASN A 448 -20.60 18.00 -37.44
C ASN A 448 -21.90 18.38 -38.16
N GLN A 449 -22.41 17.46 -38.99
CA GLN A 449 -23.51 17.72 -39.92
C GLN A 449 -24.84 18.03 -39.20
N GLU A 450 -25.01 17.58 -37.95
CA GLU A 450 -26.22 17.81 -37.14
C GLU A 450 -26.46 19.27 -36.75
N ILE A 451 -25.50 20.16 -37.05
CA ILE A 451 -25.65 21.61 -36.89
C ILE A 451 -26.65 22.17 -37.91
N TYR A 452 -26.82 21.53 -39.07
CA TYR A 452 -27.72 21.99 -40.13
C TYR A 452 -29.00 21.17 -40.12
N LYS A 453 -30.14 21.79 -39.77
CA LYS A 453 -31.40 21.08 -39.60
C LYS A 453 -32.02 20.56 -40.92
N GLU A 454 -31.64 21.07 -42.10
CA GLU A 454 -32.44 20.86 -43.34
C GLU A 454 -31.68 20.74 -44.69
N ASP A 455 -30.34 20.85 -44.78
CA ASP A 455 -29.62 20.74 -46.08
C ASP A 455 -28.38 19.83 -46.02
N HIS A 456 -28.55 18.55 -46.40
CA HIS A 456 -27.48 17.53 -46.40
C HIS A 456 -26.43 17.68 -47.53
N SER A 457 -26.32 18.83 -48.20
CA SER A 457 -25.53 18.96 -49.43
C SER A 457 -24.18 19.69 -49.31
N THR A 458 -23.86 20.28 -48.16
CA THR A 458 -22.57 20.95 -47.92
C THR A 458 -21.86 20.33 -46.71
N MET A 459 -20.77 19.60 -46.98
CA MET A 459 -19.85 19.15 -45.94
C MET A 459 -19.29 20.39 -45.22
N CYS A 460 -19.62 20.53 -43.95
CA CYS A 460 -19.04 21.57 -43.09
C CYS A 460 -17.53 21.38 -43.03
N ASP A 461 -16.76 22.32 -43.58
CA ASP A 461 -15.31 22.32 -43.37
C ASP A 461 -15.04 22.74 -41.93
N GLN A 462 -14.87 21.74 -41.06
CA GLN A 462 -14.54 21.90 -39.65
C GLN A 462 -13.34 22.83 -39.45
N ALA A 463 -12.35 22.79 -40.35
CA ALA A 463 -11.16 23.62 -40.24
C ALA A 463 -11.49 25.10 -40.52
N GLU A 464 -12.41 25.39 -41.44
CA GLU A 464 -12.86 26.75 -41.73
C GLU A 464 -13.69 27.35 -40.58
N VAL A 465 -14.62 26.58 -40.00
CA VAL A 465 -15.41 27.02 -38.83
C VAL A 465 -14.50 27.29 -37.64
N VAL A 466 -13.59 26.36 -37.31
CA VAL A 466 -12.63 26.56 -36.21
C VAL A 466 -11.70 27.73 -36.52
N SER A 467 -11.22 27.87 -37.76
CA SER A 467 -10.40 29.01 -38.18
C SER A 467 -11.13 30.33 -37.96
N LEU A 468 -12.40 30.43 -38.35
CA LEU A 468 -13.23 31.62 -38.17
C LEU A 468 -13.45 31.94 -36.68
N LEU A 469 -13.79 30.95 -35.87
CA LEU A 469 -14.06 31.12 -34.43
C LEU A 469 -12.80 31.47 -33.63
N THR A 470 -11.65 30.91 -33.99
CA THR A 470 -10.37 31.18 -33.34
C THR A 470 -9.74 32.50 -33.81
N LYS A 471 -10.06 32.96 -35.03
CA LYS A 471 -9.53 34.20 -35.63
C LYS A 471 -9.83 35.45 -34.80
N PHE A 472 -10.96 35.48 -34.10
CA PHE A 472 -11.38 36.59 -33.21
C PHE A 472 -11.02 36.40 -31.73
N SER A 473 -10.25 35.35 -31.38
CA SER A 473 -9.85 35.03 -29.99
C SER A 473 -11.02 34.82 -29.02
N LEU A 474 -12.20 34.49 -29.55
CA LEU A 474 -13.35 34.04 -28.77
C LEU A 474 -13.18 32.58 -28.33
N PHE A 475 -12.54 31.79 -29.20
CA PHE A 475 -12.15 30.41 -29.00
C PHE A 475 -10.62 30.33 -29.04
N GLN A 476 -10.04 29.49 -28.20
CA GLN A 476 -8.60 29.25 -28.18
C GLN A 476 -8.32 27.81 -28.61
N ARG A 477 -7.26 27.59 -29.40
CA ARG A 477 -6.83 26.22 -29.71
C ARG A 477 -6.25 25.60 -28.43
N TYR A 478 -6.76 24.44 -28.05
CA TYR A 478 -6.37 23.75 -26.82
C TYR A 478 -5.39 22.60 -27.12
N SER A 479 -5.67 21.82 -28.16
CA SER A 479 -4.77 20.80 -28.72
C SER A 479 -4.82 20.81 -30.25
N THR A 480 -4.15 19.86 -30.92
CA THR A 480 -4.21 19.70 -32.37
C THR A 480 -5.64 19.50 -32.89
N ASN A 481 -6.51 18.85 -32.09
CA ASN A 481 -7.87 18.45 -32.48
C ASN A 481 -8.94 18.93 -31.48
N SER A 482 -8.65 19.96 -30.67
CA SER A 482 -9.63 20.52 -29.72
C SER A 482 -9.44 22.02 -29.49
N PHE A 483 -10.50 22.68 -29.01
CA PHE A 483 -10.50 24.10 -28.67
C PHE A 483 -11.11 24.32 -27.27
N SER A 484 -10.89 25.50 -26.70
CA SER A 484 -11.47 25.92 -25.42
C SER A 484 -12.23 27.24 -25.58
N VAL A 485 -13.23 27.40 -24.72
CA VAL A 485 -14.04 28.61 -24.60
C VAL A 485 -13.90 29.12 -23.18
N HIS A 486 -13.49 30.38 -23.05
CA HIS A 486 -13.32 30.98 -21.75
C HIS A 486 -14.65 31.00 -20.98
N ARG A 487 -14.68 30.55 -19.72
CA ARG A 487 -15.89 30.44 -18.87
C ARG A 487 -16.75 31.72 -18.86
N LEU A 488 -16.11 32.89 -18.77
CA LEU A 488 -16.80 34.19 -18.83
C LEU A 488 -17.55 34.40 -20.16
N VAL A 489 -17.03 33.90 -21.27
CA VAL A 489 -17.70 33.94 -22.58
C VAL A 489 -18.93 33.02 -22.58
N GLN A 490 -18.80 31.78 -22.05
CA GLN A 490 -19.95 30.87 -21.92
C GLN A 490 -21.05 31.42 -20.99
N GLU A 491 -20.68 32.09 -19.90
CA GLU A 491 -21.63 32.74 -18.98
C GLU A 491 -22.37 33.90 -19.65
N VAL A 492 -21.67 34.74 -20.42
CA VAL A 492 -22.27 35.82 -21.20
C VAL A 492 -23.26 35.28 -22.24
N ILE A 493 -22.88 34.24 -22.99
CA ILE A 493 -23.74 33.59 -23.99
C ILE A 493 -25.03 33.08 -23.33
N ARG A 494 -24.91 32.33 -22.22
CA ARG A 494 -26.08 31.81 -21.49
C ARG A 494 -26.94 32.94 -20.91
N SER A 495 -26.33 34.04 -20.47
CA SER A 495 -27.09 35.19 -19.96
C SER A 495 -27.92 35.88 -21.06
N GLU A 496 -27.47 35.88 -22.31
CA GLU A 496 -28.24 36.47 -23.42
C GLU A 496 -29.34 35.53 -23.89
N LEU A 497 -29.07 34.22 -24.02
CA LEU A 497 -30.08 33.21 -24.38
C LEU A 497 -31.27 33.18 -23.41
N ARG A 498 -31.06 33.52 -22.13
CA ARG A 498 -32.12 33.60 -21.11
C ARG A 498 -33.02 34.85 -21.23
N LYS A 499 -32.62 35.86 -22.02
CA LYS A 499 -33.31 37.17 -22.10
C LYS A 499 -34.14 37.34 -23.38
N GLU A 500 -33.83 36.63 -24.45
CA GLU A 500 -34.53 36.78 -25.73
C GLU A 500 -35.82 35.96 -25.78
N THR A 501 -36.94 36.62 -26.11
CA THR A 501 -38.27 36.00 -26.27
C THR A 501 -38.62 35.66 -27.72
N ASP A 502 -37.81 36.07 -28.71
CA ASP A 502 -38.20 36.10 -30.13
C ASP A 502 -37.20 35.46 -31.13
N SER A 503 -36.07 34.88 -30.67
CA SER A 503 -35.14 34.09 -31.51
C SER A 503 -34.60 32.87 -30.76
N VAL A 504 -34.47 31.74 -31.47
CA VAL A 504 -33.98 30.40 -31.06
C VAL A 504 -33.89 30.20 -29.54
N SER A 505 -34.87 29.48 -28.98
CA SER A 505 -34.99 29.32 -27.53
C SER A 505 -33.79 28.58 -26.91
N GLU A 506 -33.49 28.80 -25.62
CA GLU A 506 -32.47 28.02 -24.87
C GLU A 506 -32.67 26.49 -25.07
N LEU A 507 -33.93 26.06 -25.23
CA LEU A 507 -34.32 24.68 -25.53
C LEU A 507 -33.87 24.21 -26.92
N ASP A 508 -34.00 25.05 -27.94
CA ASP A 508 -33.57 24.72 -29.30
C ASP A 508 -32.05 24.52 -29.38
N ILE A 509 -31.27 25.39 -28.73
CA ILE A 509 -29.80 25.28 -28.68
C ILE A 509 -29.37 24.00 -27.97
N LEU A 510 -30.03 23.63 -26.87
CA LEU A 510 -29.76 22.38 -26.18
C LEU A 510 -30.15 21.16 -27.01
N SER A 511 -31.21 21.24 -27.81
CA SER A 511 -31.56 20.20 -28.77
C SER A 511 -30.43 19.99 -29.79
N TYR A 512 -29.85 21.07 -30.33
CA TYR A 512 -28.67 20.96 -31.19
C TYR A 512 -27.45 20.40 -30.46
N ALA A 513 -27.20 20.83 -29.22
CA ALA A 513 -26.10 20.32 -28.40
C ALA A 513 -26.21 18.79 -28.18
N VAL A 514 -27.44 18.30 -27.92
CA VAL A 514 -27.76 16.88 -27.78
C VAL A 514 -27.46 16.12 -29.08
N ARG A 515 -27.97 16.59 -30.22
CA ARG A 515 -27.79 15.91 -31.53
C ARG A 515 -26.33 15.83 -31.95
N VAL A 516 -25.63 16.95 -31.84
CA VAL A 516 -24.22 17.06 -32.21
C VAL A 516 -23.34 16.15 -31.35
N LEU A 517 -23.59 16.10 -30.04
CA LEU A 517 -22.87 15.22 -29.13
C LEU A 517 -23.23 13.74 -29.37
N HIS A 518 -24.51 13.44 -29.62
CA HIS A 518 -24.98 12.10 -29.98
C HIS A 518 -24.26 11.57 -31.22
N PHE A 519 -24.24 12.35 -32.30
CA PHE A 519 -23.55 11.99 -33.54
C PHE A 519 -22.05 11.74 -33.30
N ALA A 520 -21.40 12.60 -32.52
CA ALA A 520 -19.98 12.42 -32.19
C ALA A 520 -19.73 11.13 -31.38
N LEU A 521 -20.64 10.78 -30.45
CA LEU A 521 -20.57 9.54 -29.68
C LEU A 521 -20.87 8.30 -30.53
N GLU A 522 -21.73 8.40 -31.55
CA GLU A 522 -21.98 7.34 -32.55
C GLU A 522 -20.74 6.97 -33.35
N HIS A 523 -19.95 7.96 -33.72
CA HIS A 523 -18.76 7.79 -34.55
C HIS A 523 -17.48 7.59 -33.72
N ALA A 524 -17.58 7.62 -32.40
CA ALA A 524 -16.49 7.28 -31.49
C ALA A 524 -16.56 5.80 -31.08
N LEU A 525 -15.41 5.22 -30.73
CA LEU A 525 -15.34 3.85 -30.21
C LEU A 525 -16.07 3.79 -28.86
N SER A 526 -17.08 2.92 -28.74
CA SER A 526 -17.89 2.83 -27.52
C SER A 526 -17.24 1.93 -26.46
N PRO A 527 -17.37 2.25 -25.17
CA PRO A 527 -16.90 1.37 -24.09
C PRO A 527 -17.50 -0.04 -24.15
N ALA A 528 -18.77 -0.14 -24.56
CA ALA A 528 -19.46 -1.43 -24.73
C ALA A 528 -18.76 -2.30 -25.79
N SER A 529 -18.39 -1.73 -26.94
CA SER A 529 -17.66 -2.44 -28.00
C SER A 529 -16.27 -2.90 -27.55
N VAL A 530 -15.56 -2.08 -26.77
CA VAL A 530 -14.28 -2.46 -26.17
C VAL A 530 -14.49 -3.62 -25.19
N CYS A 531 -15.44 -3.51 -24.27
CA CYS A 531 -15.73 -4.58 -23.31
C CYS A 531 -16.10 -5.91 -24.00
N GLN A 532 -16.92 -5.88 -25.06
CA GLN A 532 -17.30 -7.05 -25.85
C GLN A 532 -16.11 -7.65 -26.62
N SER A 533 -15.23 -6.83 -27.18
CA SER A 533 -14.04 -7.32 -27.89
C SER A 533 -13.05 -8.09 -27.00
N PHE A 534 -13.09 -7.85 -25.68
CA PHE A 534 -12.29 -8.59 -24.70
C PHE A 534 -12.97 -9.85 -24.16
N SER A 535 -14.25 -10.09 -24.47
CA SER A 535 -14.96 -11.34 -24.12
C SER A 535 -14.80 -12.45 -25.16
N GLU A 536 -14.43 -12.13 -26.39
CA GLU A 536 -14.15 -13.14 -27.43
C GLU A 536 -12.64 -13.45 -27.50
N ASP A 537 -12.27 -14.70 -27.81
CA ASP A 537 -10.89 -15.19 -28.02
C ASP A 537 -10.16 -14.54 -29.24
N ALA A 538 -10.57 -13.34 -29.65
CA ALA A 538 -9.96 -12.59 -30.71
C ALA A 538 -8.54 -12.18 -30.31
N VAL A 539 -7.61 -12.62 -31.16
CA VAL A 539 -6.16 -12.37 -31.12
C VAL A 539 -5.90 -10.86 -31.18
N PHE A 540 -5.91 -10.19 -30.03
CA PHE A 540 -5.34 -8.85 -29.88
C PHE A 540 -3.88 -8.98 -29.48
N SER A 541 -3.01 -8.32 -30.26
CA SER A 541 -1.64 -8.09 -29.79
C SER A 541 -1.71 -7.18 -28.57
N LEU A 542 -1.12 -7.64 -27.45
CA LEU A 542 -0.92 -6.89 -26.20
C LEU A 542 -0.02 -5.64 -26.38
N ASP A 543 0.35 -5.32 -27.62
CA ASP A 543 1.28 -4.24 -27.97
C ASP A 543 0.58 -2.89 -28.20
N ASN A 544 -0.76 -2.82 -28.39
CA ASN A 544 -1.48 -1.54 -28.55
C ASN A 544 -3.02 -1.65 -28.28
N PRO A 545 -3.52 -1.33 -27.08
CA PRO A 545 -4.96 -1.35 -26.80
C PRO A 545 -5.71 -0.21 -27.53
N PRO A 546 -7.02 -0.39 -27.86
CA PRO A 546 -7.81 0.66 -28.49
C PRO A 546 -8.00 1.85 -27.53
N SER A 547 -7.71 3.07 -28.02
CA SER A 547 -7.83 4.28 -27.22
C SER A 547 -9.28 4.75 -27.12
N LEU A 548 -9.79 4.84 -25.89
CA LEU A 548 -11.05 5.48 -25.54
C LEU A 548 -10.85 6.98 -25.19
N HIS A 549 -9.73 7.59 -25.60
CA HIS A 549 -9.43 8.98 -25.28
C HIS A 549 -10.47 9.95 -25.87
N LEU A 550 -10.85 9.80 -27.14
CA LEU A 550 -11.90 10.63 -27.75
C LEU A 550 -13.24 10.45 -27.04
N TRP A 551 -13.63 9.19 -26.76
CA TRP A 551 -14.84 8.89 -25.99
C TRP A 551 -14.82 9.57 -24.63
N SER A 552 -13.70 9.51 -23.89
CA SER A 552 -13.60 10.14 -22.57
C SER A 552 -13.83 11.65 -22.60
N LYS A 553 -13.39 12.34 -23.65
CA LYS A 553 -13.65 13.78 -23.83
C LYS A 553 -15.12 14.04 -24.12
N LEU A 554 -15.71 13.28 -25.04
CA LEU A 554 -17.12 13.42 -25.40
C LEU A 554 -18.05 13.10 -24.21
N ALA A 555 -17.76 12.02 -23.49
CA ALA A 555 -18.50 11.62 -22.30
C ALA A 555 -18.34 12.64 -21.15
N LEU A 556 -17.16 13.28 -21.02
CA LEU A 556 -16.98 14.42 -20.12
C LEU A 556 -17.93 15.56 -20.48
N HIS A 557 -18.03 15.97 -21.76
CA HIS A 557 -18.99 16.99 -22.17
C HIS A 557 -20.46 16.54 -21.99
N ALA A 558 -20.76 15.25 -22.10
CA ALA A 558 -22.06 14.69 -21.74
C ALA A 558 -22.42 14.95 -20.27
N THR A 559 -21.44 14.89 -19.36
CA THR A 559 -21.66 15.21 -17.94
C THR A 559 -22.06 16.67 -17.70
N TYR A 560 -21.54 17.63 -18.49
CA TYR A 560 -21.94 19.04 -18.40
C TYR A 560 -23.32 19.28 -19.04
N LEU A 561 -23.56 18.67 -20.19
CA LEU A 561 -24.81 18.84 -20.91
C LEU A 561 -26.01 18.28 -20.12
N GLN A 562 -25.86 17.13 -19.47
CA GLN A 562 -26.93 16.54 -18.67
C GLN A 562 -27.32 17.43 -17.47
N GLU A 563 -26.37 18.12 -16.81
CA GLU A 563 -26.69 19.05 -15.71
C GLU A 563 -27.57 20.20 -16.20
N HIS A 564 -27.30 20.71 -17.40
CA HIS A 564 -28.12 21.74 -18.02
C HIS A 564 -29.52 21.24 -18.40
N LEU A 565 -29.64 20.02 -18.91
CA LEU A 565 -30.94 19.38 -19.21
C LEU A 565 -31.78 19.16 -17.94
N CYS A 566 -31.17 18.63 -16.86
CA CYS A 566 -31.84 18.46 -15.57
C CYS A 566 -32.28 19.80 -14.98
N SER A 567 -31.41 20.82 -14.97
CA SER A 567 -31.74 22.16 -14.46
C SER A 567 -32.92 22.80 -15.19
N LEU A 568 -33.06 22.57 -16.50
CA LEU A 568 -34.18 23.09 -17.28
C LEU A 568 -35.48 22.35 -17.04
N SER A 569 -35.44 21.03 -16.91
CA SER A 569 -36.62 20.24 -16.52
C SER A 569 -37.17 20.69 -15.16
N GLU A 570 -36.30 20.92 -14.18
CA GLU A 570 -36.68 21.45 -12.86
C GLU A 570 -37.29 22.85 -12.94
N LYS A 571 -36.66 23.77 -13.69
CA LYS A 571 -37.14 25.16 -13.84
C LYS A 571 -38.48 25.25 -14.54
N GLN A 572 -38.71 24.45 -15.58
CA GLN A 572 -39.94 24.49 -16.37
C GLN A 572 -41.04 23.59 -15.81
N LYS A 573 -40.75 22.72 -14.82
CA LYS A 573 -41.68 21.74 -14.22
C LYS A 573 -42.34 20.82 -15.25
N VAL A 574 -41.61 20.47 -16.30
CA VAL A 574 -42.12 19.63 -17.39
C VAL A 574 -41.19 18.42 -17.58
N SER A 575 -41.78 17.28 -17.91
CA SER A 575 -41.06 16.01 -18.10
C SER A 575 -40.17 16.07 -19.34
N LEU A 576 -38.91 15.63 -19.19
CA LEU A 576 -37.90 15.52 -20.25
C LEU A 576 -38.44 14.79 -21.50
N ASN A 577 -39.34 13.83 -21.30
CA ASN A 577 -39.97 13.02 -22.37
C ASN A 577 -40.79 13.84 -23.39
N SER A 578 -41.24 15.04 -23.03
CA SER A 578 -42.15 15.82 -23.87
C SER A 578 -41.45 16.79 -24.83
N PHE A 579 -40.15 17.01 -24.66
CA PHE A 579 -39.45 18.13 -25.30
C PHE A 579 -38.37 17.76 -26.32
N LEU A 580 -37.75 16.58 -26.23
CA LEU A 580 -36.52 16.29 -26.96
C LEU A 580 -36.47 14.81 -27.40
N CYS A 581 -35.81 14.55 -28.54
CA CYS A 581 -35.64 13.22 -29.11
C CYS A 581 -35.09 12.24 -28.06
N THR A 582 -35.77 11.11 -27.88
CA THR A 582 -35.63 10.29 -26.67
C THR A 582 -34.41 9.37 -26.71
N ASP A 583 -34.03 8.85 -27.87
CA ASP A 583 -32.89 7.95 -28.00
C ASP A 583 -31.54 8.67 -27.80
N GLU A 584 -31.41 9.87 -28.35
CA GLU A 584 -30.19 10.69 -28.25
C GLU A 584 -29.90 11.08 -26.81
N ILE A 585 -30.94 11.42 -26.04
CA ILE A 585 -30.83 11.72 -24.61
C ILE A 585 -30.49 10.46 -23.83
N ILE A 586 -31.16 9.33 -24.11
CA ILE A 586 -30.87 8.05 -23.45
C ILE A 586 -29.39 7.70 -23.61
N ARG A 587 -28.82 7.90 -24.81
CA ARG A 587 -27.38 7.70 -25.04
C ARG A 587 -26.52 8.68 -24.24
N ILE A 588 -26.82 9.97 -24.23
CA ILE A 588 -26.05 10.97 -23.46
C ILE A 588 -26.02 10.63 -21.97
N PHE A 589 -27.18 10.29 -21.40
CA PHE A 589 -27.29 9.88 -19.99
C PHE A 589 -26.58 8.54 -19.73
N ASN A 590 -26.61 7.61 -20.68
CA ASN A 590 -25.86 6.36 -20.60
C ASN A 590 -24.35 6.62 -20.57
N GLU A 591 -23.83 7.39 -21.52
CA GLU A 591 -22.39 7.68 -21.63
C GLU A 591 -21.89 8.50 -20.44
N ALA A 592 -22.68 9.48 -19.96
CA ALA A 592 -22.40 10.19 -18.71
C ALA A 592 -22.40 9.25 -17.50
N GLY A 593 -23.37 8.32 -17.42
CA GLY A 593 -23.44 7.32 -16.36
C GLY A 593 -22.24 6.37 -16.34
N VAL A 594 -21.83 5.86 -17.51
CA VAL A 594 -20.62 5.04 -17.67
C VAL A 594 -19.38 5.83 -17.27
N PHE A 595 -19.26 7.08 -17.70
CA PHE A 595 -18.15 7.95 -17.32
C PHE A 595 -18.09 8.21 -15.82
N PHE A 596 -19.23 8.46 -15.17
CA PHE A 596 -19.30 8.61 -13.70
C PHE A 596 -18.91 7.31 -12.98
N ALA A 597 -19.38 6.15 -13.45
CA ALA A 597 -19.03 4.86 -12.87
C ALA A 597 -17.52 4.59 -12.96
N VAL A 598 -16.88 4.86 -14.12
CA VAL A 598 -15.42 4.71 -14.31
C VAL A 598 -14.62 5.76 -13.51
N SER A 599 -15.21 6.92 -13.26
CA SER A 599 -14.64 7.99 -12.44
C SER A 599 -14.88 7.80 -10.94
N GLN A 600 -15.51 6.69 -10.52
CA GLN A 600 -15.89 6.37 -9.13
C GLN A 600 -16.92 7.31 -8.50
N GLU A 601 -17.67 8.06 -9.31
CA GLU A 601 -18.81 8.87 -8.89
C GLU A 601 -20.09 8.00 -8.85
N ASN A 602 -20.08 6.92 -8.05
CA ASN A 602 -21.12 5.87 -8.06
C ASN A 602 -22.54 6.39 -7.79
N ILE A 603 -22.69 7.41 -6.95
CA ILE A 603 -24.00 8.01 -6.64
C ILE A 603 -24.61 8.64 -7.89
N LYS A 604 -23.83 9.48 -8.59
CA LYS A 604 -24.28 10.09 -9.85
C LYS A 604 -24.47 9.06 -10.95
N ALA A 605 -23.62 8.04 -11.03
CA ALA A 605 -23.80 6.95 -11.98
C ALA A 605 -25.15 6.24 -11.77
N GLN A 606 -25.53 5.99 -10.51
CA GLN A 606 -26.84 5.43 -10.15
C GLN A 606 -28.00 6.39 -10.45
N GLU A 607 -27.84 7.69 -10.20
CA GLU A 607 -28.83 8.71 -10.56
C GLU A 607 -29.05 8.77 -12.08
N MET A 608 -27.97 8.76 -12.87
CA MET A 608 -28.03 8.72 -14.33
C MET A 608 -28.66 7.42 -14.83
N GLN A 609 -28.35 6.28 -14.21
CA GLN A 609 -28.98 5.00 -14.52
C GLN A 609 -30.49 5.03 -14.26
N LYS A 610 -30.91 5.62 -13.14
CA LYS A 610 -32.33 5.77 -12.81
C LYS A 610 -33.05 6.66 -13.82
N LEU A 611 -32.48 7.83 -14.13
CA LEU A 611 -33.04 8.74 -15.13
C LEU A 611 -33.09 8.09 -16.52
N LYS A 612 -32.05 7.34 -16.92
CA LYS A 612 -32.03 6.54 -18.15
C LYS A 612 -33.17 5.52 -18.20
N LEU A 613 -33.38 4.76 -17.12
CA LEU A 613 -34.45 3.76 -17.04
C LEU A 613 -35.84 4.41 -17.05
N ASP A 614 -36.01 5.53 -16.33
CA ASP A 614 -37.25 6.29 -16.35
C ASP A 614 -37.57 6.83 -17.75
N LEU A 615 -36.56 7.30 -18.51
CA LEU A 615 -36.73 7.71 -19.90
C LEU A 615 -37.08 6.52 -20.81
N LEU A 616 -36.40 5.37 -20.66
CA LEU A 616 -36.66 4.14 -21.43
C LEU A 616 -38.08 3.59 -21.22
N VAL A 617 -38.56 3.54 -19.98
CA VAL A 617 -39.90 3.02 -19.62
C VAL A 617 -41.02 3.90 -20.19
N ASN A 618 -40.79 5.21 -20.28
CA ASN A 618 -41.77 6.16 -20.78
C ASN A 618 -41.72 6.35 -22.31
N ASN A 619 -40.72 5.79 -22.99
CA ASN A 619 -40.54 5.92 -24.43
C ASN A 619 -41.37 4.84 -25.15
N ASN A 620 -42.60 5.17 -25.55
CA ASN A 620 -43.56 4.27 -26.21
C ASN A 620 -43.09 3.70 -27.59
N ALA A 621 -41.88 3.99 -28.05
CA ALA A 621 -41.36 3.60 -29.36
C ALA A 621 -40.60 2.26 -29.39
N ALA A 622 -40.27 1.67 -28.23
CA ALA A 622 -39.46 0.44 -28.15
C ALA A 622 -40.29 -0.86 -27.98
N GLN A 623 -41.52 -0.93 -28.52
CA GLN A 623 -42.35 -2.14 -28.45
C GLN A 623 -42.00 -3.21 -29.50
N ASP A 624 -41.13 -2.93 -30.48
CA ASP A 624 -40.82 -3.86 -31.59
C ASP A 624 -39.39 -4.45 -31.60
N SER A 625 -38.49 -4.09 -30.67
CA SER A 625 -37.18 -4.74 -30.55
C SER A 625 -36.92 -5.22 -29.12
N THR A 626 -36.91 -6.54 -28.92
CA THR A 626 -36.53 -7.19 -27.66
C THR A 626 -35.04 -7.10 -27.30
N ALA A 627 -34.25 -6.29 -28.03
CA ALA A 627 -32.82 -6.12 -27.84
C ALA A 627 -32.51 -4.70 -27.34
N LEU A 628 -31.73 -4.59 -26.26
CA LEU A 628 -31.15 -3.33 -25.80
C LEU A 628 -30.13 -2.81 -26.84
N PRO A 629 -29.95 -1.47 -26.98
CA PRO A 629 -28.97 -0.92 -27.90
C PRO A 629 -27.53 -1.39 -27.64
N ASP A 630 -26.72 -1.57 -28.68
CA ASP A 630 -25.36 -2.15 -28.60
C ASP A 630 -24.37 -1.34 -27.72
N TYR A 631 -24.64 -0.06 -27.47
CA TYR A 631 -23.82 0.81 -26.60
C TYR A 631 -24.22 0.74 -25.12
N PHE A 632 -25.20 -0.08 -24.75
CA PHE A 632 -25.73 -0.15 -23.40
C PHE A 632 -24.79 -0.93 -22.47
N LEU A 633 -24.44 -0.32 -21.33
CA LEU A 633 -23.75 -0.98 -20.23
C LEU A 633 -24.59 -0.85 -18.96
N ASP A 634 -24.65 -1.94 -18.20
CA ASP A 634 -25.33 -1.95 -16.91
C ASP A 634 -24.51 -1.21 -15.85
N ILE A 635 -25.18 -0.32 -15.11
CA ILE A 635 -24.61 0.41 -13.98
C ILE A 635 -25.26 -0.14 -12.70
N PRO A 636 -24.48 -0.59 -11.70
CA PRO A 636 -23.03 -0.42 -11.56
C PRO A 636 -22.21 -1.33 -12.49
N LEU A 637 -21.16 -0.76 -13.10
CA LEU A 637 -20.23 -1.49 -13.95
C LEU A 637 -19.53 -2.60 -13.18
N ARG A 638 -19.22 -3.70 -13.85
CA ARG A 638 -18.38 -4.76 -13.27
C ARG A 638 -16.96 -4.22 -13.07
N ASP A 639 -16.27 -4.66 -12.02
CA ASP A 639 -14.89 -4.22 -11.70
C ASP A 639 -13.94 -4.41 -12.91
N ARG A 640 -14.14 -5.48 -13.68
CA ARG A 640 -13.49 -5.75 -14.98
C ARG A 640 -13.69 -4.61 -16.00
N GLU A 641 -14.92 -4.19 -16.23
CA GLU A 641 -15.28 -3.18 -17.22
C GLU A 641 -14.74 -1.82 -16.79
N CYS A 642 -14.87 -1.51 -15.50
CA CYS A 642 -14.35 -0.28 -14.92
C CYS A 642 -12.84 -0.15 -15.12
N LYS A 643 -12.06 -1.20 -14.81
CA LYS A 643 -10.60 -1.22 -15.01
C LYS A 643 -10.21 -1.14 -16.48
N LEU A 644 -10.89 -1.89 -17.35
CA LEU A 644 -10.60 -1.91 -18.78
C LEU A 644 -10.86 -0.54 -19.44
N ILE A 645 -12.03 0.05 -19.18
CA ILE A 645 -12.40 1.37 -19.70
C ILE A 645 -11.43 2.41 -19.14
N SER A 646 -11.16 2.40 -17.83
CA SER A 646 -10.19 3.29 -17.16
C SER A 646 -8.79 3.22 -17.78
N HIS A 647 -8.33 2.03 -18.17
CA HIS A 647 -7.04 1.85 -18.84
C HIS A 647 -7.04 2.42 -20.26
N CYS A 648 -8.10 2.17 -21.03
CA CYS A 648 -8.21 2.63 -22.41
C CYS A 648 -8.45 4.14 -22.53
N MET A 649 -8.87 4.82 -21.46
CA MET A 649 -9.01 6.29 -21.40
C MET A 649 -7.67 7.05 -21.36
N ARG A 650 -6.53 6.38 -21.16
CA ARG A 650 -5.22 7.06 -21.04
C ARG A 650 -4.84 7.76 -22.34
N GLN A 651 -4.28 8.97 -22.21
CA GLN A 651 -3.61 9.63 -23.33
C GLN A 651 -2.45 8.74 -23.81
N PRO A 652 -2.37 8.41 -25.10
CA PRO A 652 -1.09 7.98 -25.65
C PRO A 652 -0.08 9.12 -25.42
N PRO A 653 1.18 8.81 -25.07
CA PRO A 653 2.19 9.82 -24.83
C PRO A 653 2.24 10.79 -26.00
N THR A 654 2.16 12.09 -25.69
CA THR A 654 2.19 13.17 -26.67
C THR A 654 3.50 13.13 -27.42
N ASP A 655 3.40 12.95 -28.75
CA ASP A 655 4.47 13.23 -29.70
C ASP A 655 4.83 14.71 -29.62
N CYS A 656 5.77 15.03 -28.73
CA CYS A 656 6.52 16.28 -28.76
C CYS A 656 7.86 15.98 -29.44
N ASP A 657 8.20 16.78 -30.46
CA ASP A 657 9.23 16.60 -31.50
C ASP A 657 10.70 16.41 -31.04
N SER A 658 10.99 15.78 -29.89
CA SER A 658 12.36 15.63 -29.35
C SER A 658 12.80 14.20 -28.98
N ILE A 659 11.98 13.17 -29.17
CA ILE A 659 12.30 11.77 -28.73
C ILE A 659 12.77 10.84 -29.88
N GLN A 660 13.13 11.36 -31.06
CA GLN A 660 13.62 10.48 -32.13
C GLN A 660 14.98 9.80 -31.82
N GLU A 661 15.79 10.30 -30.89
CA GLU A 661 17.13 9.75 -30.61
C GLU A 661 17.19 8.73 -29.46
N VAL A 662 16.33 8.82 -28.44
CA VAL A 662 16.40 7.95 -27.25
C VAL A 662 15.68 6.61 -27.46
N ASN A 663 14.53 6.62 -28.16
CA ASN A 663 13.75 5.40 -28.49
C ASN A 663 14.49 4.46 -29.45
N ALA A 664 15.38 4.98 -30.29
CA ALA A 664 16.24 4.16 -31.15
C ALA A 664 17.18 3.27 -30.32
N SER A 665 17.78 3.81 -29.25
CA SER A 665 18.79 3.08 -28.46
C SER A 665 18.21 1.94 -27.61
N GLN A 666 16.98 2.09 -27.11
CA GLN A 666 16.34 1.05 -26.30
C GLN A 666 15.75 -0.06 -27.17
N MET A 667 15.17 0.28 -28.34
CA MET A 667 14.82 -0.70 -29.37
C MET A 667 16.05 -1.45 -29.91
N GLU A 668 17.20 -0.78 -30.07
CA GLU A 668 18.45 -1.43 -30.49
C GLU A 668 18.94 -2.44 -29.45
N LYS A 669 18.92 -2.09 -28.15
CA LYS A 669 19.30 -3.01 -27.07
C LYS A 669 18.37 -4.24 -27.00
N GLU A 670 17.06 -4.06 -27.14
CA GLU A 670 16.12 -5.19 -27.15
C GLU A 670 16.26 -6.07 -28.39
N LYS A 671 16.56 -5.48 -29.56
CA LYS A 671 16.90 -6.23 -30.77
C LYS A 671 18.19 -7.02 -30.59
N GLU A 672 19.21 -6.42 -29.98
CA GLU A 672 20.50 -7.08 -29.71
C GLU A 672 20.36 -8.24 -28.72
N VAL A 673 19.59 -8.07 -27.64
CA VAL A 673 19.29 -9.15 -26.67
C VAL A 673 18.57 -10.31 -27.36
N ASN A 674 17.57 -10.02 -28.19
CA ASN A 674 16.87 -11.06 -28.97
C ASN A 674 17.79 -11.76 -29.96
N HIS A 675 18.67 -11.02 -30.63
CA HIS A 675 19.65 -11.57 -31.55
C HIS A 675 20.64 -12.52 -30.85
N LEU A 676 21.20 -12.10 -29.71
CA LEU A 676 22.11 -12.94 -28.90
C LEU A 676 21.41 -14.19 -28.37
N ARG A 677 20.13 -14.08 -27.96
CA ARG A 677 19.31 -15.22 -27.53
C ARG A 677 19.10 -16.22 -28.67
N GLU A 678 18.82 -15.77 -29.88
CA GLU A 678 18.65 -16.62 -31.05
C GLU A 678 19.95 -17.30 -31.48
N GLN A 679 21.07 -16.58 -31.47
CA GLN A 679 22.40 -17.17 -31.68
C GLN A 679 22.71 -18.24 -30.62
N GLY A 680 22.45 -17.95 -29.34
CA GLY A 680 22.59 -18.92 -28.26
C GLY A 680 21.74 -20.18 -28.50
N ASN A 681 20.49 -20.01 -28.97
CA ASN A 681 19.62 -21.14 -29.31
C ASN A 681 20.17 -21.96 -30.48
N LEU A 682 20.78 -21.31 -31.48
CA LEU A 682 21.44 -21.99 -32.60
C LEU A 682 22.66 -22.79 -32.13
N GLU A 683 23.51 -22.23 -31.28
CA GLU A 683 24.67 -22.95 -30.74
C GLU A 683 24.26 -24.15 -29.87
N VAL A 684 23.16 -24.04 -29.11
CA VAL A 684 22.56 -25.17 -28.40
C VAL A 684 22.11 -26.27 -29.37
N LYS A 685 21.48 -25.92 -30.50
CA LYS A 685 21.10 -26.91 -31.55
C LYS A 685 22.32 -27.61 -32.15
N HIS A 686 23.46 -26.93 -32.23
CA HIS A 686 24.74 -27.50 -32.70
C HIS A 686 25.53 -28.24 -31.59
N ASN A 687 24.95 -28.44 -30.40
CA ASN A 687 25.59 -29.04 -29.22
C ASN A 687 26.85 -28.29 -28.71
N ARG A 688 26.97 -26.99 -28.97
CA ARG A 688 28.09 -26.13 -28.53
C ARG A 688 27.71 -25.32 -27.29
N PHE A 689 27.60 -26.01 -26.15
CA PHE A 689 27.05 -25.42 -24.91
C PHE A 689 27.94 -24.33 -24.28
N THR A 690 29.26 -24.40 -24.43
CA THR A 690 30.20 -23.39 -23.90
C THR A 690 30.06 -22.04 -24.60
N GLU A 691 29.88 -22.04 -25.92
CA GLU A 691 29.67 -20.80 -26.68
C GLU A 691 28.27 -20.24 -26.43
N ALA A 692 27.25 -21.09 -26.32
CA ALA A 692 25.91 -20.69 -25.90
C ALA A 692 25.89 -20.02 -24.51
N LEU A 693 26.63 -20.53 -23.52
CA LEU A 693 26.77 -19.89 -22.20
C LEU A 693 27.29 -18.46 -22.29
N LYS A 694 28.31 -18.22 -23.13
CA LYS A 694 28.89 -16.88 -23.32
C LYS A 694 27.85 -15.93 -23.92
N LEU A 695 27.11 -16.38 -24.92
CA LEU A 695 26.06 -15.58 -25.58
C LEU A 695 24.92 -15.25 -24.62
N TYR A 696 24.43 -16.22 -23.85
CA TYR A 696 23.38 -15.96 -22.85
C TYR A 696 23.86 -15.05 -21.72
N SER A 697 25.12 -15.19 -21.27
CA SER A 697 25.64 -14.31 -20.21
C SER A 697 25.77 -12.86 -20.71
N LYS A 698 26.26 -12.64 -21.94
CA LYS A 698 26.25 -11.32 -22.57
C LYS A 698 24.84 -10.75 -22.72
N ALA A 699 23.87 -11.57 -23.10
CA ALA A 699 22.47 -11.14 -23.20
C ALA A 699 21.89 -10.75 -21.82
N ILE A 700 22.27 -11.46 -20.75
CA ILE A 700 21.86 -11.15 -19.37
C ILE A 700 22.50 -9.86 -18.87
N ASP A 701 23.75 -9.57 -19.24
CA ASP A 701 24.43 -8.31 -18.90
C ASP A 701 23.75 -7.09 -19.55
N LEU A 702 23.11 -7.29 -20.71
CA LEU A 702 22.34 -6.27 -21.43
C LEU A 702 20.89 -6.15 -20.93
N SER A 703 20.28 -7.25 -20.48
CA SER A 703 18.92 -7.29 -19.93
C SER A 703 18.78 -8.34 -18.83
N THR A 704 18.68 -7.88 -17.59
CA THR A 704 18.55 -8.75 -16.42
C THR A 704 17.12 -9.27 -16.19
N GLY A 705 16.15 -8.82 -16.99
CA GLY A 705 14.72 -9.13 -16.82
C GLY A 705 14.17 -10.30 -17.66
N ASP A 706 14.91 -10.80 -18.66
CA ASP A 706 14.41 -11.88 -19.52
C ASP A 706 14.64 -13.28 -18.89
N TYR A 707 13.60 -13.82 -18.25
CA TYR A 707 13.59 -15.16 -17.63
C TYR A 707 14.01 -16.29 -18.58
N ARG A 708 13.80 -16.15 -19.89
CA ARG A 708 14.13 -17.19 -20.89
C ARG A 708 15.64 -17.41 -20.99
N LEU A 709 16.44 -16.34 -20.79
CA LEU A 709 17.90 -16.41 -20.83
C LEU A 709 18.43 -17.29 -19.70
N PHE A 710 17.96 -17.06 -18.48
CA PHE A 710 18.33 -17.87 -17.30
C PHE A 710 17.95 -19.33 -17.50
N SER A 711 16.74 -19.62 -17.97
CA SER A 711 16.35 -21.01 -18.23
C SER A 711 17.19 -21.67 -19.33
N ASN A 712 17.52 -20.96 -20.41
CA ASN A 712 18.35 -21.52 -21.47
C ASN A 712 19.82 -21.71 -21.04
N ARG A 713 20.33 -20.81 -20.20
CA ARG A 713 21.66 -20.91 -19.60
C ARG A 713 21.75 -22.08 -18.61
N SER A 714 20.70 -22.34 -17.82
CA SER A 714 20.64 -23.49 -16.92
C SER A 714 20.72 -24.83 -17.67
N LEU A 715 20.09 -24.95 -18.84
CA LEU A 715 20.27 -26.13 -19.70
C LEU A 715 21.72 -26.34 -20.12
N CYS A 716 22.43 -25.26 -20.45
CA CYS A 716 23.82 -25.35 -20.86
C CYS A 716 24.71 -25.79 -19.70
N TYR A 717 24.48 -25.27 -18.49
CA TYR A 717 25.18 -25.72 -17.28
C TYR A 717 24.94 -27.20 -16.98
N LEU A 718 23.70 -27.69 -17.11
CA LEU A 718 23.38 -29.12 -16.97
C LEU A 718 24.14 -29.99 -17.96
N LYS A 719 24.20 -29.56 -19.23
CA LYS A 719 24.95 -30.28 -20.28
C LYS A 719 26.46 -30.25 -20.11
N LEU A 720 26.99 -29.28 -19.36
CA LEU A 720 28.40 -29.14 -19.05
C LEU A 720 28.79 -29.74 -17.69
N GLY A 721 27.84 -30.29 -16.93
CA GLY A 721 28.10 -30.95 -15.65
C GLY A 721 28.25 -29.99 -14.47
N ASP A 722 27.68 -28.79 -14.52
CA ASP A 722 27.64 -27.83 -13.40
C ASP A 722 26.19 -27.65 -12.89
N PRO A 723 25.64 -28.64 -12.15
CA PRO A 723 24.24 -28.61 -11.74
C PRO A 723 23.95 -27.54 -10.67
N GLN A 724 24.96 -27.07 -9.93
CA GLN A 724 24.78 -26.05 -8.89
C GLN A 724 24.46 -24.68 -9.52
N LYS A 725 25.19 -24.25 -10.56
CA LYS A 725 24.85 -23.02 -11.28
C LYS A 725 23.54 -23.14 -12.06
N ALA A 726 23.23 -24.34 -12.56
CA ALA A 726 21.95 -24.59 -13.21
C ALA A 726 20.76 -24.39 -12.25
N LEU A 727 20.88 -24.85 -11.00
CA LEU A 727 19.88 -24.65 -9.97
C LEU A 727 19.65 -23.15 -9.69
N GLU A 728 20.72 -22.37 -9.53
CA GLU A 728 20.66 -20.92 -9.30
C GLU A 728 19.97 -20.16 -10.45
N ASP A 729 20.28 -20.52 -11.69
CA ASP A 729 19.60 -19.94 -12.86
C ASP A 729 18.12 -20.36 -12.96
N CYS A 730 17.78 -21.57 -12.51
CA CYS A 730 16.38 -22.00 -12.45
C CYS A 730 15.61 -21.22 -11.37
N ASP A 731 16.19 -21.03 -10.19
CA ASP A 731 15.60 -20.22 -9.11
C ASP A 731 15.43 -18.76 -9.56
N LYS A 732 16.43 -18.19 -10.24
CA LYS A 732 16.31 -16.83 -10.80
C LYS A 732 15.23 -16.75 -11.87
N CYS A 733 15.13 -17.75 -12.75
CA CYS A 733 14.07 -17.83 -13.74
C CYS A 733 12.68 -17.89 -13.08
N LEU A 734 12.51 -18.71 -12.04
CA LEU A 734 11.25 -18.88 -11.33
C LEU A 734 10.89 -17.63 -10.50
N SER A 735 11.88 -16.88 -10.02
CA SER A 735 11.64 -15.57 -9.36
C SER A 735 11.11 -14.50 -10.32
N LEU A 736 11.46 -14.58 -11.61
CA LEU A 736 10.98 -13.65 -12.65
C LEU A 736 9.65 -14.12 -13.27
N LYS A 737 9.45 -15.43 -13.37
CA LYS A 737 8.20 -16.05 -13.85
C LYS A 737 7.94 -17.35 -13.09
N SER A 738 7.02 -17.30 -12.13
CA SER A 738 6.69 -18.41 -11.21
C SER A 738 6.21 -19.67 -11.92
N ASN A 739 5.38 -19.55 -12.96
CA ASN A 739 4.76 -20.69 -13.65
C ASN A 739 5.45 -21.00 -14.98
N PHE A 740 6.73 -21.38 -14.96
CA PHE A 740 7.48 -21.76 -16.16
C PHE A 740 7.88 -23.25 -16.17
N PRO A 741 7.16 -24.13 -16.90
CA PRO A 741 7.36 -25.59 -16.84
C PRO A 741 8.80 -26.04 -17.15
N LYS A 742 9.45 -25.40 -18.13
CA LYS A 742 10.84 -25.73 -18.53
C LYS A 742 11.85 -25.45 -17.41
N ALA A 743 11.61 -24.43 -16.58
CA ALA A 743 12.48 -24.17 -15.43
C ALA A 743 12.33 -25.26 -14.36
N PHE A 744 11.10 -25.70 -14.04
CA PHE A 744 10.89 -26.82 -13.12
C PHE A 744 11.54 -28.11 -13.61
N ILE A 745 11.35 -28.48 -14.89
CA ILE A 745 12.01 -29.67 -15.50
C ILE A 745 13.54 -29.60 -15.34
N ARG A 746 14.14 -28.44 -15.65
CA ARG A 746 15.59 -28.23 -15.55
C ARG A 746 16.05 -28.20 -14.09
N LYS A 747 15.25 -27.67 -13.17
CA LYS A 747 15.50 -27.66 -11.73
C LYS A 747 15.47 -29.09 -11.16
N VAL A 748 14.50 -29.92 -11.55
CA VAL A 748 14.45 -31.35 -11.17
C VAL A 748 15.70 -32.07 -11.66
N TRP A 749 16.13 -31.83 -12.91
CA TRP A 749 17.37 -32.43 -13.42
C TRP A 749 18.61 -31.95 -12.64
N ALA A 750 18.73 -30.65 -12.35
CA ALA A 750 19.82 -30.12 -11.53
C ALA A 750 19.87 -30.78 -10.16
N LEU A 751 18.72 -30.88 -9.49
CA LEU A 751 18.60 -31.49 -8.17
C LEU A 751 18.91 -32.99 -8.20
N ASP A 752 18.52 -33.70 -9.26
CA ASP A 752 18.82 -35.12 -9.40
C ASP A 752 20.32 -35.39 -9.57
N GLU A 753 21.02 -34.61 -10.38
CA GLU A 753 22.49 -34.69 -10.51
C GLU A 753 23.18 -34.36 -9.18
N LEU A 754 22.68 -33.36 -8.44
CA LEU A 754 23.20 -33.00 -7.11
C LEU A 754 22.98 -34.12 -6.09
N VAL A 755 21.80 -34.74 -6.06
CA VAL A 755 21.49 -35.87 -5.20
C VAL A 755 22.40 -37.06 -5.53
N LYS A 756 22.60 -37.38 -6.82
CA LYS A 756 23.53 -38.42 -7.28
C LYS A 756 24.99 -38.12 -6.90
N SER A 757 25.37 -36.85 -6.86
CA SER A 757 26.72 -36.42 -6.47
C SER A 757 26.96 -36.40 -4.94
N GLY A 758 25.92 -36.63 -4.13
CA GLY A 758 26.04 -36.76 -2.67
C GLY A 758 25.15 -35.82 -1.83
N SER A 759 24.42 -34.87 -2.44
CA SER A 759 23.51 -33.95 -1.73
C SER A 759 22.17 -34.59 -1.37
N THR A 760 22.20 -35.59 -0.49
CA THR A 760 21.02 -36.36 -0.06
C THR A 760 19.93 -35.50 0.63
N GLU A 761 20.29 -34.34 1.17
CA GLU A 761 19.38 -33.36 1.77
C GLU A 761 18.38 -32.74 0.76
N ARG A 762 18.72 -32.76 -0.53
CA ARG A 762 17.88 -32.19 -1.60
C ARG A 762 16.86 -33.17 -2.18
N VAL A 763 16.77 -34.40 -1.67
CA VAL A 763 15.81 -35.41 -2.14
C VAL A 763 14.36 -34.91 -2.02
N ALA A 764 14.03 -34.25 -0.91
CA ALA A 764 12.68 -33.71 -0.71
C ALA A 764 12.34 -32.60 -1.72
N GLN A 765 13.26 -31.65 -1.90
CA GLN A 765 13.14 -30.58 -2.89
C GLN A 765 13.02 -31.12 -4.32
N LYS A 766 13.77 -32.17 -4.67
CA LYS A 766 13.67 -32.85 -5.97
C LYS A 766 12.25 -33.38 -6.20
N LYS A 767 11.68 -34.09 -5.21
CA LYS A 767 10.32 -34.65 -5.27
C LYS A 767 9.25 -33.56 -5.38
N ALA A 768 9.35 -32.50 -4.58
CA ALA A 768 8.45 -31.35 -4.65
C ALA A 768 8.46 -30.68 -6.05
N MET A 769 9.65 -30.41 -6.59
CA MET A 769 9.79 -29.84 -7.94
C MET A 769 9.28 -30.79 -9.03
N MET A 770 9.44 -32.10 -8.85
CA MET A 770 8.93 -33.12 -9.76
C MET A 770 7.40 -33.14 -9.76
N ALA A 771 6.76 -33.02 -8.59
CA ALA A 771 5.31 -32.91 -8.45
C ALA A 771 4.77 -31.65 -9.12
N LEU A 772 5.41 -30.49 -8.92
CA LEU A 772 5.03 -29.24 -9.59
C LEU A 772 5.20 -29.32 -11.11
N ALA A 773 6.27 -29.93 -11.61
CA ALA A 773 6.48 -30.11 -13.04
C ALA A 773 5.38 -30.98 -13.67
N LEU A 774 4.98 -32.08 -13.00
CA LEU A 774 3.92 -32.98 -13.46
C LEU A 774 2.54 -32.33 -13.41
N HIS A 775 2.27 -31.48 -12.41
CA HIS A 775 1.02 -30.73 -12.33
C HIS A 775 0.91 -29.70 -13.47
N LEU A 776 1.99 -28.94 -13.75
CA LEU A 776 1.99 -27.92 -14.80
C LEU A 776 2.00 -28.50 -16.22
N ASP A 777 2.57 -29.69 -16.41
CA ASP A 777 2.61 -30.39 -17.69
C ASP A 777 2.30 -31.87 -17.50
N SER A 778 1.01 -32.19 -17.56
CA SER A 778 0.51 -33.57 -17.40
C SER A 778 1.03 -34.53 -18.47
N SER A 779 1.52 -34.02 -19.61
CA SER A 779 2.09 -34.85 -20.68
C SER A 779 3.41 -35.52 -20.28
N LEU A 780 4.12 -34.98 -19.29
CA LEU A 780 5.36 -35.54 -18.75
C LEU A 780 5.17 -36.94 -18.14
N SER A 781 3.97 -37.23 -17.61
CA SER A 781 3.63 -38.57 -17.08
C SER A 781 3.73 -39.68 -18.14
N CYS A 782 3.50 -39.31 -19.41
CA CYS A 782 3.55 -40.21 -20.56
C CYS A 782 4.85 -40.10 -21.38
N ASP A 783 5.75 -39.16 -21.06
CA ASP A 783 7.00 -38.96 -21.79
C ASP A 783 8.04 -40.02 -21.40
N LYS A 784 8.32 -40.93 -22.35
CA LYS A 784 9.33 -41.98 -22.20
C LYS A 784 10.72 -41.45 -21.83
N LYS A 785 11.08 -40.22 -22.23
CA LYS A 785 12.37 -39.60 -21.84
C LYS A 785 12.35 -39.19 -20.38
N TRP A 786 11.28 -38.57 -19.91
CA TRP A 786 11.09 -38.19 -18.52
C TRP A 786 11.10 -39.43 -17.62
N SER A 787 10.30 -40.45 -17.96
CA SER A 787 10.28 -41.72 -17.22
C SER A 787 11.65 -42.40 -17.21
N LYS A 788 12.43 -42.31 -18.30
CA LYS A 788 13.78 -42.88 -18.39
C LYS A 788 14.83 -42.08 -17.60
N MET A 789 14.68 -40.75 -17.51
CA MET A 789 15.61 -39.89 -16.76
C MET A 789 15.48 -40.07 -15.25
N PHE A 790 14.27 -40.38 -14.75
CA PHE A 790 13.97 -40.49 -13.31
C PHE A 790 13.50 -41.89 -12.91
N GLN A 791 14.05 -42.92 -13.56
CA GLN A 791 13.65 -44.34 -13.48
C GLN A 791 13.76 -44.96 -12.06
N ASP A 792 14.49 -44.32 -11.15
CA ASP A 792 14.84 -44.85 -9.82
C ASP A 792 13.91 -44.40 -8.66
N GLU A 793 12.83 -43.65 -8.93
CA GLU A 793 11.92 -43.13 -7.90
C GLU A 793 10.53 -43.80 -7.96
N PRO A 794 10.34 -44.99 -7.34
CA PRO A 794 9.03 -45.63 -7.27
C PRO A 794 8.12 -44.87 -6.30
N GLY A 795 7.06 -44.24 -6.83
CA GLY A 795 5.90 -43.81 -6.05
C GLY A 795 5.89 -42.34 -5.59
N LEU A 796 6.10 -41.39 -6.51
CA LEU A 796 5.69 -40.00 -6.25
C LEU A 796 4.15 -39.97 -6.15
N THR A 797 3.62 -39.96 -4.93
CA THR A 797 2.18 -39.80 -4.68
C THR A 797 1.87 -38.33 -4.48
N THR A 798 1.08 -37.75 -5.38
CA THR A 798 0.64 -36.35 -5.31
C THR A 798 -0.84 -36.29 -5.00
N ARG A 799 -1.24 -35.39 -4.10
CA ARG A 799 -2.64 -35.10 -3.81
C ARG A 799 -2.89 -33.61 -3.89
N GLU A 800 -3.83 -33.21 -4.75
CA GLU A 800 -4.24 -31.82 -4.87
C GLU A 800 -5.24 -31.46 -3.77
N VAL A 801 -5.08 -30.26 -3.23
CA VAL A 801 -5.85 -29.76 -2.09
C VAL A 801 -6.35 -28.35 -2.41
N THR A 802 -7.66 -28.21 -2.55
CA THR A 802 -8.31 -26.94 -2.96
C THR A 802 -9.02 -26.21 -1.81
N ASN A 803 -9.26 -26.88 -0.68
CA ASN A 803 -9.95 -26.29 0.47
C ASN A 803 -9.51 -26.88 1.81
N GLU A 804 -9.92 -26.23 2.89
CA GLU A 804 -9.60 -26.57 4.29
C GLU A 804 -9.98 -28.00 4.66
N SER A 805 -11.18 -28.45 4.28
CA SER A 805 -11.67 -29.80 4.59
C SER A 805 -10.83 -30.89 3.91
N GLN A 806 -10.43 -30.66 2.65
CA GLN A 806 -9.51 -31.55 1.93
C GLN A 806 -8.13 -31.56 2.57
N LEU A 807 -7.62 -30.42 3.02
CA LEU A 807 -6.34 -30.35 3.72
C LEU A 807 -6.40 -31.13 5.03
N ALA A 808 -7.41 -30.88 5.86
CA ALA A 808 -7.61 -31.59 7.13
C ALA A 808 -7.74 -33.12 6.91
N PHE A 809 -8.51 -33.54 5.91
CA PHE A 809 -8.64 -34.95 5.56
C PHE A 809 -7.34 -35.57 5.04
N ALA A 810 -6.61 -34.84 4.19
CA ALA A 810 -5.32 -35.29 3.66
C ALA A 810 -4.33 -35.51 4.79
N LEU A 811 -4.26 -34.55 5.71
CA LEU A 811 -3.41 -34.56 6.89
C LEU A 811 -3.72 -35.75 7.83
N MET A 812 -4.99 -36.11 8.02
CA MET A 812 -5.40 -37.26 8.85
C MET A 812 -5.10 -38.63 8.21
N ASN A 813 -5.05 -38.71 6.88
CA ASN A 813 -4.91 -39.96 6.12
C ASN A 813 -3.63 -39.98 5.25
N THR A 814 -2.57 -39.31 5.70
CA THR A 814 -1.33 -39.19 4.95
C THR A 814 -0.64 -40.53 4.80
N GLN A 815 -0.21 -40.84 3.58
CA GLN A 815 0.76 -41.92 3.35
C GLN A 815 2.19 -41.37 3.54
N ALA A 816 3.13 -42.22 3.95
CA ALA A 816 4.51 -41.80 4.10
C ALA A 816 5.08 -41.27 2.77
N CYS A 817 5.70 -40.09 2.80
CA CYS A 817 6.29 -39.39 1.65
C CYS A 817 5.31 -38.84 0.60
N GLU A 818 4.03 -38.65 0.94
CA GLU A 818 3.04 -38.02 0.05
C GLU A 818 3.34 -36.51 -0.15
N THR A 819 3.11 -36.00 -1.37
CA THR A 819 3.24 -34.57 -1.70
C THR A 819 1.86 -33.93 -1.85
N LEU A 820 1.52 -33.02 -0.95
CA LEU A 820 0.29 -32.24 -0.99
C LEU A 820 0.52 -30.97 -1.80
N LEU A 821 -0.23 -30.81 -2.89
CA LEU A 821 -0.21 -29.63 -3.75
C LEU A 821 -1.37 -28.71 -3.36
N LEU A 822 -1.05 -27.56 -2.75
CA LEU A 822 -2.04 -26.58 -2.29
C LEU A 822 -2.27 -25.53 -3.37
N HIS A 823 -3.54 -25.30 -3.70
CA HIS A 823 -3.96 -24.18 -4.53
C HIS A 823 -3.81 -22.84 -3.77
N GLU A 824 -3.84 -21.74 -4.52
CA GLU A 824 -3.83 -20.40 -3.90
C GLU A 824 -5.12 -20.19 -3.10
N GLY A 825 -4.97 -19.71 -1.85
CA GLY A 825 -6.07 -19.59 -0.91
C GLY A 825 -5.61 -19.63 0.54
N GLU A 826 -6.50 -19.26 1.46
CA GLU A 826 -6.26 -19.39 2.91
C GLU A 826 -6.80 -20.72 3.43
N TYR A 827 -5.96 -21.42 4.20
CA TYR A 827 -6.28 -22.68 4.86
C TYR A 827 -6.21 -22.50 6.37
N ASN A 828 -7.37 -22.40 7.03
CA ASN A 828 -7.44 -22.24 8.48
C ASN A 828 -7.56 -23.59 9.20
N LEU A 829 -6.52 -23.98 9.92
CA LEU A 829 -6.49 -25.16 10.78
C LEU A 829 -6.61 -24.75 12.26
N SER A 830 -7.38 -25.50 13.04
CA SER A 830 -7.48 -25.29 14.49
C SER A 830 -6.20 -25.69 15.21
N HIS A 831 -5.77 -26.93 15.02
CA HIS A 831 -4.53 -27.52 15.52
C HIS A 831 -3.95 -28.46 14.47
N PHE A 832 -2.64 -28.66 14.46
CA PHE A 832 -2.01 -29.65 13.59
C PHE A 832 -0.80 -30.30 14.23
N ILE A 833 -0.77 -31.64 14.16
CA ILE A 833 0.34 -32.46 14.63
C ILE A 833 0.60 -33.51 13.55
N THR A 834 1.85 -33.62 13.07
CA THR A 834 2.24 -34.70 12.15
C THR A 834 3.23 -35.67 12.79
N PHE A 835 2.97 -36.96 12.56
CA PHE A 835 3.83 -38.10 12.90
C PHE A 835 4.33 -38.85 11.66
N THR A 836 4.05 -38.35 10.46
CA THR A 836 4.38 -38.96 9.17
C THR A 836 5.21 -38.01 8.31
N ASP A 837 6.10 -38.58 7.49
CA ASP A 837 6.90 -37.79 6.56
C ASP A 837 6.02 -37.23 5.44
N LEU A 838 6.03 -35.91 5.27
CA LEU A 838 5.09 -35.19 4.39
C LEU A 838 5.77 -34.06 3.62
N GLN A 839 5.30 -33.77 2.40
CA GLN A 839 5.66 -32.56 1.67
C GLN A 839 4.42 -31.71 1.43
N ILE A 840 4.49 -30.42 1.75
CA ILE A 840 3.42 -29.45 1.52
C ILE A 840 3.98 -28.38 0.59
N VAL A 841 3.42 -28.29 -0.62
CA VAL A 841 3.95 -27.45 -1.69
C VAL A 841 2.82 -26.59 -2.25
N GLY A 842 3.00 -25.27 -2.22
CA GLY A 842 2.10 -24.32 -2.87
C GLY A 842 2.32 -24.32 -4.38
N LEU A 843 1.23 -24.35 -5.15
CA LEU A 843 1.27 -24.20 -6.62
C LEU A 843 1.69 -22.78 -7.06
N GLY A 844 1.65 -21.81 -6.14
CA GLY A 844 2.08 -20.42 -6.31
C GLY A 844 2.41 -19.80 -4.95
N GLN A 845 2.70 -18.49 -4.90
CA GLN A 845 3.04 -17.78 -3.65
C GLN A 845 1.81 -17.44 -2.77
N GLY A 846 0.60 -17.74 -3.23
CA GLY A 846 -0.66 -17.39 -2.57
C GLY A 846 -1.25 -18.44 -1.63
N ALA A 847 -0.55 -19.55 -1.36
CA ALA A 847 -1.03 -20.59 -0.43
C ALA A 847 -0.71 -20.20 1.01
N VAL A 848 -1.73 -19.80 1.77
CA VAL A 848 -1.59 -19.29 3.14
C VAL A 848 -2.12 -20.31 4.14
N LEU A 849 -1.27 -20.78 5.05
CA LEU A 849 -1.62 -21.74 6.09
C LEU A 849 -1.72 -21.04 7.45
N ARG A 850 -2.95 -20.87 7.96
CA ARG A 850 -3.20 -20.24 9.27
C ARG A 850 -3.53 -21.30 10.30
N VAL A 851 -2.82 -21.31 11.43
CA VAL A 851 -2.97 -22.34 12.46
C VAL A 851 -3.32 -21.66 13.78
N LYS A 852 -4.54 -21.85 14.29
CA LYS A 852 -5.00 -21.13 15.50
C LYS A 852 -4.21 -21.53 16.76
N GLU A 853 -3.74 -22.76 16.84
CA GLU A 853 -2.91 -23.29 17.92
C GLU A 853 -1.46 -23.63 17.48
N VAL A 854 -0.70 -24.33 18.32
CA VAL A 854 0.69 -24.75 18.01
C VAL A 854 0.69 -25.78 16.89
N PHE A 855 1.54 -25.58 15.89
CA PHE A 855 1.81 -26.58 14.87
C PHE A 855 2.98 -27.48 15.30
N GLY A 856 2.67 -28.71 15.72
CA GLY A 856 3.65 -29.67 16.23
C GLY A 856 4.20 -30.59 15.14
N ILE A 857 5.52 -30.59 14.94
CA ILE A 857 6.18 -31.44 13.96
C ILE A 857 7.01 -32.50 14.69
N PHE A 858 6.64 -33.76 14.52
CA PHE A 858 7.30 -34.93 15.11
C PHE A 858 7.85 -35.91 14.05
N SER A 859 7.89 -35.52 12.77
CA SER A 859 8.47 -36.29 11.64
C SER A 859 9.11 -35.35 10.61
N ARG A 860 9.67 -35.87 9.51
CA ARG A 860 10.30 -35.03 8.48
C ARG A 860 9.26 -34.32 7.63
N ILE A 861 9.35 -32.99 7.54
CA ILE A 861 8.40 -32.20 6.73
C ILE A 861 9.14 -31.25 5.79
N TYR A 862 8.62 -31.14 4.57
CA TYR A 862 9.09 -30.22 3.55
C TYR A 862 8.02 -29.18 3.24
N PHE A 863 8.38 -27.90 3.24
CA PHE A 863 7.52 -26.79 2.85
C PHE A 863 8.13 -26.03 1.68
N GLU A 864 7.32 -25.74 0.67
CA GLU A 864 7.72 -24.82 -0.41
C GLU A 864 6.56 -23.94 -0.88
N ASN A 865 6.84 -22.63 -1.08
CA ASN A 865 5.86 -21.62 -1.48
C ASN A 865 4.64 -21.53 -0.54
N ILE A 866 4.85 -21.67 0.77
CA ILE A 866 3.80 -21.55 1.78
C ILE A 866 4.02 -20.28 2.61
N ALA A 867 2.94 -19.51 2.79
CA ALA A 867 2.89 -18.39 3.71
C ALA A 867 2.25 -18.79 5.05
N LEU A 868 2.90 -18.43 6.14
CA LEU A 868 2.51 -18.71 7.52
C LEU A 868 2.29 -17.36 8.24
N PRO A 869 1.08 -16.81 8.21
CA PRO A 869 0.83 -15.43 8.64
C PRO A 869 0.74 -15.28 10.16
N LYS A 870 0.85 -14.01 10.59
CA LYS A 870 0.67 -13.57 11.98
C LYS A 870 -0.66 -14.04 12.59
N GLY A 871 -0.60 -14.42 13.87
CA GLY A 871 -1.73 -15.02 14.60
C GLY A 871 -1.66 -16.54 14.71
N SER A 872 -0.73 -17.19 13.99
CA SER A 872 -0.44 -18.62 14.19
C SER A 872 0.53 -18.81 15.36
N ILE A 873 0.23 -19.71 16.29
CA ILE A 873 1.20 -20.05 17.36
C ILE A 873 2.35 -20.78 16.67
N GLY A 874 3.58 -20.25 16.81
CA GLY A 874 4.74 -20.61 15.99
C GLY A 874 4.95 -22.11 15.74
N LEU A 875 5.62 -22.44 14.63
CA LEU A 875 5.96 -23.83 14.28
C LEU A 875 6.89 -24.41 15.35
N VAL A 876 6.54 -25.55 15.96
CA VAL A 876 7.38 -26.22 16.96
C VAL A 876 7.81 -27.58 16.43
N CYS A 877 9.11 -27.72 16.18
CA CYS A 877 9.77 -28.98 15.91
C CYS A 877 10.19 -29.62 17.23
N SER A 878 9.73 -30.84 17.52
CA SER A 878 10.16 -31.57 18.72
C SER A 878 10.27 -33.07 18.47
N GLY A 879 11.43 -33.67 18.72
CA GLY A 879 11.60 -35.12 18.70
C GLY A 879 12.87 -35.63 18.03
N LYS A 880 13.28 -36.85 18.36
CA LYS A 880 14.48 -37.49 17.82
C LYS A 880 14.31 -37.79 16.33
N ASP A 881 15.30 -37.43 15.50
CA ASP A 881 15.34 -37.62 14.04
C ASP A 881 14.32 -36.78 13.23
N VAL A 882 13.75 -35.74 13.83
CA VAL A 882 12.84 -34.78 13.18
C VAL A 882 13.62 -33.75 12.36
N ALA A 883 13.14 -33.48 11.14
CA ALA A 883 13.76 -32.50 10.23
C ALA A 883 12.70 -31.65 9.52
N ILE A 884 12.91 -30.33 9.50
CA ILE A 884 12.09 -29.39 8.72
C ILE A 884 12.95 -28.81 7.61
N HIS A 885 12.44 -28.83 6.38
CA HIS A 885 13.06 -28.12 5.28
C HIS A 885 12.05 -27.14 4.68
N MET A 886 12.37 -25.84 4.70
CA MET A 886 11.54 -24.77 4.18
C MET A 886 12.27 -24.01 3.07
N VAL A 887 11.62 -23.85 1.93
CA VAL A 887 12.18 -23.14 0.77
C VAL A 887 11.15 -22.17 0.20
N HIS A 888 11.52 -20.91 -0.05
CA HIS A 888 10.59 -19.89 -0.59
C HIS A 888 9.31 -19.70 0.26
N CYS A 889 9.42 -19.88 1.57
CA CYS A 889 8.32 -19.67 2.50
C CYS A 889 8.32 -18.24 3.06
N ASP A 890 7.13 -17.72 3.34
CA ASP A 890 6.93 -16.49 4.10
C ASP A 890 6.49 -16.85 5.52
N ILE A 891 7.31 -16.50 6.52
CA ILE A 891 7.10 -16.81 7.93
C ILE A 891 6.87 -15.49 8.66
N SER A 892 5.61 -15.17 8.91
CA SER A 892 5.20 -14.04 9.76
C SER A 892 4.37 -14.45 10.98
N GLY A 893 4.37 -15.74 11.30
CA GLY A 893 3.74 -16.33 12.49
C GLY A 893 4.40 -15.92 13.81
N GLY A 894 3.72 -16.21 14.93
CA GLY A 894 4.14 -15.87 16.29
C GLY A 894 3.17 -14.89 16.97
N SER A 895 2.61 -15.26 18.11
CA SER A 895 1.72 -14.39 18.90
C SER A 895 2.53 -13.49 19.84
N SER A 896 2.24 -12.19 19.83
CA SER A 896 2.76 -11.24 20.82
C SER A 896 2.06 -11.45 22.16
N SER A 897 2.81 -11.41 23.27
CA SER A 897 2.24 -11.60 24.62
C SER A 897 1.26 -10.50 25.06
N CYS A 898 1.23 -9.35 24.39
CA CYS A 898 0.31 -8.22 24.64
C CYS A 898 0.09 -7.40 23.35
N GLU A 899 -1.02 -7.60 22.65
CA GLU A 899 -1.36 -6.85 21.43
C GLU A 899 -1.71 -5.37 21.70
N GLU A 900 -2.19 -5.05 22.89
CA GLU A 900 -2.69 -3.71 23.22
C GLU A 900 -1.61 -2.74 23.74
N TYR A 901 -0.45 -3.23 24.18
CA TYR A 901 0.61 -2.41 24.79
C TYR A 901 2.00 -2.84 24.32
N PRO A 902 2.48 -2.32 23.17
CA PRO A 902 3.81 -2.61 22.62
C PRO A 902 4.98 -2.19 23.51
N GLU A 903 4.73 -1.33 24.50
CA GLU A 903 5.72 -0.82 25.47
C GLU A 903 5.78 -1.63 26.78
N CYS A 904 5.00 -2.71 26.88
CA CYS A 904 4.97 -3.56 28.07
C CYS A 904 6.26 -4.39 28.19
N ASP A 905 7.14 -4.03 29.13
CA ASP A 905 8.36 -4.78 29.47
C ASP A 905 8.09 -6.04 30.33
N GLY A 906 6.82 -6.26 30.69
CA GLY A 906 6.33 -7.30 31.58
C GLY A 906 7.01 -7.34 32.94
N GLY A 907 7.54 -6.20 33.43
CA GLY A 907 8.00 -6.03 34.79
C GLY A 907 6.88 -5.56 35.75
N PRO A 908 7.20 -5.28 37.03
CA PRO A 908 6.26 -4.78 38.05
C PRO A 908 5.78 -3.32 37.80
N GLY A 909 5.84 -2.85 36.55
CA GLY A 909 5.30 -1.58 36.05
C GLY A 909 4.33 -1.75 34.88
N CYS A 910 3.82 -2.97 34.63
CA CYS A 910 2.88 -3.23 33.54
C CYS A 910 1.65 -2.32 33.61
N ILE A 911 1.47 -1.48 32.58
CA ILE A 911 0.35 -0.54 32.46
C ILE A 911 -1.02 -1.25 32.44
N ALA A 912 -1.08 -2.53 32.06
CA ALA A 912 -2.32 -3.31 32.09
C ALA A 912 -2.98 -3.32 33.48
N ALA A 913 -2.18 -3.42 34.55
CA ALA A 913 -2.66 -3.35 35.93
C ALA A 913 -3.22 -1.97 36.29
N SER A 914 -2.59 -0.90 35.80
CA SER A 914 -3.04 0.49 36.01
C SER A 914 -4.32 0.85 35.23
N LEU A 915 -4.67 0.03 34.22
CA LEU A 915 -5.86 0.17 33.39
C LEU A 915 -6.97 -0.83 33.75
N GLY A 916 -6.84 -1.56 34.87
CA GLY A 916 -7.86 -2.50 35.35
C GLY A 916 -7.97 -3.80 34.54
N LYS A 917 -6.97 -4.12 33.71
CA LYS A 917 -6.86 -5.41 33.00
C LYS A 917 -5.99 -6.38 33.80
N PRO A 918 -6.20 -7.71 33.69
CA PRO A 918 -5.38 -8.69 34.39
C PRO A 918 -3.90 -8.50 34.04
N THR A 919 -3.04 -8.46 35.06
CA THR A 919 -1.58 -8.49 34.92
C THR A 919 -1.18 -9.66 34.02
N CYS A 920 -0.28 -9.44 33.06
CA CYS A 920 0.18 -10.54 32.21
C CYS A 920 0.81 -11.63 33.11
N ASP A 921 0.13 -12.77 33.22
CA ASP A 921 0.61 -13.89 34.02
C ASP A 921 1.74 -14.58 33.22
N ARG A 922 2.98 -14.47 33.71
CA ARG A 922 4.17 -15.13 33.13
C ARG A 922 4.31 -16.59 33.56
N SER A 923 3.36 -17.16 34.29
CA SER A 923 3.44 -18.57 34.68
C SER A 923 3.09 -19.49 33.50
N GLY A 924 4.12 -19.84 32.70
CA GLY A 924 4.13 -21.15 32.03
C GLY A 924 4.64 -21.27 30.59
N LYS A 925 5.23 -20.27 29.92
CA LYS A 925 5.63 -20.44 28.49
C LYS A 925 6.95 -19.73 28.15
N PHE A 926 7.94 -20.52 27.70
CA PHE A 926 9.29 -20.17 27.19
C PHE A 926 9.86 -18.84 27.71
N GLY A 927 10.59 -18.89 28.83
CA GLY A 927 11.19 -17.70 29.43
C GLY A 927 11.51 -17.94 30.90
N ASP A 928 12.62 -18.64 31.16
CA ASP A 928 13.24 -18.61 32.49
C ASP A 928 13.79 -17.20 32.76
N ALA A 929 13.79 -16.76 34.02
CA ALA A 929 14.29 -15.46 34.47
C ALA A 929 15.79 -15.27 34.18
N SER A 930 16.48 -16.33 33.77
CA SER A 930 17.86 -16.35 33.29
C SER A 930 18.04 -15.89 31.83
N THR A 931 16.96 -15.71 31.06
CA THR A 931 17.02 -15.37 29.63
C THR A 931 17.22 -13.86 29.38
N LYS A 932 18.39 -13.49 28.85
CA LYS A 932 18.77 -12.10 28.51
C LYS A 932 17.96 -11.46 27.36
N SER A 933 16.92 -12.10 26.80
CA SER A 933 16.15 -11.58 25.65
C SER A 933 14.90 -10.78 26.00
N GLY A 934 14.53 -10.66 27.28
CA GLY A 934 13.78 -9.51 27.80
C GLY A 934 12.30 -9.31 27.41
N VAL A 935 11.71 -10.10 26.50
CA VAL A 935 10.26 -10.03 26.18
C VAL A 935 9.69 -11.43 25.99
N PRO A 936 8.49 -11.78 26.48
CA PRO A 936 7.83 -13.05 26.15
C PRO A 936 7.11 -12.96 24.79
N GLY A 937 7.24 -13.99 23.94
CA GLY A 937 6.58 -14.07 22.63
C GLY A 937 6.94 -15.38 21.93
N PHE A 938 6.03 -15.95 21.14
CA PHE A 938 6.34 -17.16 20.39
C PHE A 938 7.18 -16.82 19.16
N PRO A 939 8.30 -17.53 18.92
CA PRO A 939 9.06 -17.34 17.69
C PRO A 939 8.25 -17.80 16.48
N GLY A 940 8.58 -17.30 15.28
CA GLY A 940 7.98 -17.80 14.04
C GLY A 940 8.23 -19.30 13.85
N LEU A 941 9.44 -19.75 14.17
CA LEU A 941 9.85 -21.16 14.17
C LEU A 941 10.71 -21.49 15.39
N CYS A 942 10.36 -22.55 16.10
CA CYS A 942 11.10 -23.10 17.24
C CYS A 942 11.59 -24.52 16.93
N ILE A 943 12.91 -24.73 17.01
CA ILE A 943 13.55 -26.03 16.87
C ILE A 943 14.02 -26.53 18.23
N ALA A 944 13.31 -27.53 18.77
CA ALA A 944 13.66 -28.23 20.00
C ALA A 944 13.98 -29.71 19.71
N ASN A 945 15.15 -30.19 20.06
CA ASN A 945 15.63 -31.54 19.79
C ASN A 945 15.53 -32.02 18.33
N GLY A 946 15.61 -31.13 17.33
CA GLY A 946 15.42 -31.46 15.90
C GLY A 946 16.32 -30.68 14.96
N SER A 947 16.17 -30.87 13.65
CA SER A 947 16.95 -30.17 12.63
C SER A 947 16.10 -29.31 11.69
N ALA A 948 16.59 -28.14 11.27
CA ALA A 948 15.93 -27.30 10.28
C ALA A 948 16.89 -26.81 9.19
N GLN A 949 16.41 -26.82 7.94
CA GLN A 949 17.04 -26.19 6.78
C GLN A 949 16.07 -25.16 6.21
N ILE A 950 16.49 -23.90 6.15
CA ILE A 950 15.65 -22.77 5.77
C ILE A 950 16.40 -21.99 4.71
N GLU A 951 15.93 -22.02 3.47
CA GLU A 951 16.60 -21.42 2.32
C GLU A 951 15.67 -20.50 1.53
N ASN A 952 16.13 -19.29 1.17
CA ASN A 952 15.37 -18.32 0.39
C ASN A 952 14.00 -17.96 0.99
N CYS A 953 13.88 -17.95 2.32
CA CYS A 953 12.63 -17.62 3.03
C CYS A 953 12.62 -16.16 3.50
N LEU A 954 11.41 -15.64 3.70
CA LEU A 954 11.16 -14.37 4.40
C LEU A 954 10.73 -14.70 5.84
N VAL A 955 11.36 -14.08 6.84
CA VAL A 955 11.02 -14.26 8.26
C VAL A 955 10.81 -12.90 8.91
N HIS A 956 9.56 -12.48 9.06
CA HIS A 956 9.28 -11.11 9.46
C HIS A 956 8.02 -10.91 10.30
N ASP A 957 7.96 -9.79 11.03
CA ASP A 957 6.81 -9.39 11.83
C ASP A 957 6.35 -10.46 12.85
N CYS A 958 7.25 -11.38 13.25
CA CYS A 958 6.98 -12.39 14.26
C CYS A 958 6.76 -11.74 15.63
N GLY A 959 5.75 -12.23 16.38
CA GLY A 959 5.40 -11.72 17.71
C GLY A 959 6.48 -11.93 18.78
N GLY A 960 7.38 -12.91 18.60
CA GLY A 960 8.59 -13.14 19.40
C GLY A 960 9.86 -12.99 18.57
N GLY A 961 10.79 -13.96 18.65
CA GLY A 961 11.93 -14.05 17.73
C GLY A 961 11.55 -14.55 16.34
N GLY A 962 12.44 -14.44 15.35
CA GLY A 962 12.21 -15.04 14.04
C GLY A 962 12.34 -16.57 14.11
N ILE A 963 13.57 -17.05 14.29
CA ILE A 963 13.89 -18.49 14.43
C ILE A 963 14.64 -18.74 15.73
N LEU A 964 14.18 -19.70 16.53
CA LEU A 964 14.79 -20.12 17.79
C LEU A 964 15.27 -21.58 17.71
N VAL A 965 16.53 -21.83 18.06
CA VAL A 965 17.12 -23.18 18.20
C VAL A 965 17.47 -23.42 19.66
N THR A 966 16.92 -24.47 20.27
CA THR A 966 17.10 -24.75 21.71
C THR A 966 17.18 -26.26 21.98
N GLY A 967 17.92 -26.67 23.00
CA GLY A 967 18.07 -28.09 23.37
C GLY A 967 19.28 -28.78 22.73
N GLU A 968 19.83 -29.77 23.43
CA GLU A 968 20.97 -30.55 22.96
C GLU A 968 20.60 -31.38 21.72
N GLY A 969 21.45 -31.30 20.68
CA GLY A 969 21.23 -32.00 19.42
C GLY A 969 20.36 -31.22 18.42
N SER A 970 19.80 -30.07 18.81
CA SER A 970 19.08 -29.20 17.89
C SER A 970 20.03 -28.47 16.94
N GLN A 971 19.65 -28.36 15.67
CA GLN A 971 20.41 -27.57 14.69
C GLN A 971 19.50 -26.83 13.71
N ALA A 972 19.86 -25.61 13.33
CA ALA A 972 19.22 -24.92 12.21
C ALA A 972 20.26 -24.31 11.26
N GLN A 973 20.03 -24.51 9.97
CA GLN A 973 20.76 -23.86 8.89
C GLN A 973 19.84 -22.87 8.19
N VAL A 974 20.18 -21.58 8.26
CA VAL A 974 19.43 -20.48 7.66
C VAL A 974 20.30 -19.85 6.57
N ARG A 975 19.84 -19.89 5.33
CA ARG A 975 20.63 -19.44 4.17
C ARG A 975 19.83 -18.56 3.22
N ARG A 976 20.43 -17.44 2.78
CA ARG A 976 19.85 -16.53 1.77
C ARG A 976 18.44 -16.04 2.14
N CYS A 977 18.14 -15.95 3.44
CA CYS A 977 16.87 -15.49 3.95
C CYS A 977 16.90 -13.99 4.24
N GLU A 978 15.73 -13.35 4.19
CA GLU A 978 15.52 -12.01 4.74
C GLU A 978 14.78 -12.12 6.07
N VAL A 979 15.42 -11.64 7.15
CA VAL A 979 14.90 -11.74 8.51
C VAL A 979 14.74 -10.32 9.07
N TYR A 980 13.51 -9.82 9.24
CA TYR A 980 13.32 -8.42 9.61
C TYR A 980 12.05 -8.10 10.41
N LYS A 981 12.02 -6.96 11.11
CA LYS A 981 10.83 -6.50 11.89
C LYS A 981 10.32 -7.50 12.93
N ASN A 982 11.15 -8.45 13.36
CA ASN A 982 10.79 -9.38 14.42
C ASN A 982 10.83 -8.64 15.77
N HIS A 983 9.90 -8.95 16.67
CA HIS A 983 9.77 -8.22 17.93
C HIS A 983 10.98 -8.43 18.86
N GLN A 984 11.59 -9.62 18.82
CA GLN A 984 12.82 -9.95 19.57
C GLN A 984 14.03 -10.09 18.64
N ALA A 985 14.89 -11.11 18.87
CA ALA A 985 16.01 -11.42 18.00
C ALA A 985 15.53 -11.97 16.65
N GLY A 986 16.23 -11.63 15.57
CA GLY A 986 15.95 -12.23 14.26
C GLY A 986 16.21 -13.74 14.27
N LEU A 987 17.43 -14.12 14.65
CA LEU A 987 17.83 -15.51 14.84
C LEU A 987 18.35 -15.73 16.27
N GLU A 988 18.00 -16.85 16.90
CA GLU A 988 18.39 -17.17 18.28
C GLU A 988 18.84 -18.63 18.43
N ALA A 989 19.92 -18.85 19.19
CA ALA A 989 20.40 -20.18 19.60
C ALA A 989 20.73 -20.20 21.10
N ARG A 990 20.34 -21.25 21.83
CA ARG A 990 20.64 -21.43 23.27
C ARG A 990 20.56 -22.90 23.70
N GLU A 991 20.98 -23.21 24.92
CA GLU A 991 20.75 -24.52 25.57
C GLU A 991 21.18 -25.73 24.72
N GLY A 992 22.33 -25.67 24.06
CA GLY A 992 22.88 -26.73 23.22
C GLY A 992 22.51 -26.63 21.74
N GLY A 993 21.62 -25.71 21.36
CA GLY A 993 21.20 -25.49 19.98
C GLY A 993 22.31 -24.94 19.10
N LYS A 994 22.48 -25.52 17.91
CA LYS A 994 23.48 -25.11 16.90
C LYS A 994 22.84 -24.26 15.80
N LEU A 995 23.42 -23.10 15.50
CA LEU A 995 22.92 -22.20 14.45
C LEU A 995 23.98 -21.95 13.39
N VAL A 996 23.64 -22.25 12.13
CA VAL A 996 24.43 -21.92 10.94
C VAL A 996 23.67 -20.88 10.13
N ALA A 997 24.14 -19.63 10.13
CA ALA A 997 23.54 -18.54 9.36
C ALA A 997 24.48 -18.12 8.22
N MET A 998 24.04 -18.27 6.97
CA MET A 998 24.87 -17.98 5.79
C MET A 998 24.18 -17.05 4.78
N GLU A 999 24.87 -16.02 4.30
CA GLU A 999 24.38 -15.17 3.19
C GLU A 999 23.01 -14.50 3.45
N ASN A 1000 22.61 -14.31 4.72
CA ASN A 1000 21.30 -13.74 5.07
C ASN A 1000 21.33 -12.22 5.16
N ARG A 1001 20.15 -11.58 5.05
CA ARG A 1001 19.94 -10.17 5.38
C ARG A 1001 19.08 -10.06 6.64
N ILE A 1002 19.65 -9.59 7.74
CA ILE A 1002 19.01 -9.55 9.06
C ILE A 1002 18.95 -8.10 9.54
N PHE A 1003 17.76 -7.51 9.62
CA PHE A 1003 17.65 -6.08 9.89
C PHE A 1003 16.36 -5.62 10.57
N ASN A 1004 16.42 -4.47 11.24
CA ASN A 1004 15.24 -3.83 11.86
C ASN A 1004 14.48 -4.75 12.84
N SER A 1005 15.19 -5.64 13.53
CA SER A 1005 14.64 -6.39 14.66
C SER A 1005 14.51 -5.49 15.90
N GLY A 1006 13.50 -5.76 16.73
CA GLY A 1006 13.21 -5.01 17.96
C GLY A 1006 14.27 -5.18 19.05
N PHE A 1007 15.09 -6.23 18.96
CA PHE A 1007 16.26 -6.47 19.80
C PHE A 1007 17.52 -6.70 18.94
N HIS A 1008 18.24 -7.80 19.15
CA HIS A 1008 19.46 -8.13 18.44
C HIS A 1008 19.15 -8.64 17.02
N GLY A 1009 20.10 -8.50 16.09
CA GLY A 1009 20.00 -9.22 14.82
C GLY A 1009 20.07 -10.73 15.05
N ILE A 1010 21.15 -11.17 15.68
CA ILE A 1010 21.39 -12.56 16.08
C ILE A 1010 21.72 -12.63 17.57
N LEU A 1011 21.07 -13.54 18.29
CA LEU A 1011 21.35 -13.83 19.70
C LEU A 1011 21.88 -15.26 19.86
N ILE A 1012 23.11 -15.38 20.36
CA ILE A 1012 23.71 -16.65 20.79
C ILE A 1012 23.69 -16.65 22.31
N GLY A 1013 22.58 -17.14 22.84
CA GLY A 1013 22.26 -17.17 24.26
C GLY A 1013 23.05 -18.22 25.04
N PRO A 1014 22.72 -18.39 26.33
CA PRO A 1014 23.50 -19.21 27.24
C PRO A 1014 23.54 -20.68 26.83
N ASN A 1015 24.71 -21.27 27.00
CA ASN A 1015 25.04 -22.66 26.70
C ASN A 1015 24.71 -23.06 25.25
N ALA A 1016 24.75 -22.13 24.28
CA ALA A 1016 24.49 -22.50 22.88
C ALA A 1016 25.52 -23.53 22.38
N GLY A 1017 25.10 -24.30 21.38
CA GLY A 1017 25.98 -25.20 20.66
C GLY A 1017 26.97 -24.45 19.76
N GLU A 1018 27.69 -25.19 18.92
CA GLU A 1018 28.52 -24.62 17.87
C GLU A 1018 27.66 -23.76 16.93
N CYS A 1019 28.04 -22.50 16.76
CA CYS A 1019 27.35 -21.55 15.89
C CYS A 1019 28.32 -20.99 14.85
N ASN A 1020 27.89 -20.97 13.58
CA ASN A 1020 28.68 -20.44 12.47
C ASN A 1020 27.88 -19.39 11.70
N ILE A 1021 28.34 -18.15 11.75
CA ILE A 1021 27.69 -16.99 11.15
C ILE A 1021 28.61 -16.48 10.03
N ASP A 1022 28.31 -16.79 8.77
CA ASP A 1022 29.18 -16.50 7.63
C ASP A 1022 28.50 -15.70 6.50
N GLY A 1023 29.14 -14.62 6.02
CA GLY A 1023 28.68 -13.92 4.81
C GLY A 1023 27.36 -13.15 4.93
N ASN A 1024 26.85 -12.88 6.14
CA ASN A 1024 25.57 -12.21 6.38
C ASN A 1024 25.69 -10.68 6.35
N LYS A 1025 24.57 -10.00 6.08
CA LYS A 1025 24.39 -8.55 6.25
C LYS A 1025 23.47 -8.30 7.44
N ILE A 1026 23.99 -7.73 8.52
CA ILE A 1026 23.29 -7.53 9.79
C ILE A 1026 23.28 -6.04 10.15
N PHE A 1027 22.13 -5.39 10.05
CA PHE A 1027 22.06 -3.93 10.14
C PHE A 1027 20.76 -3.36 10.69
N GLU A 1028 20.81 -2.12 11.19
CA GLU A 1028 19.60 -1.38 11.65
C GLU A 1028 18.79 -2.09 12.73
N ASN A 1029 19.40 -3.02 13.48
CA ASN A 1029 18.73 -3.64 14.63
C ASN A 1029 18.73 -2.66 15.82
N ALA A 1030 17.67 -2.70 16.62
CA ALA A 1030 17.50 -1.77 17.74
C ALA A 1030 18.58 -1.94 18.83
N PHE A 1031 19.08 -3.17 19.00
CA PHE A 1031 20.19 -3.53 19.87
C PHE A 1031 21.40 -4.01 19.04
N GLU A 1032 22.24 -4.87 19.60
CA GLU A 1032 23.46 -5.35 18.96
C GLU A 1032 23.17 -6.09 17.65
N GLY A 1033 24.08 -5.97 16.68
CA GLY A 1033 24.01 -6.80 15.48
C GLY A 1033 24.08 -8.29 15.84
N ILE A 1034 25.12 -8.67 16.58
CA ILE A 1034 25.28 -10.02 17.14
C ILE A 1034 25.57 -9.92 18.64
N CYS A 1035 24.83 -10.67 19.46
CA CYS A 1035 25.07 -10.79 20.90
C CYS A 1035 25.40 -12.26 21.23
N ALA A 1036 26.53 -12.52 21.90
CA ALA A 1036 26.92 -13.86 22.36
C ALA A 1036 27.22 -13.83 23.86
N ALA A 1037 26.55 -14.67 24.65
CA ALA A 1037 26.69 -14.71 26.11
C ALA A 1037 26.69 -16.13 26.68
N ARG A 1038 27.57 -16.45 27.65
CA ARG A 1038 27.64 -17.76 28.34
C ARG A 1038 27.85 -18.96 27.41
N ASN A 1039 28.90 -18.93 26.58
CA ASN A 1039 29.15 -19.98 25.59
C ASN A 1039 30.49 -20.71 25.79
N GLU A 1040 30.44 -21.94 26.28
CA GLU A 1040 31.65 -22.77 26.46
C GLU A 1040 32.21 -23.32 25.14
N ARG A 1041 31.37 -23.40 24.10
CA ARG A 1041 31.73 -23.91 22.77
C ARG A 1041 32.17 -22.78 21.83
N GLU A 1042 32.95 -23.15 20.82
CA GLU A 1042 33.47 -22.19 19.84
C GLU A 1042 32.36 -21.63 18.95
N ILE A 1043 32.33 -20.30 18.80
CA ILE A 1043 31.43 -19.58 17.90
C ILE A 1043 32.26 -18.89 16.82
N ALA A 1044 31.94 -19.17 15.55
CA ALA A 1044 32.61 -18.55 14.41
C ALA A 1044 31.73 -17.45 13.79
N ILE A 1045 32.29 -16.25 13.64
CA ILE A 1045 31.65 -15.10 12.98
C ILE A 1045 32.60 -14.65 11.86
N CYS A 1046 32.28 -14.98 10.61
CA CYS A 1046 33.16 -14.80 9.47
C CYS A 1046 32.53 -14.03 8.30
N ASN A 1047 33.30 -13.20 7.59
CA ASN A 1047 32.89 -12.56 6.33
C ASN A 1047 31.56 -11.74 6.37
N ASN A 1048 31.11 -11.28 7.54
CA ASN A 1048 29.84 -10.57 7.70
C ASN A 1048 30.00 -9.05 7.51
N HIS A 1049 28.91 -8.39 7.08
CA HIS A 1049 28.75 -6.94 7.08
C HIS A 1049 27.83 -6.54 8.24
N ILE A 1050 28.37 -5.94 9.30
CA ILE A 1050 27.63 -5.60 10.52
C ILE A 1050 27.67 -4.09 10.73
N HIS A 1051 26.55 -3.40 10.49
CA HIS A 1051 26.56 -1.95 10.48
C HIS A 1051 25.27 -1.28 10.94
N HIS A 1052 25.34 -0.02 11.37
CA HIS A 1052 24.15 0.75 11.73
C HIS A 1052 23.27 0.07 12.80
N ASN A 1053 23.82 -0.78 13.67
CA ASN A 1053 23.08 -1.38 14.78
C ASN A 1053 23.15 -0.49 16.03
N GLY A 1054 22.18 -0.68 16.93
CA GLY A 1054 21.89 0.15 18.10
C GLY A 1054 23.13 0.55 18.92
N PRO A 1055 23.52 -0.22 19.93
CA PRO A 1055 24.71 0.03 20.71
C PRO A 1055 25.96 -0.58 20.06
N PHE A 1056 26.08 -1.90 19.90
CA PHE A 1056 27.32 -2.54 19.46
C PHE A 1056 27.14 -3.30 18.14
N GLY A 1057 28.21 -3.40 17.34
CA GLY A 1057 28.20 -4.33 16.20
C GLY A 1057 28.14 -5.78 16.70
N ILE A 1058 29.12 -6.17 17.51
CA ILE A 1058 29.19 -7.47 18.18
C ILE A 1058 29.38 -7.24 19.68
N SER A 1059 28.58 -7.90 20.52
CA SER A 1059 28.79 -7.94 21.98
C SER A 1059 29.03 -9.38 22.45
N LEU A 1060 30.05 -9.55 23.29
CA LEU A 1060 30.50 -10.80 23.86
C LEU A 1060 30.42 -10.71 25.38
N ASP A 1061 29.90 -11.74 26.05
CA ASP A 1061 29.68 -11.73 27.49
C ASP A 1061 29.88 -13.11 28.13
N GLU A 1062 30.22 -13.11 29.41
CA GLU A 1062 30.31 -14.27 30.34
C GLU A 1062 30.89 -15.55 29.72
N ASP A 1063 32.21 -15.77 29.77
CA ASP A 1063 32.84 -17.06 29.43
C ASP A 1063 32.72 -17.54 27.96
N SER A 1064 32.43 -16.64 27.01
CA SER A 1064 32.26 -17.01 25.60
C SER A 1064 33.60 -17.24 24.87
N ARG A 1065 33.67 -18.25 23.98
CA ARG A 1065 34.83 -18.51 23.09
C ARG A 1065 34.52 -18.21 21.62
N LEU A 1066 35.17 -17.21 21.02
CA LEU A 1066 34.82 -16.76 19.66
C LEU A 1066 36.00 -16.62 18.70
N LEU A 1067 35.73 -16.95 17.43
CA LEU A 1067 36.56 -16.61 16.28
C LEU A 1067 35.83 -15.56 15.44
N ILE A 1068 36.33 -14.33 15.41
CA ILE A 1068 35.78 -13.22 14.63
C ILE A 1068 36.76 -12.92 13.52
N SER A 1069 36.45 -13.27 12.26
CA SER A 1069 37.39 -13.04 11.16
C SER A 1069 36.80 -12.50 9.87
N LYS A 1070 37.57 -11.65 9.16
CA LYS A 1070 37.20 -11.11 7.83
C LYS A 1070 35.85 -10.35 7.79
N ASN A 1071 35.37 -9.85 8.92
CA ASN A 1071 34.11 -9.08 8.99
C ASN A 1071 34.36 -7.60 8.69
N LYS A 1072 33.33 -6.92 8.16
CA LYS A 1072 33.26 -5.46 8.05
C LYS A 1072 32.27 -4.92 9.07
N ILE A 1073 32.76 -4.25 10.12
CA ILE A 1073 31.98 -3.77 11.25
C ILE A 1073 32.04 -2.24 11.31
N PHE A 1074 30.97 -1.55 10.93
CA PHE A 1074 31.03 -0.09 10.77
C PHE A 1074 29.76 0.68 11.11
N GLU A 1075 29.91 1.96 11.46
CA GLU A 1075 28.79 2.89 11.70
C GLU A 1075 27.76 2.40 12.76
N ASN A 1076 28.18 1.56 13.71
CA ASN A 1076 27.35 1.15 14.84
C ASN A 1076 27.34 2.24 15.92
N GLY A 1077 26.26 2.30 16.72
CA GLY A 1077 25.98 3.46 17.56
C GLY A 1077 26.92 3.68 18.74
N HIS A 1078 27.66 2.67 19.21
CA HIS A 1078 28.73 2.75 20.22
C HIS A 1078 30.02 2.15 19.65
N TRP A 1079 30.45 0.98 20.12
CA TRP A 1079 31.68 0.31 19.71
C TRP A 1079 31.43 -0.72 18.63
N GLY A 1080 32.43 -0.98 17.80
CA GLY A 1080 32.36 -2.06 16.82
C GLY A 1080 32.22 -3.42 17.51
N ILE A 1081 33.13 -3.72 18.43
CA ILE A 1081 33.13 -4.95 19.23
C ILE A 1081 33.21 -4.60 20.72
N LEU A 1082 32.38 -5.26 21.52
CA LEU A 1082 32.39 -5.19 22.98
C LEU A 1082 32.67 -6.58 23.55
N ALA A 1083 33.71 -6.71 24.38
CA ALA A 1083 34.02 -7.92 25.12
C ALA A 1083 33.86 -7.68 26.63
N LYS A 1084 32.93 -8.41 27.26
CA LYS A 1084 32.64 -8.36 28.70
C LYS A 1084 33.19 -9.60 29.42
N SER A 1085 33.18 -9.55 30.75
CA SER A 1085 33.65 -10.52 31.76
C SER A 1085 33.94 -11.95 31.25
N ARG A 1086 35.18 -12.42 31.47
CA ARG A 1086 35.65 -13.80 31.24
C ARG A 1086 35.60 -14.36 29.79
N THR A 1087 35.37 -13.54 28.76
CA THR A 1087 35.32 -13.98 27.35
C THR A 1087 36.71 -14.20 26.74
N SER A 1088 36.95 -15.25 25.94
CA SER A 1088 38.17 -15.38 25.11
C SER A 1088 37.83 -15.29 23.62
N ALA A 1089 38.53 -14.47 22.85
CA ALA A 1089 38.25 -14.32 21.42
C ALA A 1089 39.49 -14.07 20.55
N ILE A 1090 39.51 -14.70 19.37
CA ILE A 1090 40.46 -14.42 18.30
C ILE A 1090 39.77 -13.52 17.28
N ILE A 1091 40.22 -12.27 17.20
CA ILE A 1091 39.70 -11.26 16.29
C ILE A 1091 40.77 -11.00 15.23
N ARG A 1092 40.56 -11.48 13.99
CA ARG A 1092 41.58 -11.39 12.94
C ARG A 1092 41.07 -10.94 11.57
N GLU A 1093 41.89 -10.19 10.85
CA GLU A 1093 41.60 -9.76 9.46
C GLU A 1093 40.26 -8.98 9.32
N ASN A 1094 39.75 -8.37 10.37
CA ASN A 1094 38.50 -7.60 10.31
C ASN A 1094 38.76 -6.15 9.89
N LEU A 1095 37.78 -5.55 9.21
CA LEU A 1095 37.71 -4.11 8.96
C LEU A 1095 36.70 -3.49 9.92
N ILE A 1096 37.18 -2.74 10.90
CA ILE A 1096 36.36 -2.04 11.88
C ILE A 1096 36.51 -0.54 11.63
N SER A 1097 35.41 0.16 11.30
CA SER A 1097 35.52 1.59 10.95
C SER A 1097 34.31 2.44 11.30
N ASN A 1098 34.47 3.75 11.50
CA ASN A 1098 33.34 4.70 11.65
C ASN A 1098 32.32 4.41 12.78
N ASN A 1099 32.63 3.53 13.74
CA ASN A 1099 31.79 3.34 14.93
C ASN A 1099 31.92 4.55 15.88
N LYS A 1100 30.82 4.94 16.54
CA LYS A 1100 30.73 6.24 17.23
C LYS A 1100 31.59 6.37 18.49
N CYS A 1101 31.74 5.31 19.29
CA CYS A 1101 32.57 5.38 20.51
C CYS A 1101 34.00 4.88 20.28
N GLY A 1102 34.19 3.84 19.47
CA GLY A 1102 35.51 3.27 19.28
C GLY A 1102 35.49 1.95 18.51
N GLY A 1103 36.67 1.40 18.27
CA GLY A 1103 36.83 0.13 17.56
C GLY A 1103 36.40 -1.05 18.42
N ILE A 1104 37.22 -1.36 19.44
CA ILE A 1104 37.05 -2.51 20.32
C ILE A 1104 37.10 -2.06 21.79
N HIS A 1105 36.12 -2.46 22.59
CA HIS A 1105 36.10 -2.23 24.04
C HIS A 1105 36.16 -3.54 24.80
N ILE A 1106 37.09 -3.64 25.76
CA ILE A 1106 37.21 -4.74 26.71
C ILE A 1106 36.81 -4.19 28.08
N GLY A 1107 35.77 -4.76 28.68
CA GLY A 1107 35.18 -4.31 29.94
C GLY A 1107 36.03 -4.62 31.18
N GLU A 1108 35.60 -4.10 32.33
CA GLU A 1108 36.21 -4.30 33.66
C GLU A 1108 35.99 -5.73 34.18
N ASN A 1109 36.88 -6.26 35.04
CA ASN A 1109 36.90 -7.65 35.55
C ASN A 1109 37.11 -8.73 34.46
N TYR A 1110 38.17 -8.58 33.67
CA TYR A 1110 38.44 -9.44 32.52
C TYR A 1110 39.52 -10.51 32.80
N SER A 1111 39.11 -11.77 32.94
CA SER A 1111 40.02 -12.93 33.10
C SER A 1111 40.24 -13.75 31.81
N GLY A 1112 39.79 -13.27 30.65
CA GLY A 1112 39.89 -13.98 29.37
C GLY A 1112 41.15 -13.65 28.55
N CYS A 1113 41.26 -14.19 27.34
CA CYS A 1113 42.31 -13.83 26.37
C CYS A 1113 41.71 -13.29 25.06
N ILE A 1114 41.96 -12.01 24.74
CA ILE A 1114 41.67 -11.42 23.43
C ILE A 1114 42.95 -11.40 22.60
N GLN A 1115 42.90 -12.01 21.42
CA GLN A 1115 43.95 -11.92 20.40
C GLN A 1115 43.46 -11.06 19.24
N LEU A 1116 44.17 -9.97 18.96
CA LEU A 1116 43.90 -9.08 17.81
C LEU A 1116 45.01 -9.28 16.78
N GLU A 1117 44.68 -9.85 15.62
CA GLU A 1117 45.66 -10.14 14.56
C GLU A 1117 45.27 -9.54 13.20
N SER A 1118 46.15 -8.76 12.58
CA SER A 1118 45.98 -8.31 11.18
C SER A 1118 44.66 -7.56 10.89
N ASN A 1119 44.05 -6.92 11.90
CA ASN A 1119 42.83 -6.13 11.71
C ASN A 1119 43.15 -4.73 11.17
N THR A 1120 42.21 -4.16 10.42
CA THR A 1120 42.24 -2.74 10.02
C THR A 1120 41.18 -1.99 10.82
N ILE A 1121 41.62 -1.11 11.73
CA ILE A 1121 40.75 -0.37 12.64
C ILE A 1121 40.96 1.13 12.40
N ARG A 1122 39.92 1.83 11.92
CA ARG A 1122 40.09 3.21 11.43
C ARG A 1122 38.87 4.12 11.59
N ASP A 1123 39.13 5.42 11.63
CA ASP A 1123 38.12 6.47 11.52
C ASP A 1123 37.02 6.40 12.61
N HIS A 1124 37.37 5.98 13.83
CA HIS A 1124 36.47 6.00 15.00
C HIS A 1124 36.52 7.34 15.75
N SER A 1125 35.40 7.75 16.39
CA SER A 1125 35.42 9.00 17.17
C SER A 1125 36.16 8.90 18.52
N GLY A 1126 36.31 7.70 19.05
CA GLY A 1126 37.16 7.42 20.21
C GLY A 1126 38.25 6.41 19.87
N PRO A 1127 38.82 5.73 20.88
CA PRO A 1127 40.02 4.94 20.67
C PRO A 1127 39.73 3.69 19.82
N TRP A 1128 40.77 3.22 19.13
CA TRP A 1128 40.70 1.98 18.36
C TRP A 1128 40.52 0.75 19.27
N LEU A 1129 41.07 0.82 20.49
CA LEU A 1129 41.01 -0.19 21.53
C LEU A 1129 40.98 0.48 22.91
N GLN A 1130 40.08 0.02 23.79
CA GLN A 1130 40.06 0.41 25.21
C GLN A 1130 39.99 -0.83 26.10
N TYR A 1131 40.84 -0.90 27.12
CA TYR A 1131 40.85 -1.91 28.17
C TYR A 1131 41.40 -1.31 29.49
N PRO A 1132 41.06 -1.85 30.67
CA PRO A 1132 41.57 -1.37 31.95
C PRO A 1132 43.10 -1.54 32.07
N ASP A 1133 43.82 -0.49 32.47
CA ASP A 1133 45.28 -0.46 32.62
C ASP A 1133 45.69 -0.84 34.08
N GLU A 1134 46.82 -1.52 34.28
CA GLU A 1134 47.27 -2.10 35.57
C GLU A 1134 47.36 -1.10 36.74
N LYS A 1135 47.39 0.22 36.46
CA LYS A 1135 47.47 1.29 37.48
C LYS A 1135 46.24 1.46 38.35
N TYR A 1136 45.14 0.77 38.06
CA TYR A 1136 43.89 0.79 38.82
C TYR A 1136 43.63 -0.51 39.60
N SER A 1137 44.68 -1.24 40.00
CA SER A 1137 44.56 -2.31 40.99
C SER A 1137 44.13 -1.73 42.34
N ILE A 1138 42.86 -1.88 42.70
CA ILE A 1138 42.35 -1.51 44.02
C ILE A 1138 42.89 -2.54 45.03
N PRO A 1139 43.64 -2.15 46.08
CA PRO A 1139 44.01 -3.07 47.16
C PRO A 1139 42.74 -3.47 47.93
N CYS A 1140 42.52 -4.77 48.11
CA CYS A 1140 41.36 -5.32 48.82
C CYS A 1140 41.40 -5.11 50.35
N ASP A 1141 42.11 -4.11 50.88
CA ASP A 1141 42.29 -3.92 52.33
C ASP A 1141 41.13 -3.16 53.02
N GLY A 1142 39.98 -3.03 52.35
CA GLY A 1142 38.82 -2.32 52.89
C GLY A 1142 37.45 -2.99 52.67
N PHE A 1143 37.39 -4.17 52.05
CA PHE A 1143 36.10 -4.82 51.77
C PHE A 1143 35.72 -5.79 52.89
N SER A 1144 34.65 -5.47 53.63
CA SER A 1144 33.99 -6.42 54.52
C SER A 1144 33.27 -7.50 53.69
N PRO A 1145 33.25 -8.77 54.14
CA PRO A 1145 32.67 -9.86 53.37
C PRO A 1145 31.13 -9.76 53.35
N GLU A 1146 30.58 -9.74 52.13
CA GLU A 1146 29.18 -9.94 51.68
C GLU A 1146 28.24 -8.73 51.48
N PRO A 1147 27.38 -8.74 50.42
CA PRO A 1147 27.55 -9.32 49.09
C PRO A 1147 27.25 -8.28 47.99
N LEU A 1148 28.30 -7.64 47.47
CA LEU A 1148 28.28 -6.96 46.17
C LEU A 1148 28.97 -7.91 45.19
N GLY A 1149 28.23 -8.40 44.18
CA GLY A 1149 28.54 -9.56 43.35
C GLY A 1149 29.80 -9.50 42.48
N TYR A 1150 30.97 -9.43 43.11
CA TYR A 1150 32.26 -9.69 42.49
C TYR A 1150 32.70 -11.12 42.86
N TYR A 1151 32.86 -11.98 41.86
CA TYR A 1151 33.41 -13.32 42.06
C TYR A 1151 34.94 -13.26 41.93
N LEU A 1152 35.64 -13.49 43.04
CA LEU A 1152 37.07 -13.82 43.06
C LEU A 1152 37.19 -15.35 43.14
N PRO A 1153 38.00 -16.01 42.30
CA PRO A 1153 38.29 -17.44 42.44
C PRO A 1153 38.80 -17.77 43.85
N PRO A 1154 38.53 -18.98 44.40
CA PRO A 1154 39.01 -19.35 45.74
C PRO A 1154 40.54 -19.26 45.80
N GLY A 1155 41.07 -18.27 46.54
CA GLY A 1155 42.50 -18.04 46.72
C GLY A 1155 43.09 -16.82 46.00
N GLU A 1156 42.32 -16.09 45.19
CA GLU A 1156 42.76 -14.84 44.56
C GLU A 1156 42.23 -13.61 45.32
N ASN A 1157 43.12 -12.66 45.64
CA ASN A 1157 42.81 -11.44 46.40
C ASN A 1157 42.98 -10.15 45.57
N GLN A 1158 43.14 -10.24 44.24
CA GLN A 1158 43.39 -9.09 43.35
C GLN A 1158 42.62 -9.22 42.02
N ILE A 1159 42.19 -8.08 41.47
CA ILE A 1159 41.54 -7.98 40.15
C ILE A 1159 42.65 -7.84 39.10
N TYR A 1160 42.73 -8.78 38.16
CA TYR A 1160 43.66 -8.72 37.03
C TYR A 1160 42.90 -8.59 35.72
N THR A 1161 43.39 -7.72 34.82
CA THR A 1161 42.96 -7.64 33.43
C THR A 1161 44.17 -8.02 32.57
N HIS A 1162 44.17 -9.17 31.92
CA HIS A 1162 45.27 -9.51 31.02
C HIS A 1162 45.24 -8.58 29.79
N PRO A 1163 46.36 -7.95 29.42
CA PRO A 1163 46.41 -7.11 28.21
C PRO A 1163 46.15 -7.98 26.97
N PRO A 1164 45.42 -7.45 25.97
CA PRO A 1164 45.17 -8.18 24.74
C PRO A 1164 46.46 -8.45 23.97
N ILE A 1165 46.56 -9.60 23.30
CA ILE A 1165 47.70 -9.95 22.45
C ILE A 1165 47.52 -9.27 21.10
N LEU A 1166 48.47 -8.42 20.72
CA LEU A 1166 48.41 -7.62 19.49
C LEU A 1166 49.44 -8.10 18.47
N SER A 1167 49.01 -8.40 17.25
CA SER A 1167 49.89 -8.76 16.13
C SER A 1167 49.42 -8.11 14.82
N GLN A 1168 50.32 -7.40 14.13
CA GLN A 1168 50.12 -6.92 12.74
C GLN A 1168 48.86 -6.06 12.47
N ASN A 1169 48.23 -5.46 13.49
CA ASN A 1169 47.05 -4.60 13.31
C ASN A 1169 47.41 -3.24 12.68
N LYS A 1170 46.61 -2.79 11.71
CA LYS A 1170 46.74 -1.48 11.07
C LYS A 1170 45.73 -0.50 11.68
N ILE A 1171 46.25 0.55 12.30
CA ILE A 1171 45.47 1.52 13.06
C ILE A 1171 45.76 2.91 12.52
N PHE A 1172 44.75 3.66 12.10
CA PHE A 1172 44.91 5.06 11.69
C PHE A 1172 43.60 5.83 11.87
N ASN A 1173 43.69 7.14 12.11
CA ASN A 1173 42.54 8.04 12.31
C ASN A 1173 41.57 7.68 13.45
N ASN A 1174 42.06 7.06 14.53
CA ASN A 1174 41.26 6.83 15.75
C ASN A 1174 41.76 7.80 16.84
N ARG A 1175 41.22 9.03 16.88
CA ARG A 1175 41.62 10.04 17.87
C ARG A 1175 40.39 10.54 18.61
N GLU A 1176 40.51 10.71 19.93
CA GLU A 1176 39.54 11.49 20.70
C GLU A 1176 39.38 12.87 20.06
N GLY A 1177 38.15 13.21 19.70
CA GLY A 1177 37.84 14.49 19.06
C GLY A 1177 37.88 14.47 17.53
N MET A 1178 38.18 13.33 16.88
CA MET A 1178 37.65 13.08 15.53
C MET A 1178 36.15 12.81 15.67
N ASN A 1179 35.39 13.85 15.96
CA ASN A 1179 33.94 13.74 16.00
C ASN A 1179 33.51 13.11 14.67
N HIS A 1180 32.78 11.99 14.72
CA HIS A 1180 31.85 11.64 13.65
C HIS A 1180 31.21 12.97 13.22
N PRO A 1181 30.97 13.28 11.94
CA PRO A 1181 30.44 14.59 11.54
C PRO A 1181 29.14 15.04 12.26
N ARG A 1182 28.56 14.17 13.08
CA ARG A 1182 27.41 14.31 13.96
C ARG A 1182 27.74 14.58 15.45
N GLU A 1183 28.96 14.41 15.91
CA GLU A 1183 29.42 14.52 17.32
C GLU A 1183 30.13 15.83 17.66
N VAL A 1184 30.12 16.83 16.76
CA VAL A 1184 30.35 18.24 17.15
C VAL A 1184 29.24 18.73 18.12
N VAL A 1185 28.25 17.89 18.42
CA VAL A 1185 27.14 18.14 19.36
C VAL A 1185 27.40 17.45 20.70
N GLY A 1186 28.50 17.80 21.37
CA GLY A 1186 28.84 17.27 22.68
C GLY A 1186 27.93 17.78 23.82
N ARG A 1187 27.51 16.84 24.68
CA ARG A 1187 26.86 16.99 26.01
C ARG A 1187 25.43 17.56 26.01
N ILE A 1188 24.44 16.67 26.13
CA ILE A 1188 23.07 17.05 26.53
C ILE A 1188 23.13 17.47 28.01
N TYR A 1189 23.21 18.78 28.21
CA TYR A 1189 23.07 19.41 29.51
C TYR A 1189 21.62 19.25 30.00
N ASN A 1190 21.42 18.63 31.17
CA ASN A 1190 20.10 18.36 31.78
C ASN A 1190 19.48 19.63 32.43
N GLY A 1191 19.36 20.69 31.63
CA GLY A 1191 18.84 21.99 32.04
C GLY A 1191 18.63 22.88 30.82
N CYS A 1192 18.42 24.19 31.01
CA CYS A 1192 18.40 25.08 29.86
C CYS A 1192 19.81 25.22 29.25
N THR A 1193 19.97 24.79 28.00
CA THR A 1193 21.23 24.83 27.23
C THR A 1193 21.83 26.23 27.14
N PHE A 1194 20.98 27.26 27.23
CA PHE A 1194 21.40 28.66 27.17
C PHE A 1194 21.71 29.23 28.55
N CYS A 1195 20.71 29.32 29.44
CA CYS A 1195 20.86 30.03 30.73
C CYS A 1195 21.42 29.16 31.86
N ARG A 1196 21.66 27.86 31.61
CA ARG A 1196 22.26 26.92 32.56
C ARG A 1196 21.51 26.77 33.89
N ARG A 1197 20.20 27.02 33.88
CA ARG A 1197 19.31 26.61 34.99
C ARG A 1197 19.06 25.11 34.91
N SER A 1198 19.16 24.42 36.05
CA SER A 1198 18.95 22.98 36.15
C SER A 1198 17.48 22.63 35.89
N LYS A 1199 17.15 21.35 35.66
CA LYS A 1199 15.77 20.91 35.49
C LYS A 1199 14.90 21.21 36.73
N ASP A 1200 15.50 21.21 37.92
CA ASP A 1200 14.80 21.39 39.19
C ASP A 1200 14.47 22.87 39.47
N GLU A 1201 15.17 23.81 38.82
CA GLU A 1201 14.96 25.25 38.94
C GLU A 1201 13.87 25.82 38.01
N VAL A 1202 13.28 25.01 37.13
CA VAL A 1202 12.35 25.48 36.09
C VAL A 1202 11.16 24.55 35.89
N GLN A 1203 9.95 25.11 35.94
CA GLN A 1203 8.67 24.38 35.84
C GLN A 1203 8.55 23.50 34.59
N ARG A 1204 9.16 23.88 33.46
CA ARG A 1204 9.14 23.10 32.22
C ARG A 1204 10.32 23.42 31.31
N LEU A 1205 10.92 22.39 30.71
CA LEU A 1205 11.93 22.51 29.66
C LEU A 1205 11.32 22.24 28.28
N LEU A 1206 11.46 23.21 27.39
CA LEU A 1206 11.12 23.13 25.97
C LEU A 1206 12.31 22.55 25.19
N LYS A 1207 12.10 21.49 24.41
CA LYS A 1207 13.13 20.95 23.52
C LYS A 1207 13.12 21.69 22.17
N CYS A 1208 14.28 21.85 21.55
CA CYS A 1208 14.38 22.30 20.17
C CYS A 1208 13.61 21.33 19.27
N PRO A 1209 12.59 21.79 18.51
CA PRO A 1209 11.76 20.89 17.72
C PRO A 1209 12.46 20.33 16.47
N LYS A 1210 13.64 20.85 16.11
CA LYS A 1210 14.36 20.44 14.90
C LYS A 1210 15.44 19.37 15.13
N CYS A 1211 16.19 19.45 16.23
CA CYS A 1211 17.25 18.48 16.55
C CYS A 1211 16.96 17.64 17.80
N HIS A 1212 15.97 18.01 18.61
CA HIS A 1212 15.62 17.40 19.91
C HIS A 1212 16.73 17.32 20.98
N ILE A 1213 17.91 17.87 20.71
CA ILE A 1213 19.09 17.79 21.59
C ILE A 1213 19.20 18.98 22.55
N ALA A 1214 18.88 20.21 22.12
CA ALA A 1214 18.94 21.38 22.99
C ALA A 1214 17.62 21.64 23.73
N THR A 1215 17.69 21.88 25.04
CA THR A 1215 16.57 22.20 25.95
C THR A 1215 16.60 23.67 26.41
N TYR A 1216 15.43 24.27 26.64
CA TYR A 1216 15.26 25.68 26.99
C TYR A 1216 14.18 25.86 28.06
N CYS A 1217 14.41 26.72 29.06
CA CYS A 1217 13.36 27.03 30.04
C CYS A 1217 12.30 28.01 29.51
N SER A 1218 12.58 28.73 28.42
CA SER A 1218 11.67 29.68 27.79
C SER A 1218 11.98 29.86 26.31
N LYS A 1219 10.99 30.35 25.55
CA LYS A 1219 11.18 30.72 24.13
C LYS A 1219 12.24 31.82 23.94
N GLU A 1220 12.45 32.66 24.94
CA GLU A 1220 13.49 33.70 24.90
C GLU A 1220 14.90 33.11 24.99
N CYS A 1221 15.12 32.13 25.88
CA CYS A 1221 16.40 31.41 25.95
C CYS A 1221 16.69 30.67 24.63
N GLN A 1222 15.64 30.12 23.99
CA GLN A 1222 15.76 29.53 22.66
C GLN A 1222 16.16 30.57 21.61
N LYS A 1223 15.48 31.72 21.55
CA LYS A 1223 15.80 32.80 20.60
C LYS A 1223 17.24 33.30 20.75
N LYS A 1224 17.73 33.46 21.99
CA LYS A 1224 19.10 33.91 22.26
C LYS A 1224 20.17 32.86 21.93
N HIS A 1225 19.89 31.57 22.11
CA HIS A 1225 20.81 30.48 21.75
C HIS A 1225 20.77 30.10 20.27
N TRP A 1226 19.71 30.46 19.55
CA TRP A 1226 19.48 30.05 18.17
C TRP A 1226 20.63 30.40 17.20
N PRO A 1227 21.26 31.59 17.25
CA PRO A 1227 22.35 31.93 16.34
C PRO A 1227 23.54 30.96 16.41
N SER A 1228 23.92 30.50 17.62
CA SER A 1228 25.01 29.53 17.81
C SER A 1228 24.56 28.08 17.60
N HIS A 1229 23.31 27.74 17.91
CA HIS A 1229 22.78 26.39 17.78
C HIS A 1229 22.38 26.00 16.33
N ARG A 1230 22.04 26.96 15.47
CA ARG A 1230 21.51 26.72 14.11
C ARG A 1230 22.44 25.91 13.20
N ALA A 1231 23.76 26.16 13.27
CA ALA A 1231 24.75 25.44 12.45
C ALA A 1231 24.77 23.94 12.80
N LEU A 1232 24.74 23.66 14.10
CA LEU A 1232 24.71 22.33 14.69
C LEU A 1232 23.40 21.58 14.36
N CYS A 1233 22.27 22.29 14.47
CA CYS A 1233 20.93 21.78 14.18
C CYS A 1233 20.75 21.39 12.70
N ARG A 1234 21.44 22.07 11.77
CA ARG A 1234 21.45 21.73 10.34
C ARG A 1234 22.28 20.48 10.01
N ALA A 1235 23.42 20.27 10.68
CA ALA A 1235 24.33 19.16 10.40
C ALA A 1235 23.74 17.77 10.73
N LEU A 1236 22.78 17.69 11.66
CA LEU A 1236 22.17 16.45 12.13
C LEU A 1236 21.01 15.93 11.24
N LYS A 1237 20.63 16.64 10.18
CA LYS A 1237 19.37 16.41 9.44
C LYS A 1237 19.43 15.36 8.32
N GLY A 1238 20.60 14.82 7.97
CA GLY A 1238 20.75 13.80 6.92
C GLY A 1238 21.36 12.51 7.45
N ARG A 1239 20.65 11.37 7.28
CA ARG A 1239 20.98 9.94 7.56
C ARG A 1239 20.47 9.34 8.88
N TYR A 1240 20.25 8.04 8.84
CA TYR A 1240 19.83 7.06 9.85
C TYR A 1240 20.04 7.49 11.32
N SER A 1241 18.95 7.50 12.09
CA SER A 1241 18.94 7.81 13.52
C SER A 1241 18.90 6.52 14.33
N ILE A 1242 20.01 6.19 14.99
CA ILE A 1242 19.98 5.47 16.26
C ILE A 1242 20.26 6.50 17.34
N THR A 1243 19.25 6.74 18.15
CA THR A 1243 19.34 7.60 19.34
C THR A 1243 19.91 6.76 20.47
N VAL A 1244 21.19 6.95 20.77
CA VAL A 1244 21.82 6.38 21.96
C VAL A 1244 21.36 7.21 23.17
N LYS A 1245 20.65 6.60 24.12
CA LYS A 1245 20.60 7.14 25.48
C LYS A 1245 21.97 6.90 26.10
N MET A 1246 22.76 7.95 26.28
CA MET A 1246 23.96 7.86 27.10
C MET A 1246 23.54 7.54 28.53
N VAL A 1247 23.90 6.35 29.02
CA VAL A 1247 24.06 6.10 30.46
C VAL A 1247 25.56 6.24 30.72
N PRO A 1248 26.04 7.34 31.33
CA PRO A 1248 27.42 7.43 31.74
C PRO A 1248 27.60 6.62 33.04
N THR A 1249 28.61 5.75 33.00
CA THR A 1249 29.44 5.25 34.11
C THR A 1249 28.76 4.63 35.33
N MET A 1250 29.16 3.39 35.59
CA MET A 1250 29.07 2.79 36.92
C MET A 1250 29.70 3.71 37.96
N SER A 1251 28.87 4.29 38.81
CA SER A 1251 29.19 4.56 40.20
C SER A 1251 27.94 4.21 41.00
N GLN A 1252 28.05 3.16 41.80
CA GLN A 1252 27.06 2.82 42.81
C GLN A 1252 26.84 4.02 43.73
N GLU A 1253 25.59 4.42 43.90
CA GLU A 1253 25.04 4.86 45.18
C GLU A 1253 23.53 4.61 45.14
N LEU A 1254 23.16 3.34 45.27
CA LEU A 1254 21.86 2.96 45.83
C LEU A 1254 22.10 2.82 47.34
N SER A 1255 22.03 3.92 48.08
CA SER A 1255 21.66 3.82 49.49
C SER A 1255 20.14 3.68 49.54
N LEU A 1256 19.67 2.49 49.90
CA LEU A 1256 18.38 2.36 50.56
C LEU A 1256 18.41 3.25 51.81
N ASN A 1257 17.66 4.35 51.78
CA ASN A 1257 16.86 4.81 52.91
C ASN A 1257 15.91 5.90 52.41
N GLY A 1258 14.61 5.65 52.60
CA GLY A 1258 13.57 6.61 52.26
C GLY A 1258 13.64 7.86 53.13
N TYR A 1259 13.02 8.92 52.62
CA TYR A 1259 12.62 10.14 53.31
C TYR A 1259 13.76 10.95 53.98
N LEU A 1260 14.00 12.17 53.49
CA LEU A 1260 13.72 13.42 54.22
C LEU A 1260 14.32 14.63 53.50
N GLU A 1261 13.46 15.66 53.41
CA GLU A 1261 13.77 17.09 53.60
C GLU A 1261 14.75 17.83 52.68
N VAL A 1262 14.12 18.70 51.86
CA VAL A 1262 14.44 20.14 51.65
C VAL A 1262 15.93 20.51 51.58
N ILE A 1263 16.38 20.85 50.37
CA ILE A 1263 17.00 22.14 49.97
C ILE A 1263 16.90 22.28 48.45
#